data_AF-A0A368X295-F1
#
_entry.id   AF-A0A368X295-F1
#
_cell.length_a   1.000
_cell.length_b   1.000
_cell.length_c   1.000
_cell.angle_alpha   90.00
_cell.angle_beta   90.00
_cell.angle_gamma   90.00
#
_symmetry.space_group_name_H-M   'P 1'
#
loop_
_entity.id
_entity.type
_entity.pdbx_description
1 polymer ?
#
loop_
_entity_poly.entity_id
_entity_poly.type
_entity_poly.pdbx_seq_one_letter_code
_entity_poly.pdbx_strand_id
1 'polypeptide(L)'
;MNSKINLNILVALLILIIMTPAVSAEMIEVNSNWEASVFGNVGGDNKITAENFAIQELDKDRIKMMSANNRGKIESSSEGIAYYFKKLKQDDNFEMSVQAEVQSFDLNNQVSFGIMVRDKVLYNKNNKKDIGYALAVGPLNVTKETPTTAFYRTAKGQKKLGELVKGTIPAPELNYKVKMKKFGDTYWLKFGEEEPVIVDNFSGFEGEDLFAGLYTSRNTTVIYSDLKLEKIKEVEELNINSDNFKKDYLLEEDLNLKGLDVTAEFADSSSKELSSKDYIVTGFNSSKAGKNTIKIQYGGAVKKIDLNISELTATALKIKYYPAKTNYYLGDQFESEGLLVIAEYNNGYREKEINSEQYKIAVDGIELTDTGFIFESPGEKNVSIIYKEKPEVKSSFTINVSDAELKNLKIKEKPEKTLYFPGEELDLDGISVYANYDDGNSIRLMREDYEVEGFDSSAIGEQKVMLKYKDQKTALNLRLKEKEVSGLKLIEYPQTTIDLGEEFKTEGIKIAKVYDNGDQEILAADEYTIDDSNIDNQKEGTYTVQVIPESDQLEAITFDITVRKAKEYSWNAINFGQSASDDDTFINVKEDSVEVASINGGGKVATDHDGIAYYYTVLDADDNFKLSADIKVIEYAKEPHDGQEAFGIMARDAIGKDGDDGVFASNIVGVGGYSGGSKDPNGTQLFYRTGVESPDGKGSNGDKGMMIEQVKPTPDNTYPVKEYRLTLEKTNSGYVGRLNGEKEEILFEPELLEVQNDKIYLGFFGARVGHIEVSNIDLRVSNAATDAPKVVPPAEPVDPDFDFLSLEKTAVKDYPLIFEANVDGTAEVKQGREIIENELDIKAGKEIEIATQLKNNTANDFTIIFLPDDTQNLTDYNQIIKNFSVKMKTYRDGADIYAAPEGSPAAEGSEDSPLDIDTAVAYSRPGQKIVVLDGQYLREEKLEIKKYNDGTQKNYRYLVAAEGANPVFDFNKKSEGIILSADYWHIKGIDVTQSAANEKGMVIGGNYNIVEESRFYDNGNTGLQISRTDITESDKDQWPSHNLILNSTAFDNADPSNNNADGFAAKLTSGEGNVFKGCISHNNIDDGWDLYTKVGTGAIGKVVIEDSIAYNNGTLTDGTVGNGDKNGFKLGGEGVHVPHLIKDCIAFGNGAVGFASNSNPGVRAVNNVSFNNQGGNIVFTTYNGIEEDYVIEEFISFATKEIDADSYPEVEASNHNFFYNGENSKNISGVKITKDNFESLEIKLPIERNKDGSIKLGDYLEFTSPMFK
;
A
#
# COMPACT_ATOMS: atom_id res chain seq x y z
N MET A 1 -50.87 27.51 43.22
CA MET A 1 -51.71 28.73 43.22
C MET A 1 -50.95 29.78 42.45
N ASN A 2 -51.56 30.32 41.38
CA ASN A 2 -51.43 31.68 40.85
C ASN A 2 -50.03 32.32 40.71
N SER A 3 -49.68 33.08 39.68
CA SER A 3 -50.30 33.58 38.45
C SER A 3 -49.47 34.84 38.07
N LYS A 4 -49.51 35.24 36.78
CA LYS A 4 -49.37 36.64 36.27
C LYS A 4 -47.94 37.24 36.21
N ILE A 5 -47.51 38.09 35.25
CA ILE A 5 -48.09 38.77 34.06
C ILE A 5 -46.94 39.50 33.30
N ASN A 6 -47.04 39.64 31.96
CA ASN A 6 -46.45 40.63 30.98
C ASN A 6 -44.91 40.86 30.91
N LEU A 7 -44.23 41.16 29.78
CA LEU A 7 -44.60 41.90 28.55
C LEU A 7 -43.54 41.73 27.42
N ASN A 8 -43.99 41.56 26.16
CA ASN A 8 -43.44 42.03 24.86
C ASN A 8 -42.22 41.41 24.10
N ILE A 9 -42.61 40.82 22.95
CA ILE A 9 -41.98 40.77 21.61
C ILE A 9 -41.27 39.45 21.20
N LEU A 10 -41.87 38.81 20.17
CA LEU A 10 -41.28 37.90 19.17
C LEU A 10 -41.32 36.36 19.34
N VAL A 11 -42.46 35.76 19.68
CA VAL A 11 -42.71 34.33 19.37
C VAL A 11 -44.19 34.10 19.08
N ALA A 12 -44.51 33.58 17.89
CA ALA A 12 -45.82 33.01 17.56
C ALA A 12 -45.59 31.56 17.13
N LEU A 13 -45.27 30.71 18.11
CA LEU A 13 -45.12 29.27 18.01
C LEU A 13 -46.21 28.61 18.87
N LEU A 14 -46.80 27.56 18.31
CA LEU A 14 -47.49 26.44 18.95
C LEU A 14 -49.03 26.45 19.16
N ILE A 15 -49.61 25.42 18.51
CA ILE A 15 -50.87 24.70 18.74
C ILE A 15 -52.15 25.27 18.11
N LEU A 16 -52.41 24.85 16.88
CA LEU A 16 -53.72 24.29 16.55
C LEU A 16 -53.53 22.92 15.88
N ILE A 17 -53.95 21.88 16.58
CA ILE A 17 -54.22 20.55 16.05
C ILE A 17 -55.32 20.69 14.98
N ILE A 18 -55.03 20.30 13.75
CA ILE A 18 -56.03 19.71 12.87
C ILE A 18 -55.39 18.46 12.30
N MET A 19 -55.90 17.30 12.73
CA MET A 19 -55.79 16.05 12.00
C MET A 19 -56.19 16.29 10.54
N THR A 20 -55.22 16.47 9.67
CA THR A 20 -55.41 16.12 8.26
C THR A 20 -55.22 14.61 8.17
N PRO A 21 -56.12 13.87 7.50
CA PRO A 21 -55.84 12.47 7.24
C PRO A 21 -54.51 12.44 6.50
N ALA A 22 -53.56 11.60 6.94
CA ALA A 22 -52.45 11.22 6.10
C ALA A 22 -53.08 10.73 4.80
N VAL A 23 -53.00 11.54 3.75
CA VAL A 23 -53.29 11.08 2.40
C VAL A 23 -52.25 10.00 2.21
N SER A 24 -52.71 8.75 2.16
CA SER A 24 -51.88 7.63 1.71
C SER A 24 -51.27 8.07 0.38
N ALA A 25 -49.96 8.35 0.35
CA ALA A 25 -49.28 8.67 -0.89
C ALA A 25 -49.58 7.54 -1.90
N GLU A 26 -50.14 7.88 -3.06
CA GLU A 26 -50.45 6.86 -4.06
C GLU A 26 -49.13 6.37 -4.67
N MET A 27 -49.04 5.05 -4.89
CA MET A 27 -47.85 4.40 -5.45
C MET A 27 -47.55 4.90 -6.88
N ILE A 28 -48.59 5.22 -7.66
CA ILE A 28 -48.50 5.75 -9.02
C ILE A 28 -49.37 7.00 -9.09
N GLU A 29 -48.75 8.15 -9.32
CA GLU A 29 -49.41 9.45 -9.49
C GLU A 29 -48.93 10.06 -10.81
N VAL A 30 -49.68 9.83 -11.89
CA VAL A 30 -49.36 10.28 -13.25
C VAL A 30 -50.55 11.03 -13.82
N ASN A 31 -50.36 12.32 -14.09
CA ASN A 31 -51.40 13.23 -14.59
C ASN A 31 -51.17 13.67 -16.03
N SER A 32 -50.00 13.36 -16.60
CA SER A 32 -49.66 13.61 -18.00
C SER A 32 -50.23 12.54 -18.95
N ASN A 33 -49.83 12.59 -20.22
CA ASN A 33 -50.15 11.57 -21.23
C ASN A 33 -49.12 10.43 -21.30
N TRP A 34 -48.27 10.27 -20.29
CA TRP A 34 -47.42 9.10 -20.10
C TRP A 34 -48.17 8.01 -19.33
N GLU A 35 -47.67 6.79 -19.41
CA GLU A 35 -48.21 5.63 -18.70
C GLU A 35 -47.19 5.13 -17.67
N ALA A 36 -47.67 4.50 -16.61
CA ALA A 36 -46.81 3.96 -15.55
C ALA A 36 -47.27 2.58 -15.12
N SER A 37 -46.30 1.71 -14.81
CA SER A 37 -46.56 0.37 -14.33
C SER A 37 -45.39 -0.18 -13.51
N VAL A 38 -45.72 -0.98 -12.49
CA VAL A 38 -44.75 -1.80 -11.75
C VAL A 38 -44.97 -3.26 -12.11
N PHE A 39 -43.96 -3.95 -12.65
CA PHE A 39 -44.16 -5.32 -13.08
C PHE A 39 -42.87 -6.13 -13.20
N GLY A 40 -43.03 -7.43 -13.46
CA GLY A 40 -41.91 -8.37 -13.58
C GLY A 40 -41.69 -9.17 -12.28
N ASN A 41 -40.45 -9.50 -11.95
CA ASN A 41 -40.08 -10.19 -10.72
C ASN A 41 -39.94 -9.19 -9.56
N VAL A 42 -41.09 -8.75 -9.06
CA VAL A 42 -41.21 -7.75 -7.97
C VAL A 42 -41.47 -8.39 -6.60
N GLY A 43 -41.51 -9.72 -6.53
CA GLY A 43 -41.65 -10.49 -5.29
C GLY A 43 -43.08 -10.92 -4.93
N GLY A 44 -44.05 -10.67 -5.81
CA GLY A 44 -45.47 -11.00 -5.65
C GLY A 44 -46.37 -9.80 -5.94
N ASP A 45 -47.61 -10.03 -6.39
CA ASP A 45 -48.57 -8.94 -6.65
C ASP A 45 -48.86 -8.13 -5.37
N ASN A 46 -48.89 -8.79 -4.22
CA ASN A 46 -49.04 -8.17 -2.91
C ASN A 46 -47.83 -7.33 -2.46
N LYS A 47 -46.74 -7.30 -3.23
CA LYS A 47 -45.56 -6.46 -2.98
C LYS A 47 -45.52 -5.21 -3.86
N ILE A 48 -46.47 -5.07 -4.77
CA ILE A 48 -46.69 -3.84 -5.53
C ILE A 48 -47.43 -2.86 -4.61
N THR A 49 -46.67 -2.15 -3.79
CA THR A 49 -47.16 -1.24 -2.75
C THR A 49 -46.37 0.08 -2.79
N ALA A 50 -46.95 1.16 -2.25
CA ALA A 50 -46.29 2.47 -2.13
C ALA A 50 -45.02 2.42 -1.26
N GLU A 51 -44.89 1.42 -0.39
CA GLU A 51 -43.68 1.17 0.40
C GLU A 51 -42.51 0.68 -0.47
N ASN A 52 -42.79 -0.12 -1.50
CA ASN A 52 -41.76 -0.76 -2.31
C ASN A 52 -41.52 -0.05 -3.64
N PHE A 53 -42.49 0.71 -4.14
CA PHE A 53 -42.41 1.36 -5.44
C PHE A 53 -43.07 2.74 -5.40
N ALA A 54 -42.55 3.66 -6.19
CA ALA A 54 -43.19 4.95 -6.45
C ALA A 54 -42.96 5.35 -7.91
N ILE A 55 -43.98 5.90 -8.56
CA ILE A 55 -43.88 6.59 -9.86
C ILE A 55 -44.76 7.83 -9.76
N GLN A 56 -44.16 8.99 -9.49
CA GLN A 56 -44.90 10.21 -9.12
C GLN A 56 -44.39 11.40 -9.92
N GLU A 57 -45.30 12.08 -10.62
CA GLU A 57 -45.05 13.40 -11.21
C GLU A 57 -45.14 14.46 -10.11
N LEU A 58 -43.99 15.01 -9.69
CA LEU A 58 -43.91 15.90 -8.53
C LEU A 58 -44.40 17.32 -8.86
N ASP A 59 -43.87 17.90 -9.93
CA ASP A 59 -44.21 19.22 -10.46
C ASP A 59 -43.98 19.25 -11.99
N LYS A 60 -44.15 20.42 -12.64
CA LYS A 60 -43.89 20.54 -14.08
C LYS A 60 -42.41 20.24 -14.32
N ASP A 61 -42.15 19.06 -14.89
CA ASP A 61 -40.86 18.58 -15.38
C ASP A 61 -40.02 17.73 -14.41
N ARG A 62 -40.56 17.28 -13.25
CA ARG A 62 -39.88 16.30 -12.36
C ARG A 62 -40.70 15.02 -12.11
N ILE A 63 -40.05 13.86 -12.23
CA ILE A 63 -40.64 12.54 -11.98
C ILE A 63 -39.82 11.77 -10.94
N LYS A 64 -40.42 11.43 -9.80
CA LYS A 64 -39.82 10.53 -8.81
C LYS A 64 -40.11 9.08 -9.17
N MET A 65 -39.08 8.26 -9.26
CA MET A 65 -39.19 6.81 -9.43
C MET A 65 -38.44 6.08 -8.32
N MET A 66 -39.06 5.03 -7.78
CA MET A 66 -38.49 4.23 -6.68
C MET A 66 -38.73 2.74 -6.88
N SER A 67 -37.74 1.94 -6.51
CA SER A 67 -37.84 0.50 -6.25
C SER A 67 -37.05 0.20 -4.98
N ALA A 68 -37.70 -0.17 -3.88
CA ALA A 68 -37.11 -0.28 -2.55
C ALA A 68 -37.25 -1.70 -1.95
N ASN A 69 -36.70 -1.91 -0.75
CA ASN A 69 -36.87 -3.13 0.07
C ASN A 69 -36.54 -4.45 -0.65
N ASN A 70 -35.46 -4.44 -1.44
CA ASN A 70 -34.99 -5.53 -2.28
C ASN A 70 -36.05 -6.04 -3.29
N ARG A 71 -36.97 -5.16 -3.72
CA ARG A 71 -37.97 -5.46 -4.75
C ARG A 71 -37.53 -4.98 -6.13
N GLY A 72 -37.83 -5.81 -7.13
CA GLY A 72 -37.28 -5.65 -8.47
C GLY A 72 -35.85 -6.18 -8.61
N LYS A 73 -35.36 -6.19 -9.85
CA LYS A 73 -34.00 -6.54 -10.26
C LYS A 73 -33.84 -6.46 -11.77
N ILE A 74 -32.60 -6.34 -12.24
CA ILE A 74 -32.18 -6.68 -13.59
C ILE A 74 -31.26 -7.92 -13.54
N GLU A 75 -31.62 -8.98 -14.25
CA GLU A 75 -30.88 -10.24 -14.32
C GLU A 75 -31.06 -10.92 -15.69
N SER A 76 -30.17 -11.84 -16.03
CA SER A 76 -30.10 -12.49 -17.35
C SER A 76 -31.43 -13.08 -17.84
N SER A 77 -32.23 -13.66 -16.95
CA SER A 77 -33.50 -14.32 -17.25
C SER A 77 -34.68 -13.75 -16.46
N SER A 78 -34.47 -12.67 -15.70
CA SER A 78 -35.47 -12.13 -14.79
C SER A 78 -35.35 -10.62 -14.67
N GLU A 79 -36.46 -9.91 -14.71
CA GLU A 79 -36.48 -8.47 -14.48
C GLU A 79 -37.73 -8.10 -13.71
N GLY A 80 -37.59 -7.16 -12.78
CA GLY A 80 -38.70 -6.49 -12.09
C GLY A 80 -38.38 -5.02 -11.91
N ILE A 81 -39.26 -4.14 -12.38
CA ILE A 81 -39.02 -2.70 -12.49
C ILE A 81 -40.26 -1.88 -12.14
N ALA A 82 -40.03 -0.64 -11.71
CA ALA A 82 -40.98 0.45 -11.89
C ALA A 82 -40.68 1.12 -13.24
N TYR A 83 -41.71 1.37 -14.06
CA TYR A 83 -41.55 1.82 -15.44
C TYR A 83 -42.53 2.92 -15.81
N TYR A 84 -42.01 4.06 -16.29
CA TYR A 84 -42.77 5.24 -16.71
C TYR A 84 -42.50 5.50 -18.19
N PHE A 85 -43.49 5.36 -19.07
CA PHE A 85 -43.25 5.15 -20.50
C PHE A 85 -44.32 5.72 -21.43
N LYS A 86 -43.96 5.81 -22.72
CA LYS A 86 -44.87 6.11 -23.83
C LYS A 86 -44.82 5.03 -24.89
N LYS A 87 -45.98 4.73 -25.45
CA LYS A 87 -46.14 3.82 -26.58
C LYS A 87 -45.74 4.50 -27.89
N LEU A 88 -44.92 3.82 -28.67
CA LEU A 88 -44.38 4.19 -29.99
C LEU A 88 -44.61 3.01 -30.95
N LYS A 89 -44.57 3.27 -32.27
CA LYS A 89 -44.51 2.19 -33.27
C LYS A 89 -43.07 1.69 -33.38
N GLN A 90 -42.88 0.43 -33.73
CA GLN A 90 -41.55 -0.14 -33.92
C GLN A 90 -40.71 0.61 -34.98
N ASP A 91 -41.36 1.09 -36.04
CA ASP A 91 -40.71 1.86 -37.12
C ASP A 91 -40.49 3.35 -36.76
N ASP A 92 -40.98 3.82 -35.60
CA ASP A 92 -40.72 5.19 -35.18
C ASP A 92 -39.21 5.39 -34.94
N ASN A 93 -38.71 6.53 -35.43
CA ASN A 93 -37.40 7.06 -35.10
C ASN A 93 -37.56 8.10 -34.01
N PHE A 94 -36.68 8.11 -33.01
CA PHE A 94 -36.81 9.06 -31.90
C PHE A 94 -35.49 9.33 -31.20
N GLU A 95 -35.45 10.46 -30.51
CA GLU A 95 -34.43 10.78 -29.50
C GLU A 95 -35.10 10.94 -28.14
N MET A 96 -34.48 10.39 -27.11
CA MET A 96 -34.93 10.49 -25.73
C MET A 96 -33.78 10.92 -24.84
N SER A 97 -34.00 11.89 -23.95
CA SER A 97 -33.00 12.33 -22.98
C SER A 97 -33.63 12.69 -21.65
N VAL A 98 -32.88 12.54 -20.57
CA VAL A 98 -33.32 12.89 -19.22
C VAL A 98 -32.11 13.25 -18.35
N GLN A 99 -32.32 14.08 -17.34
CA GLN A 99 -31.40 14.29 -16.23
C GLN A 99 -31.85 13.43 -15.05
N ALA A 100 -30.96 12.59 -14.51
CA ALA A 100 -31.26 11.66 -13.43
C ALA A 100 -30.49 12.05 -12.15
N GLU A 101 -31.21 12.51 -11.14
CA GLU A 101 -30.71 12.84 -9.80
C GLU A 101 -30.95 11.63 -8.87
N VAL A 102 -29.88 10.97 -8.45
CA VAL A 102 -29.96 9.78 -7.60
C VAL A 102 -30.25 10.20 -6.17
N GLN A 103 -31.30 9.65 -5.57
CA GLN A 103 -31.66 9.92 -4.17
C GLN A 103 -31.22 8.78 -3.25
N SER A 104 -31.29 7.54 -3.73
CA SER A 104 -30.78 6.37 -3.03
C SER A 104 -30.33 5.32 -4.05
N PHE A 105 -29.24 4.62 -3.78
CA PHE A 105 -28.72 3.58 -4.66
C PHE A 105 -27.87 2.58 -3.86
N ASP A 106 -28.46 1.45 -3.47
CA ASP A 106 -27.72 0.43 -2.73
C ASP A 106 -26.92 -0.45 -3.71
N LEU A 107 -25.60 -0.57 -3.48
CA LEU A 107 -24.71 -1.33 -4.34
C LEU A 107 -25.12 -2.81 -4.45
N ASN A 108 -25.51 -3.22 -5.66
CA ASN A 108 -25.94 -4.57 -5.98
C ASN A 108 -25.80 -4.83 -7.48
N ASN A 109 -25.34 -6.00 -7.91
CA ASN A 109 -25.19 -6.27 -9.35
C ASN A 109 -26.50 -6.26 -10.16
N GLN A 110 -27.65 -6.18 -9.49
CA GLN A 110 -28.98 -6.18 -10.10
C GLN A 110 -29.74 -4.85 -9.93
N VAL A 111 -29.13 -3.84 -9.28
CA VAL A 111 -29.69 -2.47 -9.20
C VAL A 111 -29.38 -1.71 -10.47
N SER A 112 -30.33 -0.90 -10.94
CA SER A 112 -30.22 -0.16 -12.19
C SER A 112 -31.34 0.87 -12.36
N PHE A 113 -31.05 1.94 -13.11
CA PHE A 113 -32.01 2.96 -13.55
C PHE A 113 -31.59 3.53 -14.90
N GLY A 114 -32.49 4.29 -15.56
CA GLY A 114 -32.16 5.05 -16.77
C GLY A 114 -33.28 5.01 -17.80
N ILE A 115 -32.92 5.01 -19.09
CA ILE A 115 -33.87 4.92 -20.20
C ILE A 115 -33.91 3.48 -20.71
N MET A 116 -35.12 2.95 -20.89
CA MET A 116 -35.37 1.62 -21.43
C MET A 116 -36.43 1.67 -22.54
N VAL A 117 -36.18 0.92 -23.60
CA VAL A 117 -37.15 0.62 -24.66
C VAL A 117 -37.45 -0.87 -24.63
N ARG A 118 -38.73 -1.23 -24.74
CA ARG A 118 -39.19 -2.62 -24.66
C ARG A 118 -40.40 -2.86 -25.56
N ASP A 119 -40.63 -4.11 -25.96
CA ASP A 119 -41.73 -4.48 -26.88
C ASP A 119 -43.02 -4.96 -26.19
N LYS A 120 -42.98 -5.10 -24.86
CA LYS A 120 -44.11 -5.57 -24.06
C LYS A 120 -44.10 -4.96 -22.67
N VAL A 121 -45.24 -4.43 -22.22
CA VAL A 121 -45.46 -3.99 -20.83
C VAL A 121 -46.55 -4.84 -20.18
N LEU A 122 -46.37 -5.16 -18.90
CA LEU A 122 -47.41 -5.73 -18.05
C LEU A 122 -47.90 -4.66 -17.09
N TYR A 123 -49.20 -4.61 -16.79
CA TYR A 123 -49.78 -3.56 -15.94
C TYR A 123 -49.90 -4.02 -14.50
N ASN A 124 -49.11 -3.42 -13.60
CA ASN A 124 -49.14 -3.60 -12.15
C ASN A 124 -49.20 -5.07 -11.73
N LYS A 125 -48.29 -5.88 -12.27
CA LYS A 125 -48.35 -7.34 -12.18
C LYS A 125 -46.98 -7.99 -11.98
N ASN A 126 -46.88 -8.83 -10.96
CA ASN A 126 -45.74 -9.71 -10.77
C ASN A 126 -45.82 -10.89 -11.75
N ASN A 127 -44.88 -10.95 -12.68
CA ASN A 127 -44.72 -12.07 -13.59
C ASN A 127 -43.24 -12.30 -13.89
N LYS A 128 -42.73 -13.48 -13.54
CA LYS A 128 -41.33 -13.84 -13.77
C LYS A 128 -41.08 -14.36 -15.20
N LYS A 129 -42.14 -14.65 -15.96
CA LYS A 129 -42.10 -15.22 -17.31
C LYS A 129 -42.76 -14.25 -18.30
N ASP A 130 -42.37 -14.32 -19.57
CA ASP A 130 -43.00 -13.52 -20.63
C ASP A 130 -43.02 -12.00 -20.38
N ILE A 131 -41.87 -11.47 -19.98
CA ILE A 131 -41.67 -10.04 -19.71
C ILE A 131 -41.08 -9.30 -20.92
N GLY A 132 -41.20 -9.85 -22.13
CA GLY A 132 -40.70 -9.24 -23.37
C GLY A 132 -39.18 -8.98 -23.42
N TYR A 133 -38.79 -8.29 -24.48
CA TYR A 133 -37.42 -7.89 -24.76
C TYR A 133 -37.22 -6.41 -24.44
N ALA A 134 -35.99 -6.07 -24.08
CA ALA A 134 -35.65 -4.73 -23.63
C ALA A 134 -34.26 -4.33 -24.13
N LEU A 135 -34.06 -3.04 -24.35
CA LEU A 135 -32.77 -2.40 -24.58
C LEU A 135 -32.74 -1.14 -23.73
N ALA A 136 -31.70 -0.98 -22.91
CA ALA A 136 -31.62 0.06 -21.91
C ALA A 136 -30.23 0.68 -21.85
N VAL A 137 -30.20 1.96 -21.49
CA VAL A 137 -29.02 2.71 -21.08
C VAL A 137 -29.17 3.03 -19.60
N GLY A 138 -28.19 2.61 -18.82
CA GLY A 138 -28.24 2.59 -17.36
C GLY A 138 -27.16 1.69 -16.76
N PRO A 139 -26.69 2.01 -15.55
CA PRO A 139 -25.61 1.28 -14.90
C PRO A 139 -26.10 -0.10 -14.44
N LEU A 140 -25.25 -1.11 -14.56
CA LEU A 140 -25.51 -2.49 -14.10
C LEU A 140 -24.19 -3.14 -13.69
N ASN A 141 -24.23 -4.19 -12.85
CA ASN A 141 -23.04 -4.81 -12.26
C ASN A 141 -22.15 -3.84 -11.45
N VAL A 142 -22.79 -2.94 -10.71
CA VAL A 142 -22.09 -1.85 -10.00
C VAL A 142 -21.15 -2.29 -8.87
N THR A 143 -21.10 -3.57 -8.51
CA THR A 143 -20.14 -4.09 -7.52
C THR A 143 -18.95 -4.81 -8.16
N LYS A 144 -18.83 -4.78 -9.49
CA LYS A 144 -17.65 -5.29 -10.20
C LYS A 144 -16.62 -4.18 -10.36
N GLU A 145 -15.37 -4.57 -10.57
CA GLU A 145 -14.24 -3.69 -10.86
C GLU A 145 -14.58 -2.63 -11.91
N THR A 146 -15.31 -3.01 -12.99
CA THR A 146 -15.85 -2.07 -13.97
C THR A 146 -17.34 -2.33 -14.24
N PRO A 147 -18.25 -1.43 -13.81
CA PRO A 147 -19.67 -1.50 -14.11
C PRO A 147 -19.97 -1.26 -15.60
N THR A 148 -21.13 -1.73 -16.07
CA THR A 148 -21.56 -1.54 -17.46
C THR A 148 -22.64 -0.46 -17.56
N THR A 149 -22.69 0.29 -18.67
CA THR A 149 -23.59 1.45 -18.84
C THR A 149 -24.79 1.24 -19.75
N ALA A 150 -24.90 0.07 -20.38
CA ALA A 150 -26.06 -0.31 -21.18
C ALA A 150 -26.26 -1.83 -21.17
N PHE A 151 -27.47 -2.27 -21.50
CA PHE A 151 -27.75 -3.69 -21.70
C PHE A 151 -28.95 -3.90 -22.62
N TYR A 152 -29.05 -5.09 -23.18
CA TYR A 152 -30.29 -5.54 -23.81
C TYR A 152 -30.58 -6.99 -23.44
N ARG A 153 -31.86 -7.38 -23.55
CA ARG A 153 -32.35 -8.73 -23.38
C ARG A 153 -33.19 -9.12 -24.58
N THR A 154 -32.84 -10.24 -25.21
CA THR A 154 -33.58 -10.86 -26.32
C THR A 154 -33.87 -12.33 -26.00
N ALA A 155 -34.46 -13.08 -26.94
CA ALA A 155 -34.62 -14.54 -26.83
C ALA A 155 -33.29 -15.28 -26.57
N LYS A 156 -32.17 -14.69 -27.01
CA LYS A 156 -30.82 -15.24 -26.85
C LYS A 156 -30.20 -14.96 -25.47
N GLY A 157 -30.92 -14.27 -24.58
CA GLY A 157 -30.44 -13.87 -23.26
C GLY A 157 -30.07 -12.38 -23.18
N GLN A 158 -29.46 -12.01 -22.06
CA GLN A 158 -29.01 -10.65 -21.78
C GLN A 158 -27.57 -10.43 -22.25
N LYS A 159 -27.31 -9.29 -22.89
CA LYS A 159 -25.96 -8.78 -23.15
C LYS A 159 -25.77 -7.45 -22.43
N LYS A 160 -24.63 -7.30 -21.78
CA LYS A 160 -24.20 -6.06 -21.10
C LYS A 160 -23.19 -5.35 -22.01
N LEU A 161 -23.23 -4.04 -22.05
CA LEU A 161 -22.52 -3.20 -23.01
C LEU A 161 -22.03 -1.92 -22.33
N GLY A 162 -20.95 -1.36 -22.87
CA GLY A 162 -20.32 -0.17 -22.31
C GLY A 162 -19.69 -0.42 -20.96
N GLU A 163 -18.81 0.49 -20.57
CA GLU A 163 -18.09 0.48 -19.32
C GLU A 163 -18.24 1.86 -18.68
N LEU A 164 -18.37 1.89 -17.36
CA LEU A 164 -18.39 3.12 -16.57
C LEU A 164 -16.96 3.36 -16.10
N VAL A 165 -16.19 4.14 -16.86
CA VAL A 165 -14.75 4.36 -16.64
C VAL A 165 -14.42 5.84 -16.39
N LYS A 166 -15.18 6.77 -16.97
CA LYS A 166 -15.03 8.22 -16.75
C LYS A 166 -15.92 8.73 -15.61
N GLY A 167 -17.10 8.15 -15.46
CA GLY A 167 -18.11 8.53 -14.47
C GLY A 167 -17.98 7.75 -13.16
N THR A 168 -18.54 8.32 -12.09
CA THR A 168 -18.63 7.66 -10.79
C THR A 168 -19.77 6.65 -10.75
N ILE A 169 -19.63 5.59 -9.95
CA ILE A 169 -20.71 4.65 -9.64
C ILE A 169 -21.86 5.45 -9.02
N PRO A 170 -23.13 5.21 -9.42
CA PRO A 170 -24.25 5.93 -8.85
C PRO A 170 -24.32 5.81 -7.33
N ALA A 171 -24.49 6.97 -6.70
CA ALA A 171 -24.64 7.16 -5.26
C ALA A 171 -25.63 8.32 -5.04
N PRO A 172 -26.20 8.48 -3.83
CA PRO A 172 -27.04 9.63 -3.50
C PRO A 172 -26.40 10.96 -3.93
N GLU A 173 -27.23 11.90 -4.36
CA GLU A 173 -26.86 13.27 -4.78
C GLU A 173 -26.11 13.38 -6.12
N LEU A 174 -25.68 12.25 -6.71
CA LEU A 174 -25.05 12.25 -8.03
C LEU A 174 -26.07 12.41 -9.16
N ASN A 175 -25.60 13.06 -10.23
CA ASN A 175 -26.41 13.53 -11.33
C ASN A 175 -25.90 12.99 -12.67
N TYR A 176 -26.77 12.35 -13.44
CA TYR A 176 -26.41 11.71 -14.71
C TYR A 176 -27.30 12.19 -15.84
N LYS A 177 -26.68 12.67 -16.92
CA LYS A 177 -27.38 12.90 -18.18
C LYS A 177 -27.48 11.60 -18.96
N VAL A 178 -28.70 11.12 -19.21
CA VAL A 178 -28.93 9.85 -19.90
C VAL A 178 -29.62 10.12 -21.23
N LYS A 179 -29.10 9.54 -22.32
CA LYS A 179 -29.58 9.78 -23.68
C LYS A 179 -29.66 8.50 -24.49
N MET A 180 -30.71 8.39 -25.31
CA MET A 180 -30.92 7.33 -26.28
C MET A 180 -31.39 7.91 -27.61
N LYS A 181 -30.83 7.44 -28.73
CA LYS A 181 -31.36 7.69 -30.07
C LYS A 181 -31.67 6.37 -30.76
N LYS A 182 -32.75 6.32 -31.53
CA LYS A 182 -33.12 5.21 -32.40
C LYS A 182 -33.32 5.71 -33.83
N PHE A 183 -32.52 5.18 -34.76
CA PHE A 183 -32.69 5.37 -36.21
C PHE A 183 -32.73 4.02 -36.91
N GLY A 184 -33.89 3.64 -37.46
CA GLY A 184 -34.14 2.29 -37.95
C GLY A 184 -33.91 1.27 -36.82
N ASP A 185 -33.04 0.30 -37.07
CA ASP A 185 -32.63 -0.72 -36.10
C ASP A 185 -31.37 -0.35 -35.30
N THR A 186 -30.87 0.88 -35.41
CA THR A 186 -29.64 1.32 -34.73
C THR A 186 -29.96 2.16 -33.49
N TYR A 187 -29.32 1.82 -32.37
CA TYR A 187 -29.48 2.51 -31.10
C TYR A 187 -28.15 3.14 -30.66
N TRP A 188 -28.19 4.41 -30.29
CA TRP A 188 -27.07 5.14 -29.69
C TRP A 188 -27.41 5.44 -28.23
N LEU A 189 -26.56 5.03 -27.30
CA LEU A 189 -26.83 4.97 -25.88
C LEU A 189 -25.71 5.69 -25.12
N LYS A 190 -26.03 6.75 -24.39
CA LYS A 190 -25.04 7.46 -23.56
C LYS A 190 -25.54 7.63 -22.12
N PHE A 191 -24.68 7.26 -21.18
CA PHE A 191 -24.90 7.42 -19.75
C PHE A 191 -23.81 8.32 -19.17
N GLY A 192 -24.19 9.45 -18.57
CA GLY A 192 -23.23 10.40 -17.99
C GLY A 192 -22.23 10.91 -19.02
N GLU A 193 -20.96 10.97 -18.61
CA GLU A 193 -19.84 11.43 -19.45
C GLU A 193 -19.19 10.34 -20.30
N GLU A 194 -19.70 9.11 -20.24
CA GLU A 194 -19.13 7.99 -21.00
C GLU A 194 -19.22 8.17 -22.52
N GLU A 195 -18.34 7.45 -23.21
CA GLU A 195 -18.46 7.25 -24.64
C GLU A 195 -19.76 6.50 -24.96
N PRO A 196 -20.46 6.89 -26.04
CA PRO A 196 -21.73 6.27 -26.37
C PRO A 196 -21.56 4.83 -26.85
N VAL A 197 -22.40 3.94 -26.33
CA VAL A 197 -22.57 2.58 -26.84
C VAL A 197 -23.48 2.61 -28.06
N ILE A 198 -23.01 2.06 -29.18
CA ILE A 198 -23.82 1.93 -30.40
C ILE A 198 -24.18 0.46 -30.63
N VAL A 199 -25.48 0.19 -30.75
CA VAL A 199 -26.03 -1.13 -31.10
C VAL A 199 -26.56 -1.05 -32.53
N ASP A 200 -25.76 -1.50 -33.50
CA ASP A 200 -26.09 -1.49 -34.94
C ASP A 200 -26.90 -2.74 -35.34
N ASN A 201 -27.94 -2.57 -36.17
CA ASN A 201 -28.83 -3.64 -36.67
C ASN A 201 -29.49 -4.49 -35.56
N PHE A 202 -30.02 -3.85 -34.53
CA PHE A 202 -30.71 -4.53 -33.44
C PHE A 202 -32.07 -5.09 -33.88
N SER A 203 -32.15 -6.40 -34.10
CA SER A 203 -33.38 -7.13 -34.46
C SER A 203 -34.00 -7.86 -33.26
N GLY A 204 -33.98 -7.25 -32.07
CA GLY A 204 -34.29 -7.94 -30.81
C GLY A 204 -35.74 -7.87 -30.34
N PHE A 205 -36.57 -7.02 -30.95
CA PHE A 205 -37.98 -6.82 -30.58
C PHE A 205 -38.90 -7.64 -31.49
N GLU A 206 -39.94 -8.26 -30.92
CA GLU A 206 -40.91 -9.09 -31.67
C GLU A 206 -42.30 -8.42 -31.81
N GLY A 207 -42.58 -7.34 -31.08
CA GLY A 207 -43.86 -6.62 -31.11
C GLY A 207 -43.88 -5.42 -32.05
N GLU A 208 -45.04 -5.16 -32.68
CA GLU A 208 -45.28 -4.01 -33.58
C GLU A 208 -45.21 -2.64 -32.86
N ASP A 209 -45.35 -2.66 -31.54
CA ASP A 209 -45.31 -1.50 -30.67
C ASP A 209 -44.07 -1.55 -29.76
N LEU A 210 -43.45 -0.39 -29.55
CA LEU A 210 -42.39 -0.20 -28.57
C LEU A 210 -42.90 0.70 -27.44
N PHE A 211 -42.37 0.48 -26.26
CA PHE A 211 -42.61 1.31 -25.09
C PHE A 211 -41.25 1.90 -24.71
N ALA A 212 -41.12 3.22 -24.81
CA ALA A 212 -39.90 3.96 -24.48
C ALA A 212 -40.15 4.75 -23.20
N GLY A 213 -39.27 4.62 -22.21
CA GLY A 213 -39.55 5.11 -20.87
C GLY A 213 -38.37 5.09 -19.92
N LEU A 214 -38.60 5.63 -18.73
CA LEU A 214 -37.71 5.63 -17.59
C LEU A 214 -37.96 4.41 -16.74
N TYR A 215 -36.91 3.83 -16.16
CA TYR A 215 -37.04 2.69 -15.25
C TYR A 215 -36.19 2.84 -13.98
N THR A 216 -36.60 2.14 -12.93
CA THR A 216 -35.77 1.85 -11.75
C THR A 216 -35.94 0.39 -11.37
N SER A 217 -34.93 -0.17 -10.72
CA SER A 217 -34.93 -1.54 -10.19
C SER A 217 -34.13 -1.60 -8.90
N ARG A 218 -34.61 -2.39 -7.93
CA ARG A 218 -33.92 -2.79 -6.69
C ARG A 218 -33.16 -1.70 -5.94
N ASN A 219 -33.67 -1.28 -4.79
CA ASN A 219 -33.04 -0.34 -3.87
C ASN A 219 -32.49 0.93 -4.54
N THR A 220 -33.32 1.52 -5.39
CA THR A 220 -32.98 2.71 -6.13
C THR A 220 -34.13 3.69 -6.10
N THR A 221 -33.81 4.94 -5.82
CA THR A 221 -34.70 6.09 -5.93
C THR A 221 -34.03 7.14 -6.79
N VAL A 222 -34.71 7.61 -7.82
CA VAL A 222 -34.21 8.64 -8.76
C VAL A 222 -35.27 9.69 -8.96
N ILE A 223 -34.86 10.96 -8.96
CA ILE A 223 -35.67 12.06 -9.47
C ILE A 223 -35.18 12.40 -10.86
N TYR A 224 -36.05 12.18 -11.84
CA TYR A 224 -35.79 12.53 -13.21
C TYR A 224 -36.30 13.95 -13.50
N SER A 225 -35.52 14.73 -14.23
CA SER A 225 -35.89 16.04 -14.75
C SER A 225 -35.50 16.17 -16.22
N ASP A 226 -35.97 17.22 -16.89
CA ASP A 226 -35.65 17.50 -18.31
C ASP A 226 -35.94 16.34 -19.27
N LEU A 227 -37.01 15.57 -18.99
CA LEU A 227 -37.43 14.46 -19.84
C LEU A 227 -37.89 14.95 -21.21
N LYS A 228 -37.15 14.57 -22.25
CA LYS A 228 -37.49 14.84 -23.66
C LYS A 228 -37.64 13.53 -24.41
N LEU A 229 -38.71 13.42 -25.19
CA LEU A 229 -38.93 12.33 -26.16
C LEU A 229 -39.44 12.95 -27.45
N GLU A 230 -38.58 13.01 -28.46
CA GLU A 230 -38.85 13.66 -29.74
C GLU A 230 -38.88 12.62 -30.86
N LYS A 231 -40.03 12.50 -31.54
CA LYS A 231 -40.12 11.69 -32.76
C LYS A 231 -39.41 12.40 -33.90
N ILE A 232 -38.54 11.67 -34.59
CA ILE A 232 -37.83 12.16 -35.77
C ILE A 232 -38.63 11.76 -37.01
N LYS A 233 -38.87 12.72 -37.89
CA LYS A 233 -39.53 12.49 -39.18
C LYS A 233 -38.75 11.43 -39.96
N GLU A 234 -39.47 10.55 -40.64
CA GLU A 234 -38.89 9.59 -41.58
C GLU A 234 -38.19 10.34 -42.72
N VAL A 235 -36.94 9.97 -42.97
CA VAL A 235 -36.07 10.58 -43.98
C VAL A 235 -36.14 9.74 -45.25
N GLU A 236 -36.47 10.38 -46.37
CA GLU A 236 -36.53 9.72 -47.68
C GLU A 236 -35.12 9.48 -48.23
N GLU A 237 -34.24 10.47 -48.14
CA GLU A 237 -32.85 10.36 -48.61
C GLU A 237 -31.87 11.13 -47.70
N LEU A 238 -30.67 10.58 -47.52
CA LEU A 238 -29.51 11.28 -46.97
C LEU A 238 -28.56 11.69 -48.11
N ASN A 239 -28.48 12.99 -48.33
CA ASN A 239 -27.51 13.60 -49.23
C ASN A 239 -26.22 13.90 -48.47
N ILE A 240 -25.13 13.26 -48.92
CA ILE A 240 -23.81 13.41 -48.33
C ILE A 240 -22.89 14.11 -49.31
N ASN A 241 -22.34 15.24 -48.88
CA ASN A 241 -21.15 15.80 -49.50
C ASN A 241 -19.94 15.39 -48.66
N SER A 242 -19.00 14.67 -49.29
CA SER A 242 -17.80 14.15 -48.65
C SER A 242 -16.52 14.60 -49.35
N ASP A 243 -16.60 15.68 -50.13
CA ASP A 243 -15.45 16.20 -50.90
C ASP A 243 -14.35 16.72 -49.98
N ASN A 244 -14.72 17.27 -48.82
CA ASN A 244 -13.80 17.77 -47.80
C ASN A 244 -13.65 16.84 -46.59
N PHE A 245 -14.27 15.65 -46.63
CA PHE A 245 -14.23 14.66 -45.55
C PHE A 245 -12.99 13.77 -45.69
N LYS A 246 -12.27 13.56 -44.59
CA LYS A 246 -11.10 12.68 -44.55
C LYS A 246 -11.53 11.22 -44.79
N LYS A 247 -10.99 10.61 -45.86
CA LYS A 247 -11.28 9.22 -46.27
C LYS A 247 -10.12 8.25 -46.04
N ASP A 248 -8.91 8.76 -45.88
CA ASP A 248 -7.71 7.97 -45.62
C ASP A 248 -7.29 8.14 -44.16
N TYR A 249 -7.14 7.05 -43.42
CA TYR A 249 -6.74 7.03 -42.02
C TYR A 249 -5.50 6.15 -41.84
N LEU A 250 -4.76 6.37 -40.76
CA LEU A 250 -3.69 5.48 -40.33
C LEU A 250 -4.22 4.41 -39.36
N LEU A 251 -3.47 3.33 -39.19
CA LEU A 251 -3.78 2.31 -38.20
C LEU A 251 -3.84 2.94 -36.80
N GLU A 252 -4.88 2.58 -36.04
CA GLU A 252 -5.23 3.16 -34.73
C GLU A 252 -5.54 4.66 -34.75
N GLU A 253 -5.79 5.27 -35.91
CA GLU A 253 -6.26 6.65 -35.98
C GLU A 253 -7.74 6.78 -35.60
N ASP A 254 -8.10 7.83 -34.86
CA ASP A 254 -9.48 8.15 -34.51
C ASP A 254 -10.28 8.73 -35.68
N LEU A 255 -11.58 8.43 -35.72
CA LEU A 255 -12.48 8.94 -36.74
C LEU A 255 -12.69 10.45 -36.61
N ASN A 256 -12.44 11.20 -37.69
CA ASN A 256 -12.65 12.64 -37.73
C ASN A 256 -13.76 13.02 -38.72
N LEU A 257 -14.93 13.40 -38.20
CA LEU A 257 -16.10 13.76 -39.00
C LEU A 257 -16.06 15.17 -39.62
N LYS A 258 -14.98 15.94 -39.43
CA LYS A 258 -14.86 17.30 -39.99
C LYS A 258 -14.90 17.27 -41.52
N GLY A 259 -15.66 18.19 -42.12
CA GLY A 259 -15.81 18.30 -43.57
C GLY A 259 -16.79 17.32 -44.20
N LEU A 260 -17.51 16.54 -43.38
CA LEU A 260 -18.64 15.72 -43.82
C LEU A 260 -19.94 16.52 -43.67
N ASP A 261 -20.52 16.94 -44.80
CA ASP A 261 -21.81 17.65 -44.79
C ASP A 261 -22.93 16.66 -45.08
N VAL A 262 -23.92 16.60 -44.18
CA VAL A 262 -25.03 15.66 -44.26
C VAL A 262 -26.35 16.43 -44.26
N THR A 263 -27.15 16.24 -45.30
CA THR A 263 -28.49 16.82 -45.42
C THR A 263 -29.54 15.71 -45.49
N ALA A 264 -30.55 15.78 -44.63
CA ALA A 264 -31.72 14.91 -44.68
C ALA A 264 -32.82 15.54 -45.52
N GLU A 265 -33.37 14.78 -46.46
CA GLU A 265 -34.55 15.14 -47.25
C GLU A 265 -35.77 14.33 -46.80
N PHE A 266 -36.90 15.01 -46.63
CA PHE A 266 -38.14 14.42 -46.16
C PHE A 266 -39.17 14.33 -47.29
N ALA A 267 -40.12 13.40 -47.17
CA ALA A 267 -41.16 13.16 -48.18
C ALA A 267 -42.09 14.36 -48.49
N ASP A 268 -42.10 15.38 -47.62
CA ASP A 268 -42.82 16.65 -47.83
C ASP A 268 -41.99 17.68 -48.63
N SER A 269 -40.86 17.26 -49.21
CA SER A 269 -39.88 18.09 -49.92
C SER A 269 -39.17 19.13 -49.04
N SER A 270 -39.29 19.06 -47.71
CA SER A 270 -38.44 19.83 -46.81
C SER A 270 -37.08 19.16 -46.62
N SER A 271 -36.05 19.93 -46.24
CA SER A 271 -34.72 19.42 -45.93
C SER A 271 -34.17 19.99 -44.62
N LYS A 272 -33.25 19.26 -43.98
CA LYS A 272 -32.54 19.67 -42.75
C LYS A 272 -31.05 19.34 -42.90
N GLU A 273 -30.22 20.37 -42.75
CA GLU A 273 -28.78 20.20 -42.57
C GLU A 273 -28.50 19.63 -41.17
N LEU A 274 -27.66 18.60 -41.09
CA LEU A 274 -27.36 17.87 -39.85
C LEU A 274 -25.96 18.17 -39.35
N SER A 275 -25.84 18.43 -38.06
CA SER A 275 -24.55 18.45 -37.38
C SER A 275 -24.10 17.02 -37.03
N SER A 276 -22.82 16.85 -36.68
CA SER A 276 -22.29 15.56 -36.20
C SER A 276 -22.95 15.03 -34.92
N LYS A 277 -23.71 15.88 -34.21
CA LYS A 277 -24.49 15.47 -33.03
C LYS A 277 -25.87 14.93 -33.40
N ASP A 278 -26.35 15.14 -34.62
CA ASP A 278 -27.69 14.71 -35.06
C ASP A 278 -27.70 13.24 -35.52
N TYR A 279 -26.74 12.82 -36.33
CA TYR A 279 -26.68 11.47 -36.94
C TYR A 279 -25.80 10.47 -36.16
N ILE A 280 -25.99 9.18 -36.42
CA ILE A 280 -25.18 8.09 -35.86
C ILE A 280 -24.20 7.58 -36.91
N VAL A 281 -22.93 7.37 -36.53
CA VAL A 281 -21.93 6.73 -37.39
C VAL A 281 -21.56 5.35 -36.84
N THR A 282 -21.61 4.32 -37.69
CA THR A 282 -21.20 2.95 -37.32
C THR A 282 -20.22 2.38 -38.34
N GLY A 283 -19.53 1.31 -37.96
CA GLY A 283 -18.65 0.55 -38.86
C GLY A 283 -17.20 1.01 -38.92
N PHE A 284 -16.83 2.12 -38.26
CA PHE A 284 -15.44 2.57 -38.20
C PHE A 284 -14.57 1.58 -37.42
N ASN A 285 -13.47 1.16 -38.03
CA ASN A 285 -12.46 0.33 -37.38
C ASN A 285 -11.09 0.58 -38.02
N SER A 286 -10.21 1.28 -37.29
CA SER A 286 -8.83 1.58 -37.70
C SER A 286 -7.80 0.59 -37.14
N SER A 287 -8.21 -0.44 -36.41
CA SER A 287 -7.27 -1.45 -35.86
C SER A 287 -6.68 -2.37 -36.93
N LYS A 288 -7.18 -2.31 -38.17
CA LYS A 288 -6.72 -3.12 -39.30
C LYS A 288 -6.60 -2.27 -40.55
N ALA A 289 -5.49 -2.42 -41.26
CA ALA A 289 -5.30 -1.80 -42.56
C ALA A 289 -6.25 -2.40 -43.61
N GLY A 290 -6.59 -1.60 -44.63
CA GLY A 290 -7.48 -1.94 -45.73
C GLY A 290 -8.75 -1.09 -45.78
N LYS A 291 -9.70 -1.49 -46.63
CA LYS A 291 -10.98 -0.78 -46.77
C LYS A 291 -11.85 -0.97 -45.53
N ASN A 292 -12.36 0.12 -44.99
CA ASN A 292 -13.31 0.13 -43.90
C ASN A 292 -14.53 0.96 -44.30
N THR A 293 -15.73 0.38 -44.28
CA THR A 293 -16.96 1.09 -44.68
C THR A 293 -17.69 1.59 -43.45
N ILE A 294 -17.87 2.91 -43.35
CA ILE A 294 -18.74 3.52 -42.34
C ILE A 294 -20.17 3.70 -42.86
N LYS A 295 -21.13 3.68 -41.95
CA LYS A 295 -22.55 3.99 -42.20
C LYS A 295 -22.92 5.26 -41.46
N ILE A 296 -23.52 6.21 -42.18
CA ILE A 296 -24.15 7.42 -41.63
C ILE A 296 -25.65 7.20 -41.57
N GLN A 297 -26.26 7.38 -40.40
CA GLN A 297 -27.66 7.02 -40.14
C GLN A 297 -28.43 8.16 -39.47
N TYR A 298 -29.59 8.52 -40.02
CA TYR A 298 -30.50 9.51 -39.43
C TYR A 298 -31.93 9.30 -39.93
N GLY A 299 -32.91 9.32 -39.03
CA GLY A 299 -34.34 9.22 -39.37
C GLY A 299 -34.73 7.98 -40.19
N GLY A 300 -34.00 6.87 -40.03
CA GLY A 300 -34.23 5.61 -40.74
C GLY A 300 -33.44 5.45 -42.05
N ALA A 301 -32.94 6.53 -42.64
CA ALA A 301 -32.11 6.48 -43.83
C ALA A 301 -30.65 6.16 -43.50
N VAL A 302 -29.97 5.43 -44.39
CA VAL A 302 -28.57 4.98 -44.24
C VAL A 302 -27.78 5.28 -45.51
N LYS A 303 -26.63 5.92 -45.37
CA LYS A 303 -25.64 6.10 -46.45
C LYS A 303 -24.31 5.49 -46.05
N LYS A 304 -23.59 4.91 -47.01
CA LYS A 304 -22.27 4.30 -46.79
C LYS A 304 -21.18 5.15 -47.38
N ILE A 305 -20.06 5.24 -46.67
CA ILE A 305 -18.82 5.86 -47.15
C ILE A 305 -17.70 4.85 -46.93
N ASP A 306 -16.94 4.56 -47.98
CA ASP A 306 -15.74 3.76 -47.87
C ASP A 306 -14.57 4.63 -47.43
N LEU A 307 -13.87 4.17 -46.40
CA LEU A 307 -12.61 4.70 -45.91
C LEU A 307 -11.48 3.73 -46.25
N ASN A 308 -10.25 4.23 -46.21
CA ASN A 308 -9.03 3.48 -46.42
C ASN A 308 -8.12 3.63 -45.20
N ILE A 309 -7.85 2.52 -44.51
CA ILE A 309 -6.91 2.49 -43.38
C ILE A 309 -5.55 2.03 -43.92
N SER A 310 -4.53 2.87 -43.80
CA SER A 310 -3.17 2.57 -44.26
C SER A 310 -2.33 2.01 -43.12
N GLU A 311 -1.43 1.08 -43.46
CA GLU A 311 -0.42 0.60 -42.51
C GLU A 311 0.51 1.74 -42.07
N LEU A 312 1.08 1.59 -40.87
CA LEU A 312 2.11 2.51 -40.41
C LEU A 312 3.38 2.29 -41.22
N THR A 313 3.97 3.38 -41.70
CA THR A 313 5.22 3.35 -42.47
C THR A 313 6.29 4.03 -41.64
N ALA A 314 7.34 3.30 -41.27
CA ALA A 314 8.49 3.90 -40.61
C ALA A 314 9.12 4.98 -41.51
N THR A 315 9.36 6.15 -40.95
CA THR A 315 9.95 7.32 -41.61
C THR A 315 11.33 7.66 -41.08
N ALA A 316 11.60 7.39 -39.80
CA ALA A 316 12.91 7.60 -39.17
C ALA A 316 13.18 6.56 -38.07
N LEU A 317 14.47 6.37 -37.73
CA LEU A 317 14.90 5.67 -36.52
C LEU A 317 15.65 6.66 -35.60
N LYS A 318 15.40 6.54 -34.29
CA LYS A 318 16.10 7.28 -33.23
C LYS A 318 16.73 6.27 -32.28
N ILE A 319 18.02 6.47 -31.99
CA ILE A 319 18.70 5.73 -30.93
C ILE A 319 18.40 6.45 -29.63
N LYS A 320 17.71 5.79 -28.70
CA LYS A 320 17.39 6.34 -27.38
C LYS A 320 18.53 6.07 -26.40
N TYR A 321 18.93 4.80 -26.29
CA TYR A 321 20.10 4.38 -25.51
C TYR A 321 21.11 3.74 -26.44
N TYR A 322 22.37 4.10 -26.28
CA TYR A 322 23.49 3.51 -27.02
C TYR A 322 23.88 2.17 -26.38
N PRO A 323 24.62 1.29 -27.08
CA PRO A 323 25.13 0.08 -26.45
C PRO A 323 25.96 0.40 -25.21
N ALA A 324 25.91 -0.48 -24.21
CA ALA A 324 26.70 -0.36 -23.00
C ALA A 324 28.20 -0.23 -23.32
N LYS A 325 28.71 -0.95 -24.33
CA LYS A 325 30.10 -0.83 -24.77
C LYS A 325 30.25 0.03 -26.04
N THR A 326 30.98 1.14 -25.90
CA THR A 326 31.21 2.12 -26.99
C THR A 326 32.69 2.32 -27.33
N ASN A 327 33.58 1.77 -26.51
CA ASN A 327 35.03 1.80 -26.70
C ASN A 327 35.53 0.36 -26.77
N TYR A 328 36.36 0.08 -27.76
CA TYR A 328 36.84 -1.26 -28.09
C TYR A 328 38.35 -1.24 -28.35
N TYR A 329 38.97 -2.40 -28.30
CA TYR A 329 40.34 -2.65 -28.73
C TYR A 329 40.35 -3.57 -29.95
N LEU A 330 41.48 -3.63 -30.65
CA LEU A 330 41.66 -4.60 -31.74
C LEU A 330 41.38 -6.03 -31.28
N GLY A 331 40.63 -6.76 -32.10
CA GLY A 331 40.17 -8.12 -31.82
C GLY A 331 38.92 -8.23 -30.95
N ASP A 332 38.37 -7.13 -30.42
CA ASP A 332 37.09 -7.17 -29.71
C ASP A 332 35.93 -7.44 -30.68
N GLN A 333 34.88 -8.07 -30.16
CA GLN A 333 33.60 -8.22 -30.83
C GLN A 333 32.67 -7.04 -30.49
N PHE A 334 31.86 -6.60 -31.45
CA PHE A 334 30.82 -5.61 -31.21
C PHE A 334 29.69 -6.20 -30.34
N GLU A 335 29.33 -5.45 -29.30
CA GLU A 335 28.30 -5.78 -28.31
C GLU A 335 27.14 -4.79 -28.47
N SER A 336 25.91 -5.31 -28.47
CA SER A 336 24.69 -4.51 -28.71
C SER A 336 23.82 -4.35 -27.47
N GLU A 337 24.22 -4.96 -26.36
CA GLU A 337 23.57 -4.92 -25.07
C GLU A 337 23.35 -3.45 -24.64
N GLY A 338 22.17 -3.14 -24.11
CA GLY A 338 21.78 -1.78 -23.74
C GLY A 338 21.26 -0.89 -24.89
N LEU A 339 21.43 -1.27 -26.16
CA LEU A 339 20.91 -0.51 -27.31
C LEU A 339 19.37 -0.52 -27.35
N LEU A 340 18.77 0.68 -27.35
CA LEU A 340 17.33 0.85 -27.52
C LEU A 340 17.02 1.77 -28.69
N VAL A 341 16.16 1.29 -29.61
CA VAL A 341 15.82 1.97 -30.85
C VAL A 341 14.32 2.29 -30.91
N ILE A 342 14.00 3.54 -31.24
CA ILE A 342 12.64 4.00 -31.51
C ILE A 342 12.46 4.19 -33.02
N ALA A 343 11.40 3.61 -33.59
CA ALA A 343 10.94 3.96 -34.92
C ALA A 343 9.88 5.05 -34.85
N GLU A 344 10.06 6.08 -35.68
CA GLU A 344 9.06 7.09 -35.97
C GLU A 344 8.26 6.65 -37.20
N TYR A 345 6.95 6.70 -37.12
CA TYR A 345 6.03 6.30 -38.17
C TYR A 345 5.28 7.52 -38.74
N ASN A 346 5.13 7.52 -40.06
CA ASN A 346 4.33 8.49 -40.83
C ASN A 346 4.65 9.96 -40.51
N ASN A 347 5.92 10.30 -40.29
CA ASN A 347 6.43 11.65 -39.98
C ASN A 347 5.93 12.19 -38.63
N GLY A 348 6.19 11.44 -37.56
CA GLY A 348 5.85 11.85 -36.19
C GLY A 348 4.41 11.57 -35.76
N TYR A 349 3.63 10.82 -36.57
CA TYR A 349 2.30 10.37 -36.16
C TYR A 349 2.39 9.47 -34.92
N ARG A 350 3.40 8.59 -34.89
CA ARG A 350 3.64 7.67 -33.78
C ARG A 350 5.12 7.36 -33.63
N GLU A 351 5.58 7.28 -32.40
CA GLU A 351 6.89 6.72 -32.06
C GLU A 351 6.66 5.40 -31.31
N LYS A 352 7.45 4.36 -31.64
CA LYS A 352 7.39 3.07 -30.95
C LYS A 352 8.78 2.49 -30.82
N GLU A 353 9.10 1.92 -29.66
CA GLU A 353 10.27 1.07 -29.51
C GLU A 353 10.16 -0.14 -30.46
N ILE A 354 11.26 -0.45 -31.13
CA ILE A 354 11.36 -1.60 -32.04
C ILE A 354 12.39 -2.58 -31.50
N ASN A 355 12.07 -3.87 -31.59
CA ASN A 355 12.98 -4.92 -31.14
C ASN A 355 14.04 -5.25 -32.20
N SER A 356 15.03 -6.04 -31.81
CA SER A 356 16.14 -6.50 -32.68
C SER A 356 15.66 -7.33 -33.89
N GLU A 357 14.44 -7.86 -33.88
CA GLU A 357 13.87 -8.54 -35.04
C GLU A 357 13.45 -7.59 -36.15
N GLN A 358 13.26 -6.29 -35.86
CA GLN A 358 12.76 -5.29 -36.81
C GLN A 358 13.87 -4.46 -37.48
N TYR A 359 15.11 -4.53 -36.99
CA TYR A 359 16.25 -3.83 -37.58
C TYR A 359 17.48 -4.73 -37.75
N LYS A 360 18.42 -4.29 -38.57
CA LYS A 360 19.76 -4.87 -38.71
C LYS A 360 20.80 -3.87 -38.21
N ILE A 361 21.92 -4.39 -37.72
CA ILE A 361 23.08 -3.57 -37.39
C ILE A 361 24.15 -3.80 -38.47
N ALA A 362 24.85 -2.74 -38.86
CA ALA A 362 26.02 -2.83 -39.72
C ALA A 362 27.15 -1.95 -39.19
N VAL A 363 28.38 -2.46 -39.14
CA VAL A 363 29.58 -1.70 -38.73
C VAL A 363 30.43 -1.43 -39.97
N ASP A 364 30.73 -0.15 -40.23
CA ASP A 364 31.41 0.32 -41.45
C ASP A 364 30.78 -0.22 -42.76
N GLY A 365 29.46 -0.42 -42.73
CA GLY A 365 28.68 -0.93 -43.87
C GLY A 365 28.67 -2.46 -44.00
N ILE A 366 29.30 -3.20 -43.10
CA ILE A 366 29.26 -4.66 -43.03
C ILE A 366 28.14 -5.05 -42.05
N GLU A 367 27.09 -5.72 -42.54
CA GLU A 367 26.01 -6.22 -41.68
C GLU A 367 26.55 -7.25 -40.66
N LEU A 368 26.07 -7.17 -39.41
CA LEU A 368 26.36 -8.18 -38.40
C LEU A 368 25.79 -9.54 -38.86
N THR A 369 26.58 -10.59 -38.65
CA THR A 369 26.19 -11.99 -38.82
C THR A 369 25.95 -12.64 -37.46
N ASP A 370 25.48 -13.90 -37.45
CA ASP A 370 25.30 -14.69 -36.22
C ASP A 370 26.61 -14.86 -35.42
N THR A 371 27.76 -14.67 -36.07
CA THR A 371 29.10 -14.72 -35.47
C THR A 371 29.60 -13.38 -34.94
N GLY A 372 28.78 -12.33 -34.97
CA GLY A 372 29.16 -10.97 -34.56
C GLY A 372 30.06 -10.22 -35.55
N PHE A 373 30.60 -9.08 -35.13
CA PHE A 373 31.55 -8.27 -35.89
C PHE A 373 32.83 -8.05 -35.06
N ILE A 374 33.99 -8.43 -35.59
CA ILE A 374 35.29 -8.29 -34.91
C ILE A 374 36.05 -7.07 -35.46
N PHE A 375 36.63 -6.26 -34.57
CA PHE A 375 37.39 -5.07 -34.98
C PHE A 375 38.83 -5.41 -35.38
N GLU A 376 39.13 -5.36 -36.68
CA GLU A 376 40.48 -5.64 -37.21
C GLU A 376 41.32 -4.38 -37.48
N SER A 377 40.75 -3.19 -37.34
CA SER A 377 41.46 -1.93 -37.56
C SER A 377 41.05 -0.86 -36.57
N PRO A 378 41.97 0.00 -36.11
CA PRO A 378 41.68 1.03 -35.12
C PRO A 378 40.96 2.23 -35.75
N GLY A 379 40.58 3.18 -34.90
CA GLY A 379 39.92 4.43 -35.24
C GLY A 379 38.42 4.40 -35.04
N GLU A 380 37.77 5.49 -35.43
CA GLU A 380 36.31 5.64 -35.34
C GLU A 380 35.62 4.69 -36.33
N LYS A 381 34.62 3.94 -35.84
CA LYS A 381 33.78 3.03 -36.63
C LYS A 381 32.35 3.51 -36.63
N ASN A 382 31.68 3.44 -37.78
CA ASN A 382 30.29 3.85 -37.92
C ASN A 382 29.35 2.66 -37.82
N VAL A 383 28.51 2.65 -36.78
CA VAL A 383 27.46 1.65 -36.56
C VAL A 383 26.15 2.18 -37.11
N SER A 384 25.53 1.44 -38.03
CA SER A 384 24.26 1.78 -38.67
C SER A 384 23.17 0.82 -38.23
N ILE A 385 22.05 1.38 -37.76
CA ILE A 385 20.80 0.66 -37.45
C ILE A 385 19.87 0.83 -38.65
N ILE A 386 19.49 -0.27 -39.29
CA ILE A 386 18.80 -0.30 -40.57
C ILE A 386 17.45 -0.98 -40.40
N TYR A 387 16.33 -0.29 -40.65
CA TYR A 387 15.00 -0.89 -40.52
C TYR A 387 14.78 -1.98 -41.58
N LYS A 388 14.36 -3.18 -41.18
CA LYS A 388 14.31 -4.35 -42.08
C LYS A 388 13.31 -4.20 -43.21
N GLU A 389 12.12 -3.68 -42.93
CA GLU A 389 11.06 -3.55 -43.93
C GLU A 389 11.34 -2.42 -44.93
N LYS A 390 12.18 -1.46 -44.54
CA LYS A 390 12.49 -0.26 -45.33
C LYS A 390 13.94 0.20 -45.09
N PRO A 391 14.94 -0.45 -45.72
CA PRO A 391 16.36 -0.23 -45.43
C PRO A 391 16.90 1.19 -45.66
N GLU A 392 16.18 2.04 -46.39
CA GLU A 392 16.49 3.47 -46.49
C GLU A 392 16.24 4.25 -45.19
N VAL A 393 15.39 3.72 -44.30
CA VAL A 393 15.13 4.25 -42.97
C VAL A 393 16.17 3.66 -42.01
N LYS A 394 17.17 4.48 -41.71
CA LYS A 394 18.30 4.08 -40.87
C LYS A 394 18.77 5.23 -39.97
N SER A 395 19.41 4.86 -38.87
CA SER A 395 20.12 5.78 -37.98
C SER A 395 21.53 5.27 -37.77
N SER A 396 22.46 6.13 -37.35
CA SER A 396 23.84 5.71 -37.12
C SER A 396 24.51 6.48 -36.00
N PHE A 397 25.52 5.85 -35.41
CA PHE A 397 26.37 6.43 -34.38
C PHE A 397 27.80 5.92 -34.54
N THR A 398 28.74 6.61 -33.90
CA THR A 398 30.15 6.22 -33.94
C THR A 398 30.59 5.61 -32.61
N ILE A 399 31.49 4.62 -32.71
CA ILE A 399 32.23 3.99 -31.62
C ILE A 399 33.75 4.14 -31.89
N ASN A 400 34.56 3.99 -30.85
CA ASN A 400 36.02 4.14 -30.97
C ASN A 400 36.75 2.80 -30.78
N VAL A 401 37.69 2.48 -31.67
CA VAL A 401 38.57 1.31 -31.55
C VAL A 401 40.01 1.79 -31.32
N SER A 402 40.59 1.47 -30.15
CA SER A 402 41.97 1.79 -29.79
C SER A 402 42.97 0.89 -30.55
N ASP A 403 44.12 1.45 -30.92
CA ASP A 403 45.28 0.71 -31.45
C ASP A 403 46.23 0.20 -30.36
N ALA A 404 45.90 0.43 -29.09
CA ALA A 404 46.66 -0.04 -27.94
C ALA A 404 46.76 -1.58 -27.89
N GLU A 405 47.94 -2.07 -27.59
CA GLU A 405 48.26 -3.50 -27.54
C GLU A 405 48.06 -4.08 -26.13
N LEU A 406 47.51 -5.28 -26.05
CA LEU A 406 47.37 -6.02 -24.80
C LEU A 406 48.75 -6.46 -24.28
N LYS A 407 49.19 -5.92 -23.15
CA LYS A 407 50.51 -6.23 -22.55
C LYS A 407 50.54 -7.54 -21.79
N ASN A 408 49.53 -7.79 -20.96
CA ASN A 408 49.41 -9.01 -20.14
C ASN A 408 48.01 -9.17 -19.56
N LEU A 409 47.73 -10.38 -19.06
CA LEU A 409 46.62 -10.64 -18.14
C LEU A 409 47.13 -10.69 -16.71
N LYS A 410 46.37 -10.09 -15.80
CA LYS A 410 46.66 -10.09 -14.37
C LYS A 410 45.48 -10.67 -13.62
N ILE A 411 45.71 -11.77 -12.91
CA ILE A 411 44.81 -12.25 -11.85
C ILE A 411 45.03 -11.32 -10.67
N LYS A 412 44.04 -10.48 -10.37
CA LYS A 412 44.09 -9.55 -9.22
C LYS A 412 43.70 -10.31 -7.95
N GLU A 413 42.62 -11.08 -8.00
CA GLU A 413 42.22 -12.03 -6.97
C GLU A 413 42.08 -13.45 -7.54
N LYS A 414 42.46 -14.43 -6.73
CA LYS A 414 42.32 -15.86 -7.05
C LYS A 414 40.89 -16.30 -6.72
N PRO A 415 40.36 -17.37 -7.33
CA PRO A 415 39.09 -17.92 -6.92
C PRO A 415 39.14 -18.38 -5.46
N GLU A 416 37.98 -18.41 -4.81
CA GLU A 416 37.82 -18.87 -3.43
C GLU A 416 38.25 -20.33 -3.30
N LYS A 417 37.84 -21.16 -4.26
CA LYS A 417 38.24 -22.56 -4.34
C LYS A 417 39.55 -22.72 -5.11
N THR A 418 40.59 -23.14 -4.40
CA THR A 418 41.91 -23.44 -5.00
C THR A 418 42.33 -24.91 -4.85
N LEU A 419 41.51 -25.70 -4.15
CA LEU A 419 41.70 -27.11 -3.87
C LEU A 419 40.48 -27.90 -4.34
N TYR A 420 40.69 -28.97 -5.09
CA TYR A 420 39.64 -29.82 -5.65
C TYR A 420 39.88 -31.29 -5.35
N PHE A 421 38.81 -32.06 -5.47
CA PHE A 421 38.75 -33.51 -5.33
C PHE A 421 38.24 -34.17 -6.63
N PRO A 422 38.52 -35.47 -6.86
CA PRO A 422 38.17 -36.12 -8.11
C PRO A 422 36.68 -36.03 -8.43
N GLY A 423 36.37 -35.61 -9.67
CA GLY A 423 34.99 -35.46 -10.15
C GLY A 423 34.35 -34.11 -9.84
N GLU A 424 34.98 -33.23 -9.06
CA GLU A 424 34.50 -31.86 -8.90
C GLU A 424 34.70 -31.03 -10.17
N GLU A 425 33.75 -30.16 -10.45
CA GLU A 425 33.84 -29.20 -11.55
C GLU A 425 34.70 -28.00 -11.15
N LEU A 426 35.32 -27.35 -12.14
CA LEU A 426 36.11 -26.15 -11.91
C LEU A 426 35.19 -25.00 -11.51
N ASP A 427 35.40 -24.50 -10.31
CA ASP A 427 34.68 -23.36 -9.74
C ASP A 427 35.61 -22.15 -9.68
N LEU A 428 35.24 -21.06 -10.36
CA LEU A 428 36.04 -19.84 -10.44
C LEU A 428 35.43 -18.68 -9.65
N ASP A 429 34.47 -18.95 -8.75
CA ASP A 429 33.88 -17.93 -7.89
C ASP A 429 34.97 -17.15 -7.11
N GLY A 430 34.81 -15.84 -6.99
CA GLY A 430 35.79 -14.93 -6.39
C GLY A 430 37.00 -14.53 -7.26
N ILE A 431 37.13 -15.04 -8.49
CA ILE A 431 38.26 -14.64 -9.34
C ILE A 431 38.05 -13.24 -9.96
N SER A 432 39.10 -12.41 -9.98
CA SER A 432 39.10 -11.15 -10.73
C SER A 432 40.29 -11.08 -11.69
N VAL A 433 39.98 -11.01 -13.00
CA VAL A 433 40.99 -11.04 -14.08
C VAL A 433 40.95 -9.73 -14.86
N TYR A 434 42.13 -9.12 -15.07
CA TYR A 434 42.26 -7.85 -15.77
C TYR A 434 43.16 -7.98 -17.00
N ALA A 435 42.71 -7.39 -18.10
CA ALA A 435 43.47 -7.18 -19.32
C ALA A 435 44.17 -5.81 -19.26
N ASN A 436 45.50 -5.79 -19.22
CA ASN A 436 46.29 -4.55 -19.15
C ASN A 436 46.81 -4.15 -20.54
N TYR A 437 46.46 -2.95 -20.98
CA TYR A 437 46.86 -2.42 -22.28
C TYR A 437 48.07 -1.47 -22.19
N ASP A 438 48.70 -1.19 -23.33
CA ASP A 438 49.94 -0.42 -23.36
C ASP A 438 49.77 1.09 -23.21
N ASP A 439 48.57 1.60 -23.49
CA ASP A 439 48.08 2.95 -23.21
C ASP A 439 47.87 3.23 -21.71
N GLY A 440 47.99 2.21 -20.87
CA GLY A 440 47.85 2.28 -19.42
C GLY A 440 46.44 1.93 -18.90
N ASN A 441 45.49 1.68 -19.79
CA ASN A 441 44.15 1.23 -19.39
C ASN A 441 44.17 -0.23 -18.93
N SER A 442 43.25 -0.55 -18.02
CA SER A 442 43.00 -1.91 -17.53
C SER A 442 41.51 -2.16 -17.67
N ILE A 443 41.13 -3.35 -18.13
CA ILE A 443 39.72 -3.76 -18.24
C ILE A 443 39.52 -5.01 -17.41
N ARG A 444 38.55 -4.99 -16.49
CA ARG A 444 38.08 -6.21 -15.82
C ARG A 444 37.37 -7.08 -16.85
N LEU A 445 37.81 -8.33 -16.97
CA LEU A 445 37.21 -9.31 -17.86
C LEU A 445 36.08 -10.06 -17.13
N MET A 446 34.96 -10.26 -17.81
CA MET A 446 33.93 -11.19 -17.40
C MET A 446 34.43 -12.63 -17.59
N ARG A 447 33.81 -13.59 -16.88
CA ARG A 447 34.24 -15.00 -16.96
C ARG A 447 34.11 -15.58 -18.36
N GLU A 448 33.15 -15.08 -19.14
CA GLU A 448 32.91 -15.44 -20.54
C GLU A 448 33.90 -14.80 -21.53
N ASP A 449 34.64 -13.75 -21.13
CA ASP A 449 35.60 -13.09 -22.01
C ASP A 449 36.86 -13.94 -22.25
N TYR A 450 37.24 -14.79 -21.29
CA TYR A 450 38.48 -15.57 -21.35
C TYR A 450 38.24 -17.08 -21.40
N GLU A 451 39.08 -17.77 -22.16
CA GLU A 451 39.11 -19.22 -22.22
C GLU A 451 39.89 -19.79 -21.03
N VAL A 452 39.37 -20.86 -20.45
CA VAL A 452 40.00 -21.59 -19.36
C VAL A 452 40.39 -22.98 -19.84
N GLU A 453 41.69 -23.30 -19.79
CA GLU A 453 42.22 -24.58 -20.25
C GLU A 453 43.10 -25.23 -19.18
N GLY A 454 43.19 -26.56 -19.20
CA GLY A 454 44.20 -27.30 -18.43
C GLY A 454 43.79 -27.76 -17.03
N PHE A 455 42.51 -27.67 -16.66
CA PHE A 455 41.97 -28.37 -15.49
C PHE A 455 41.50 -29.77 -15.88
N ASP A 456 42.01 -30.79 -15.20
CA ASP A 456 41.59 -32.19 -15.35
C ASP A 456 41.09 -32.70 -13.99
N SER A 457 39.77 -32.89 -13.88
CA SER A 457 39.10 -33.31 -12.64
C SER A 457 39.43 -34.74 -12.20
N SER A 458 40.27 -35.46 -12.94
CA SER A 458 40.76 -36.80 -12.61
C SER A 458 42.26 -36.87 -12.28
N ALA A 459 43.02 -35.80 -12.57
CA ALA A 459 44.47 -35.80 -12.44
C ALA A 459 44.91 -35.21 -11.08
N ILE A 460 45.39 -36.06 -10.18
CA ILE A 460 45.91 -35.67 -8.87
C ILE A 460 47.23 -34.90 -9.02
N GLY A 461 47.40 -33.82 -8.24
CA GLY A 461 48.61 -33.01 -8.17
C GLY A 461 48.35 -31.50 -8.37
N GLU A 462 49.43 -30.74 -8.53
CA GLU A 462 49.36 -29.33 -8.93
C GLU A 462 48.88 -29.23 -10.39
N GLN A 463 47.74 -28.59 -10.58
CA GLN A 463 47.12 -28.32 -11.87
C GLN A 463 47.44 -26.88 -12.27
N LYS A 464 48.06 -26.71 -13.44
CA LYS A 464 48.33 -25.38 -14.00
C LYS A 464 47.21 -25.01 -14.96
N VAL A 465 46.22 -24.30 -14.45
CA VAL A 465 45.09 -23.78 -15.23
C VAL A 465 45.52 -22.51 -15.96
N MET A 466 45.31 -22.48 -17.27
CA MET A 466 45.68 -21.35 -18.12
C MET A 466 44.43 -20.54 -18.44
N LEU A 467 44.45 -19.26 -18.06
CA LEU A 467 43.45 -18.27 -18.47
C LEU A 467 43.99 -17.55 -19.69
N LYS A 468 43.23 -17.56 -20.79
CA LYS A 468 43.64 -17.01 -22.08
C LYS A 468 42.61 -16.00 -22.56
N TYR A 469 43.10 -14.81 -22.89
CA TYR A 469 42.33 -13.74 -23.51
C TYR A 469 43.17 -13.16 -24.64
N LYS A 470 42.63 -13.19 -25.86
CA LYS A 470 43.35 -12.87 -27.10
C LYS A 470 44.68 -13.67 -27.21
N ASP A 471 45.80 -12.98 -27.39
CA ASP A 471 47.14 -13.56 -27.54
C ASP A 471 47.90 -13.72 -26.21
N GLN A 472 47.36 -13.20 -25.11
CA GLN A 472 47.97 -13.28 -23.79
C GLN A 472 47.40 -14.43 -22.96
N LYS A 473 48.25 -14.97 -22.07
CA LYS A 473 47.87 -16.00 -21.10
C LYS A 473 48.43 -15.69 -19.74
N THR A 474 47.68 -16.02 -18.71
CA THR A 474 48.16 -16.06 -17.32
C THR A 474 47.84 -17.42 -16.71
N ALA A 475 48.59 -17.80 -15.68
CA ALA A 475 48.47 -19.11 -15.06
C ALA A 475 47.90 -18.99 -13.65
N LEU A 476 46.87 -19.77 -13.39
CA LEU A 476 46.30 -20.04 -12.09
C LEU A 476 46.75 -21.44 -11.66
N ASN A 477 47.45 -21.54 -10.54
CA ASN A 477 47.83 -22.84 -9.99
C ASN A 477 46.74 -23.29 -9.01
N LEU A 478 46.14 -24.44 -9.29
CA LEU A 478 45.14 -25.12 -8.46
C LEU A 478 45.72 -26.46 -8.01
N ARG A 479 45.19 -27.04 -6.94
CA ARG A 479 45.64 -28.35 -6.46
C ARG A 479 44.47 -29.32 -6.47
N LEU A 480 44.70 -30.52 -7.02
CA LEU A 480 43.74 -31.61 -6.97
C LEU A 480 44.35 -32.75 -6.14
N LYS A 481 43.58 -33.31 -5.20
CA LYS A 481 44.03 -34.47 -4.40
C LYS A 481 42.91 -35.48 -4.23
N GLU A 482 43.27 -36.75 -4.06
CA GLU A 482 42.30 -37.75 -3.59
C GLU A 482 41.74 -37.32 -2.24
N LYS A 483 40.45 -37.59 -2.03
CA LYS A 483 39.86 -37.37 -0.73
C LYS A 483 40.48 -38.36 0.25
N GLU A 484 41.01 -37.83 1.33
CA GLU A 484 41.61 -38.61 2.39
C GLU A 484 40.63 -38.65 3.57
N VAL A 485 40.57 -39.78 4.25
CA VAL A 485 39.79 -39.89 5.47
C VAL A 485 40.41 -38.94 6.50
N SER A 486 39.67 -37.88 6.81
CA SER A 486 40.10 -36.87 7.78
C SER A 486 39.87 -37.32 9.22
N GLY A 487 38.90 -38.22 9.43
CA GLY A 487 38.59 -38.79 10.74
C GLY A 487 37.17 -39.33 10.81
N LEU A 488 36.66 -39.48 12.03
CA LEU A 488 35.25 -39.78 12.31
C LEU A 488 34.52 -38.52 12.78
N LYS A 489 33.21 -38.49 12.58
CA LYS A 489 32.31 -37.49 13.15
C LYS A 489 31.04 -38.15 13.66
N LEU A 490 30.61 -37.74 14.85
CA LEU A 490 29.30 -38.06 15.37
C LEU A 490 28.24 -37.21 14.65
N ILE A 491 27.34 -37.87 13.91
CA ILE A 491 26.31 -37.24 13.07
C ILE A 491 25.01 -37.08 13.86
N GLU A 492 24.56 -38.14 14.51
CA GLU A 492 23.39 -38.10 15.40
C GLU A 492 23.87 -38.37 16.83
N TYR A 493 23.60 -37.41 17.71
CA TYR A 493 23.96 -37.51 19.12
C TYR A 493 22.89 -38.32 19.87
N PRO A 494 23.29 -39.17 20.81
CA PRO A 494 22.35 -39.81 21.74
C PRO A 494 21.86 -38.77 22.75
N GLN A 495 21.00 -39.19 23.68
CA GLN A 495 20.71 -38.38 24.85
C GLN A 495 22.00 -38.19 25.67
N THR A 496 22.52 -36.96 25.71
CA THR A 496 23.82 -36.67 26.34
C THR A 496 23.69 -36.30 27.81
N THR A 497 22.48 -36.04 28.31
CA THR A 497 22.22 -35.71 29.71
C THR A 497 21.34 -36.78 30.34
N ILE A 498 21.83 -37.43 31.39
CA ILE A 498 21.13 -38.49 32.11
C ILE A 498 21.06 -38.19 33.61
N ASP A 499 20.02 -38.72 34.26
CA ASP A 499 19.84 -38.56 35.69
C ASP A 499 20.69 -39.54 36.51
N LEU A 500 20.98 -39.20 37.77
CA LEU A 500 21.62 -40.12 38.71
C LEU A 500 20.87 -41.47 38.80
N GLY A 501 21.59 -42.55 38.49
CA GLY A 501 21.08 -43.91 38.47
C GLY A 501 20.44 -44.35 37.15
N GLU A 502 20.30 -43.45 36.17
CA GLU A 502 19.87 -43.80 34.81
C GLU A 502 21.02 -44.47 34.05
N GLU A 503 20.72 -45.50 33.25
CA GLU A 503 21.71 -46.13 32.36
C GLU A 503 21.83 -45.33 31.06
N PHE A 504 23.07 -45.10 30.62
CA PHE A 504 23.32 -44.48 29.31
C PHE A 504 22.87 -45.40 28.18
N LYS A 505 22.25 -44.80 27.16
CA LYS A 505 21.66 -45.50 26.02
C LYS A 505 22.38 -45.10 24.75
N THR A 506 22.87 -46.09 24.00
CA THR A 506 23.59 -45.87 22.75
C THR A 506 22.67 -45.80 21.54
N GLU A 507 21.36 -46.01 21.71
CA GLU A 507 20.40 -45.88 20.60
C GLU A 507 20.41 -44.45 20.02
N GLY A 508 20.40 -44.35 18.69
CA GLY A 508 20.41 -43.07 17.97
C GLY A 508 21.80 -42.55 17.60
N ILE A 509 22.89 -43.15 18.09
CA ILE A 509 24.25 -42.80 17.68
C ILE A 509 24.44 -43.15 16.20
N LYS A 510 24.77 -42.15 15.37
CA LYS A 510 25.27 -42.38 14.00
C LYS A 510 26.65 -41.77 13.85
N ILE A 511 27.60 -42.58 13.40
CA ILE A 511 28.98 -42.17 13.15
C ILE A 511 29.21 -42.15 11.64
N ALA A 512 29.87 -41.12 11.15
CA ALA A 512 30.36 -41.08 9.78
C ALA A 512 31.89 -41.06 9.74
N LYS A 513 32.46 -41.72 8.73
CA LYS A 513 33.78 -41.35 8.22
C LYS A 513 33.63 -40.00 7.52
N VAL A 514 34.44 -39.02 7.91
CA VAL A 514 34.49 -37.71 7.27
C VAL A 514 35.74 -37.62 6.42
N TYR A 515 35.55 -37.25 5.17
CA TYR A 515 36.63 -37.01 4.25
C TYR A 515 37.06 -35.53 4.32
N ASP A 516 38.30 -35.24 3.96
CA ASP A 516 38.86 -33.88 3.91
C ASP A 516 38.17 -32.94 2.89
N ASN A 517 37.29 -33.47 2.02
CA ASN A 517 36.38 -32.71 1.17
C ASN A 517 35.01 -32.41 1.82
N GLY A 518 34.78 -32.88 3.04
CA GLY A 518 33.50 -32.73 3.76
C GLY A 518 32.50 -33.86 3.51
N ASP A 519 32.75 -34.78 2.56
CA ASP A 519 31.88 -35.94 2.35
C ASP A 519 31.77 -36.76 3.64
N GLN A 520 30.58 -37.35 3.84
CA GLN A 520 30.29 -38.19 4.99
C GLN A 520 29.77 -39.54 4.53
N GLU A 521 30.37 -40.61 5.05
CA GLU A 521 29.93 -41.98 4.84
C GLU A 521 29.53 -42.58 6.18
N ILE A 522 28.24 -42.83 6.37
CA ILE A 522 27.70 -43.42 7.61
C ILE A 522 28.27 -44.83 7.78
N LEU A 523 28.90 -45.07 8.93
CA LEU A 523 29.38 -46.37 9.33
C LEU A 523 28.22 -47.29 9.69
N ALA A 524 28.32 -48.56 9.31
CA ALA A 524 27.46 -49.59 9.87
C ALA A 524 27.77 -49.77 11.37
N ALA A 525 26.77 -50.16 12.16
CA ALA A 525 26.91 -50.29 13.61
C ALA A 525 27.92 -51.38 14.06
N ASP A 526 28.31 -52.29 13.16
CA ASP A 526 29.35 -53.30 13.39
C ASP A 526 30.76 -52.83 12.96
N GLU A 527 30.92 -51.60 12.47
CA GLU A 527 32.22 -50.99 12.12
C GLU A 527 32.83 -50.13 13.23
N TYR A 528 32.16 -50.00 14.38
CA TYR A 528 32.68 -49.31 15.56
C TYR A 528 32.11 -49.90 16.86
N THR A 529 32.86 -49.72 17.94
CA THR A 529 32.45 -50.06 19.31
C THR A 529 32.27 -48.77 20.12
N ILE A 530 31.20 -48.68 20.91
CA ILE A 530 31.01 -47.60 21.89
C ILE A 530 31.53 -48.08 23.24
N ASP A 531 32.54 -47.39 23.78
CA ASP A 531 33.05 -47.62 25.15
C ASP A 531 32.51 -46.55 26.09
N ASP A 532 31.53 -46.96 26.88
CA ASP A 532 30.83 -46.17 27.90
C ASP A 532 31.23 -46.60 29.33
N SER A 533 32.24 -47.46 29.48
CA SER A 533 32.63 -48.07 30.77
C SER A 533 33.13 -47.07 31.82
N ASN A 534 33.50 -45.85 31.39
CA ASN A 534 33.94 -44.77 32.26
C ASN A 534 32.79 -43.95 32.87
N ILE A 535 31.54 -44.17 32.45
CA ILE A 535 30.38 -43.48 33.01
C ILE A 535 30.11 -43.99 34.42
N ASP A 536 30.22 -43.11 35.41
CA ASP A 536 29.73 -43.36 36.77
C ASP A 536 28.37 -42.68 36.95
N ASN A 537 27.29 -43.41 36.64
CA ASN A 537 25.93 -42.90 36.77
C ASN A 537 25.48 -42.68 38.22
N GLN A 538 26.32 -43.00 39.22
CA GLN A 538 26.03 -42.73 40.64
C GLN A 538 26.61 -41.39 41.12
N LYS A 539 27.35 -40.67 40.26
CA LYS A 539 28.03 -39.43 40.63
C LYS A 539 27.82 -38.34 39.57
N GLU A 540 27.47 -37.15 40.03
CA GLU A 540 27.34 -35.97 39.15
C GLU A 540 28.69 -35.61 38.51
N GLY A 541 28.65 -35.28 37.23
CA GLY A 541 29.83 -34.89 36.47
C GLY A 541 29.65 -35.09 34.97
N THR A 542 30.67 -34.69 34.23
CA THR A 542 30.79 -34.93 32.80
C THR A 542 31.69 -36.15 32.58
N TYR A 543 31.23 -37.10 31.77
CA TYR A 543 31.94 -38.33 31.46
C TYR A 543 32.13 -38.44 29.95
N THR A 544 33.32 -38.84 29.54
CA THR A 544 33.68 -38.99 28.14
C THR A 544 33.38 -40.40 27.66
N VAL A 545 32.58 -40.52 26.60
CA VAL A 545 32.31 -41.76 25.87
C VAL A 545 33.26 -41.85 24.68
N GLN A 546 33.87 -43.02 24.46
CA GLN A 546 34.71 -43.24 23.28
C GLN A 546 33.96 -44.01 22.20
N VAL A 547 34.13 -43.58 20.96
CA VAL A 547 33.73 -44.31 19.76
C VAL A 547 35.00 -44.86 19.14
N ILE A 548 35.19 -46.17 19.25
CA ILE A 548 36.39 -46.87 18.79
C ILE A 548 36.07 -47.52 17.44
N PRO A 549 36.63 -47.06 16.31
CA PRO A 549 36.44 -47.72 15.03
C PRO A 549 37.10 -49.11 15.02
N GLU A 550 36.52 -50.06 14.28
CA GLU A 550 37.15 -51.37 14.03
C GLU A 550 38.37 -51.28 13.11
N SER A 551 38.55 -50.15 12.42
CA SER A 551 39.69 -49.89 11.55
C SER A 551 40.84 -49.23 12.31
N ASP A 552 42.01 -49.88 12.37
CA ASP A 552 43.25 -49.33 12.93
C ASP A 552 43.76 -48.05 12.21
N GLN A 553 43.15 -47.67 11.07
CA GLN A 553 43.51 -46.48 10.30
C GLN A 553 42.74 -45.22 10.74
N LEU A 554 41.74 -45.37 11.62
CA LEU A 554 40.89 -44.30 12.10
C LEU A 554 41.14 -44.10 13.60
N GLU A 555 41.31 -42.85 14.02
CA GLU A 555 41.40 -42.54 15.44
C GLU A 555 40.01 -42.61 16.09
N ALA A 556 39.96 -43.07 17.34
CA ALA A 556 38.75 -43.02 18.14
C ALA A 556 38.34 -41.56 18.37
N ILE A 557 37.04 -41.29 18.28
CA ILE A 557 36.49 -39.98 18.66
C ILE A 557 35.81 -40.09 20.00
N THR A 558 35.60 -38.95 20.64
CA THR A 558 34.92 -38.88 21.92
C THR A 558 33.81 -37.86 21.88
N PHE A 559 32.76 -38.11 22.67
CA PHE A 559 31.77 -37.11 23.03
C PHE A 559 31.50 -37.22 24.52
N ASP A 560 31.08 -36.12 25.11
CA ASP A 560 30.84 -36.06 26.54
C ASP A 560 29.35 -36.27 26.83
N ILE A 561 29.07 -36.85 28.00
CA ILE A 561 27.74 -36.94 28.56
C ILE A 561 27.74 -36.30 29.95
N THR A 562 26.63 -35.67 30.34
CA THR A 562 26.41 -35.09 31.66
C THR A 562 25.56 -36.03 32.50
N VAL A 563 26.06 -36.44 33.65
CA VAL A 563 25.24 -37.04 34.72
C VAL A 563 24.92 -35.94 35.73
N ARG A 564 23.63 -35.68 35.97
CA ARG A 564 23.17 -34.70 36.96
C ARG A 564 22.05 -35.26 37.84
N LYS A 565 21.76 -34.62 38.97
CA LYS A 565 20.54 -34.94 39.73
C LYS A 565 19.31 -34.66 38.87
N ALA A 566 18.36 -35.58 38.94
CA ALA A 566 17.01 -35.37 38.42
C ALA A 566 16.46 -34.04 38.94
N LYS A 567 16.11 -33.15 38.01
CA LYS A 567 15.52 -31.84 38.31
C LYS A 567 14.02 -31.93 38.07
N GLU A 568 13.24 -31.82 39.14
CA GLU A 568 11.79 -31.68 39.01
C GLU A 568 11.45 -30.25 38.60
N TYR A 569 10.68 -30.13 37.51
CA TYR A 569 10.25 -28.85 36.96
C TYR A 569 8.86 -28.49 37.49
N SER A 570 8.80 -27.40 38.26
CA SER A 570 7.53 -26.89 38.79
C SER A 570 6.85 -26.01 37.75
N TRP A 571 5.58 -26.33 37.47
CA TRP A 571 4.75 -25.56 36.56
C TRP A 571 3.98 -24.46 37.31
N ASN A 572 3.90 -23.29 36.69
CA ASN A 572 3.25 -22.09 37.22
C ASN A 572 2.22 -21.60 36.21
N ALA A 573 1.18 -20.92 36.70
CA ALA A 573 0.17 -20.26 35.90
C ALA A 573 0.23 -18.75 36.16
N ILE A 574 0.10 -17.95 35.10
CA ILE A 574 0.10 -16.49 35.19
C ILE A 574 -0.75 -15.90 34.06
N ASN A 575 -1.47 -14.82 34.37
CA ASN A 575 -2.09 -13.94 33.38
C ASN A 575 -1.39 -12.58 33.45
N PHE A 576 -0.90 -12.05 32.33
CA PHE A 576 -0.27 -10.72 32.32
C PHE A 576 -0.21 -10.12 30.92
N GLY A 577 0.07 -8.83 30.87
CA GLY A 577 0.31 -8.05 29.68
C GLY A 577 -0.95 -7.42 29.10
N GLN A 578 -0.78 -6.58 28.09
CA GLN A 578 -1.83 -5.69 27.63
C GLN A 578 -3.06 -6.44 27.10
N SER A 579 -4.24 -5.99 27.53
CA SER A 579 -5.54 -6.60 27.23
C SER A 579 -5.80 -7.96 27.90
N ALA A 580 -4.88 -8.49 28.72
CA ALA A 580 -5.15 -9.64 29.57
C ALA A 580 -5.97 -9.21 30.81
N SER A 581 -6.92 -10.05 31.21
CA SER A 581 -7.77 -9.82 32.38
C SER A 581 -8.21 -11.15 32.99
N ASP A 582 -8.55 -11.20 34.27
CA ASP A 582 -9.08 -12.42 34.89
C ASP A 582 -10.40 -12.90 34.27
N ASP A 583 -11.14 -12.00 33.60
CA ASP A 583 -12.42 -12.31 32.94
C ASP A 583 -12.21 -12.93 31.55
N ASP A 584 -11.11 -12.59 30.86
CA ASP A 584 -10.87 -12.97 29.47
C ASP A 584 -9.68 -13.93 29.30
N THR A 585 -8.81 -14.06 30.31
CA THR A 585 -7.63 -14.92 30.29
C THR A 585 -7.62 -15.86 31.49
N PHE A 586 -7.47 -17.16 31.27
CA PHE A 586 -7.44 -18.13 32.37
C PHE A 586 -6.62 -19.38 32.06
N ILE A 587 -6.16 -20.02 33.13
CA ILE A 587 -5.49 -21.31 33.13
C ILE A 587 -6.23 -22.24 34.10
N ASN A 588 -6.60 -23.43 33.62
CA ASN A 588 -7.26 -24.45 34.42
C ASN A 588 -6.50 -25.77 34.33
N VAL A 589 -5.78 -26.10 35.41
CA VAL A 589 -5.00 -27.34 35.52
C VAL A 589 -5.91 -28.50 35.92
N LYS A 590 -5.98 -29.54 35.08
CA LYS A 590 -6.76 -30.77 35.30
C LYS A 590 -5.81 -31.92 35.64
N GLU A 591 -6.35 -33.11 35.89
CA GLU A 591 -5.57 -34.30 36.27
C GLU A 591 -4.58 -34.73 35.18
N ASP A 592 -5.05 -34.78 33.91
CA ASP A 592 -4.26 -35.26 32.76
C ASP A 592 -4.04 -34.21 31.65
N SER A 593 -4.53 -32.99 31.85
CA SER A 593 -4.44 -31.90 30.86
C SER A 593 -4.41 -30.52 31.52
N VAL A 594 -4.02 -29.50 30.75
CA VAL A 594 -4.15 -28.10 31.14
C VAL A 594 -4.92 -27.35 30.06
N GLU A 595 -5.88 -26.55 30.48
CA GLU A 595 -6.62 -25.65 29.60
C GLU A 595 -6.03 -24.25 29.74
N VAL A 596 -5.64 -23.64 28.62
CA VAL A 596 -5.06 -22.30 28.53
C VAL A 596 -5.89 -21.50 27.55
N ALA A 597 -6.43 -20.38 27.99
CA ALA A 597 -7.44 -19.67 27.21
C ALA A 597 -7.28 -18.16 27.30
N SER A 598 -7.47 -17.53 26.14
CA SER A 598 -7.67 -16.11 25.95
C SER A 598 -8.92 -15.94 25.10
N ILE A 599 -10.03 -15.54 25.70
CA ILE A 599 -11.36 -15.47 25.08
C ILE A 599 -11.83 -14.02 24.89
N ASN A 600 -12.95 -13.81 24.19
CA ASN A 600 -13.58 -12.50 23.96
C ASN A 600 -12.66 -11.42 23.34
N GLY A 601 -11.51 -11.79 22.80
CA GLY A 601 -10.51 -10.85 22.29
C GLY A 601 -9.59 -10.24 23.37
N GLY A 602 -9.61 -10.75 24.60
CA GLY A 602 -8.59 -10.45 25.61
C GLY A 602 -7.23 -11.01 25.20
N GLY A 603 -6.16 -10.42 25.72
CA GLY A 603 -4.78 -10.69 25.36
C GLY A 603 -4.40 -10.32 23.92
N LYS A 604 -3.13 -10.54 23.56
CA LYS A 604 -2.54 -10.42 22.22
C LYS A 604 -1.10 -10.90 22.17
N VAL A 605 -0.65 -11.34 21.00
CA VAL A 605 0.78 -11.30 20.64
C VAL A 605 0.89 -10.22 19.58
N ALA A 606 1.45 -9.07 19.94
CA ALA A 606 1.62 -7.92 19.04
C ALA A 606 3.11 -7.65 18.81
N THR A 607 3.43 -6.84 17.81
CA THR A 607 4.80 -6.59 17.35
C THR A 607 5.83 -6.35 18.46
N ASP A 608 5.46 -5.70 19.55
CA ASP A 608 6.35 -5.19 20.58
C ASP A 608 5.95 -5.59 22.01
N HIS A 609 4.84 -6.28 22.21
CA HIS A 609 4.38 -6.67 23.55
C HIS A 609 3.29 -7.73 23.49
N ASP A 610 3.11 -8.38 24.64
CA ASP A 610 2.19 -9.48 24.79
C ASP A 610 1.11 -9.16 25.84
N GLY A 611 -0.02 -9.84 25.72
CA GLY A 611 -0.99 -10.08 26.78
C GLY A 611 -1.45 -11.53 26.68
N ILE A 612 -1.13 -12.37 27.65
CA ILE A 612 -1.31 -13.83 27.50
C ILE A 612 -1.77 -14.50 28.80
N ALA A 613 -2.51 -15.59 28.64
CA ALA A 613 -2.59 -16.66 29.62
C ALA A 613 -1.40 -17.60 29.41
N TYR A 614 -0.60 -17.85 30.44
CA TYR A 614 0.63 -18.63 30.30
C TYR A 614 0.82 -19.67 31.40
N TYR A 615 0.98 -20.93 31.00
CA TYR A 615 1.28 -22.06 31.87
C TYR A 615 2.69 -22.58 31.58
N TYR A 616 3.63 -22.35 32.49
CA TYR A 616 5.06 -22.42 32.20
C TYR A 616 5.91 -23.03 33.30
N THR A 617 7.09 -23.51 32.92
CA THR A 617 8.19 -23.86 33.82
C THR A 617 9.40 -22.95 33.57
N VAL A 618 10.37 -22.96 34.48
CA VAL A 618 11.58 -22.15 34.42
C VAL A 618 12.80 -23.04 34.18
N LEU A 619 13.55 -22.72 33.13
CA LEU A 619 14.79 -23.38 32.74
C LEU A 619 15.98 -22.42 32.89
N ASP A 620 17.18 -22.97 33.01
CA ASP A 620 18.42 -22.19 32.91
C ASP A 620 18.68 -21.89 31.42
N ALA A 621 19.08 -20.66 31.08
CA ALA A 621 19.23 -20.28 29.67
C ALA A 621 20.34 -21.07 28.94
N ASP A 622 21.35 -21.52 29.69
CA ASP A 622 22.44 -22.38 29.22
C ASP A 622 22.00 -23.83 28.92
N ASP A 623 20.79 -24.25 29.31
CA ASP A 623 20.28 -25.58 29.00
C ASP A 623 19.57 -25.59 27.62
N ASN A 624 19.70 -26.71 26.91
CA ASN A 624 18.85 -27.03 25.76
C ASN A 624 17.57 -27.71 26.25
N PHE A 625 16.52 -27.67 25.43
CA PHE A 625 15.26 -28.31 25.78
C PHE A 625 14.52 -28.83 24.57
N LYS A 626 13.62 -29.79 24.81
CA LYS A 626 12.59 -30.24 23.87
C LYS A 626 11.28 -30.38 24.63
N LEU A 627 10.28 -29.61 24.23
CA LEU A 627 8.93 -29.69 24.77
C LEU A 627 7.96 -30.09 23.66
N SER A 628 7.24 -31.18 23.87
CA SER A 628 6.21 -31.68 22.96
C SER A 628 4.90 -31.92 23.67
N ALA A 629 3.76 -31.60 23.04
CA ALA A 629 2.44 -31.91 23.58
C ALA A 629 1.37 -32.05 22.48
N ASP A 630 0.30 -32.77 22.79
CA ASP A 630 -0.88 -32.84 21.94
C ASP A 630 -1.77 -31.64 22.24
N ILE A 631 -2.14 -30.87 21.20
CA ILE A 631 -2.92 -29.65 21.35
C ILE A 631 -4.31 -29.85 20.75
N LYS A 632 -5.33 -29.73 21.60
CA LYS A 632 -6.73 -29.63 21.20
C LYS A 632 -7.11 -28.17 21.10
N VAL A 633 -7.41 -27.71 19.89
CA VAL A 633 -7.90 -26.35 19.67
C VAL A 633 -9.40 -26.32 19.93
N ILE A 634 -9.84 -25.45 20.84
CA ILE A 634 -11.26 -25.22 21.14
C ILE A 634 -11.76 -24.05 20.30
N GLU A 635 -11.03 -22.93 20.31
CA GLU A 635 -11.28 -21.77 19.49
C GLU A 635 -9.96 -21.12 19.10
N TYR A 636 -9.87 -20.66 17.86
CA TYR A 636 -8.69 -19.95 17.35
C TYR A 636 -9.06 -18.95 16.26
N ALA A 637 -8.65 -17.70 16.49
CA ALA A 637 -8.67 -16.54 15.59
C ALA A 637 -10.05 -16.13 15.06
N LYS A 638 -10.28 -14.80 15.01
CA LYS A 638 -11.51 -14.22 14.47
C LYS A 638 -11.60 -14.43 12.95
N GLU A 639 -12.75 -14.11 12.37
CA GLU A 639 -12.97 -14.10 10.92
C GLU A 639 -13.63 -12.78 10.49
N PRO A 640 -12.93 -11.87 9.79
CA PRO A 640 -11.48 -11.92 9.51
C PRO A 640 -10.63 -11.81 10.79
N HIS A 641 -9.41 -12.35 10.79
CA HIS A 641 -8.46 -12.22 11.89
C HIS A 641 -7.84 -10.82 11.95
N ASP A 642 -7.45 -10.36 13.14
CA ASP A 642 -6.85 -9.03 13.35
C ASP A 642 -5.31 -9.03 13.44
N GLY A 643 -4.68 -10.21 13.39
CA GLY A 643 -3.23 -10.37 13.26
C GLY A 643 -2.48 -10.50 14.59
N GLN A 644 -3.22 -10.58 15.69
CA GLN A 644 -2.67 -10.65 17.05
C GLN A 644 -3.06 -11.94 17.78
N GLU A 645 -3.81 -12.82 17.10
CA GLU A 645 -4.29 -14.09 17.63
C GLU A 645 -3.20 -15.15 17.55
N ALA A 646 -2.99 -15.84 18.68
CA ALA A 646 -1.92 -16.83 18.80
C ALA A 646 -2.21 -17.87 19.90
N PHE A 647 -1.73 -19.10 19.72
CA PHE A 647 -1.67 -20.11 20.77
C PHE A 647 -0.51 -21.09 20.50
N GLY A 648 -0.12 -21.86 21.52
CA GLY A 648 0.76 -23.01 21.33
C GLY A 648 1.81 -23.15 22.42
N ILE A 649 3.01 -23.55 22.03
CA ILE A 649 4.19 -23.64 22.90
C ILE A 649 5.01 -22.37 22.70
N MET A 650 5.46 -21.73 23.78
CA MET A 650 6.30 -20.53 23.74
C MET A 650 7.42 -20.63 24.76
N ALA A 651 8.61 -20.21 24.36
CA ALA A 651 9.75 -19.91 25.20
C ALA A 651 10.00 -18.40 25.19
N ARG A 652 10.29 -17.81 26.35
CA ARG A 652 10.55 -16.38 26.53
C ARG A 652 11.63 -16.13 27.57
N ASP A 653 12.38 -15.03 27.48
CA ASP A 653 13.50 -14.71 28.37
C ASP A 653 13.13 -13.71 29.50
N ALA A 654 11.97 -13.08 29.44
CA ALA A 654 11.42 -12.29 30.53
C ALA A 654 9.95 -12.65 30.78
N ILE A 655 9.46 -12.43 32.01
CA ILE A 655 8.07 -12.69 32.38
C ILE A 655 7.49 -11.54 33.21
N GLY A 656 6.23 -11.22 32.96
CA GLY A 656 5.52 -10.14 33.65
C GLY A 656 5.09 -10.51 35.06
N LYS A 657 4.30 -9.63 35.66
CA LYS A 657 3.69 -9.82 36.97
C LYS A 657 2.24 -10.25 36.81
N ASP A 658 1.81 -11.20 37.63
CA ASP A 658 0.44 -11.73 37.58
C ASP A 658 -0.60 -10.63 37.80
N GLY A 659 -1.60 -10.58 36.91
CA GLY A 659 -2.67 -9.60 36.88
C GLY A 659 -2.26 -8.19 36.41
N ASP A 660 -1.01 -7.99 35.97
CA ASP A 660 -0.56 -6.72 35.40
C ASP A 660 -0.99 -6.62 33.93
N ASP A 661 -1.77 -5.60 33.57
CA ASP A 661 -2.29 -5.35 32.22
C ASP A 661 -1.48 -4.30 31.44
N GLY A 662 -0.31 -3.91 31.96
CA GLY A 662 0.62 -2.98 31.31
C GLY A 662 1.28 -3.57 30.06
N VAL A 663 2.03 -2.71 29.36
CA VAL A 663 2.91 -3.14 28.26
C VAL A 663 4.02 -4.04 28.83
N PHE A 664 4.15 -5.24 28.27
CA PHE A 664 5.24 -6.15 28.61
C PHE A 664 5.75 -6.85 27.37
N ALA A 665 7.03 -6.67 27.10
CA ALA A 665 7.74 -7.25 25.96
C ALA A 665 8.78 -8.25 26.43
N SER A 666 9.04 -9.27 25.61
CA SER A 666 10.26 -10.06 25.73
C SER A 666 10.72 -10.60 24.39
N ASN A 667 11.93 -11.15 24.36
CA ASN A 667 12.29 -12.04 23.26
C ASN A 667 11.46 -13.32 23.42
N ILE A 668 10.95 -13.82 22.30
CA ILE A 668 10.09 -15.01 22.28
C ILE A 668 10.46 -15.91 21.11
N VAL A 669 10.27 -17.21 21.32
CA VAL A 669 10.15 -18.20 20.24
C VAL A 669 8.95 -19.07 20.54
N GLY A 670 8.03 -19.21 19.61
CA GLY A 670 6.84 -20.03 19.76
C GLY A 670 6.52 -20.86 18.54
N VAL A 671 5.78 -21.94 18.77
CA VAL A 671 5.24 -22.81 17.72
C VAL A 671 3.77 -23.07 17.99
N GLY A 672 2.94 -22.87 16.97
CA GLY A 672 1.50 -23.08 17.05
C GLY A 672 0.72 -22.23 16.05
N GLY A 673 -0.59 -22.07 16.30
CA GLY A 673 -1.42 -21.19 15.49
C GLY A 673 -1.00 -19.74 15.69
N TYR A 674 -0.58 -19.08 14.63
CA TYR A 674 -0.20 -17.67 14.65
C TYR A 674 -0.74 -16.95 13.41
N SER A 675 -1.35 -15.79 13.62
CA SER A 675 -1.94 -14.97 12.56
C SER A 675 -0.96 -13.98 11.94
N GLY A 676 -0.01 -13.42 12.71
CA GLY A 676 1.10 -12.57 12.23
C GLY A 676 0.72 -11.15 11.81
N GLY A 677 -0.39 -11.01 11.07
CA GLY A 677 -0.88 -9.74 10.56
C GLY A 677 -2.29 -9.90 10.00
N SER A 678 -3.05 -8.80 9.95
CA SER A 678 -4.46 -8.80 9.51
C SER A 678 -4.66 -9.20 8.04
N LYS A 679 -3.59 -9.21 7.24
CA LYS A 679 -3.58 -9.66 5.84
C LYS A 679 -2.69 -10.88 5.60
N ASP A 680 -1.99 -11.36 6.63
CA ASP A 680 -1.01 -12.43 6.48
C ASP A 680 -1.69 -13.79 6.45
N PRO A 681 -1.06 -14.79 5.78
CA PRO A 681 -1.50 -16.17 5.85
C PRO A 681 -1.58 -16.69 7.29
N ASN A 682 -2.75 -17.17 7.68
CA ASN A 682 -2.97 -17.77 9.01
C ASN A 682 -2.74 -19.28 8.97
N GLY A 683 -1.98 -19.81 9.93
CA GLY A 683 -1.61 -21.23 9.98
C GLY A 683 -0.76 -21.60 11.19
N THR A 684 -0.15 -22.78 11.13
CA THR A 684 0.83 -23.25 12.12
C THR A 684 2.20 -22.76 11.74
N GLN A 685 2.87 -22.02 12.63
CA GLN A 685 4.14 -21.35 12.35
C GLN A 685 5.15 -21.57 13.48
N LEU A 686 6.44 -21.52 13.17
CA LEU A 686 7.49 -21.14 14.11
C LEU A 686 7.62 -19.62 14.05
N PHE A 687 7.29 -18.92 15.13
CA PHE A 687 7.30 -17.46 15.19
C PHE A 687 8.19 -16.97 16.34
N TYR A 688 8.73 -15.76 16.22
CA TYR A 688 9.73 -15.24 17.14
C TYR A 688 9.78 -13.71 17.15
N ARG A 689 10.27 -13.14 18.26
CA ARG A 689 10.61 -11.72 18.44
C ARG A 689 12.03 -11.61 18.98
N THR A 690 12.82 -10.71 18.41
CA THR A 690 14.23 -10.50 18.79
C THR A 690 14.53 -9.05 19.14
N GLY A 691 15.68 -8.83 19.77
CA GLY A 691 16.23 -7.49 20.05
C GLY A 691 15.61 -6.80 21.27
N VAL A 692 14.69 -7.44 21.99
CA VAL A 692 14.04 -6.82 23.15
C VAL A 692 15.07 -6.73 24.30
N GLU A 693 15.47 -5.50 24.63
CA GLU A 693 16.47 -5.21 25.67
C GLU A 693 15.82 -5.05 27.05
N SER A 694 14.57 -4.60 27.11
CA SER A 694 13.84 -4.35 28.37
C SER A 694 12.33 -4.59 28.24
N PRO A 695 11.61 -4.89 29.35
CA PRO A 695 10.19 -5.23 29.32
C PRO A 695 9.25 -4.16 28.76
N ASP A 696 9.72 -2.94 28.64
CA ASP A 696 9.02 -1.84 27.97
C ASP A 696 9.10 -1.91 26.44
N GLY A 697 9.70 -2.97 25.87
CA GLY A 697 9.81 -3.28 24.43
C GLY A 697 10.90 -2.53 23.67
N LYS A 698 11.78 -1.81 24.38
CA LYS A 698 12.96 -1.19 23.79
C LYS A 698 13.80 -2.20 23.02
N GLY A 699 14.17 -1.85 21.79
CA GLY A 699 15.03 -2.67 20.91
C GLY A 699 14.29 -3.75 20.10
N SER A 700 12.98 -3.94 20.29
CA SER A 700 12.20 -4.93 19.54
C SER A 700 12.35 -4.78 18.03
N ASN A 701 12.70 -5.88 17.35
CA ASN A 701 12.71 -5.99 15.88
C ASN A 701 11.37 -6.46 15.29
N GLY A 702 10.32 -6.52 16.11
CA GLY A 702 9.02 -7.02 15.69
C GLY A 702 8.91 -8.55 15.67
N ASP A 703 7.68 -9.02 15.48
CA ASP A 703 7.39 -10.45 15.32
C ASP A 703 7.66 -10.90 13.88
N LYS A 704 8.20 -12.10 13.73
CA LYS A 704 8.41 -12.78 12.45
C LYS A 704 7.89 -14.22 12.53
N GLY A 705 7.48 -14.78 11.40
CA GLY A 705 6.94 -16.14 11.31
C GLY A 705 7.54 -16.93 10.15
N MET A 706 7.75 -18.23 10.38
CA MET A 706 8.11 -19.23 9.38
C MET A 706 6.97 -20.26 9.32
N MET A 707 6.30 -20.33 8.17
CA MET A 707 5.09 -21.12 8.00
C MET A 707 5.41 -22.62 7.89
N ILE A 708 5.00 -23.41 8.89
CA ILE A 708 5.12 -24.88 8.87
C ILE A 708 3.94 -25.49 8.09
N GLU A 709 2.73 -24.98 8.32
CA GLU A 709 1.53 -25.41 7.60
C GLU A 709 0.50 -24.29 7.51
N GLN A 710 0.22 -23.84 6.29
CA GLN A 710 -0.76 -22.79 5.98
C GLN A 710 -2.20 -23.32 5.99
N VAL A 711 -2.60 -23.93 7.11
CA VAL A 711 -3.96 -24.39 7.39
C VAL A 711 -4.33 -23.90 8.78
N LYS A 712 -5.41 -23.11 8.87
CA LYS A 712 -5.93 -22.61 10.15
C LYS A 712 -6.28 -23.79 11.08
N PRO A 713 -5.69 -23.87 12.29
CA PRO A 713 -6.08 -24.87 13.28
C PRO A 713 -7.52 -24.66 13.76
N THR A 714 -8.29 -25.74 13.83
CA THR A 714 -9.69 -25.77 14.27
C THR A 714 -9.96 -27.04 15.08
N PRO A 715 -11.10 -27.13 15.77
CA PRO A 715 -11.50 -28.38 16.43
C PRO A 715 -11.56 -29.61 15.50
N ASP A 716 -11.75 -29.41 14.19
CA ASP A 716 -11.92 -30.50 13.22
C ASP A 716 -10.59 -31.04 12.65
N ASN A 717 -9.50 -30.30 12.77
CA ASN A 717 -8.18 -30.68 12.24
C ASN A 717 -7.08 -30.77 13.32
N THR A 718 -7.43 -30.69 14.59
CA THR A 718 -6.51 -30.83 15.73
C THR A 718 -6.86 -32.00 16.66
N TYR A 719 -6.06 -32.21 17.71
CA TYR A 719 -6.26 -33.32 18.64
C TYR A 719 -7.62 -33.19 19.35
N PRO A 720 -8.37 -34.28 19.62
CA PRO A 720 -8.09 -35.68 19.29
C PRO A 720 -8.63 -36.11 17.91
N VAL A 721 -9.25 -35.22 17.15
CA VAL A 721 -9.87 -35.56 15.85
C VAL A 721 -8.81 -35.92 14.82
N LYS A 722 -7.71 -35.17 14.79
CA LYS A 722 -6.50 -35.46 14.05
C LYS A 722 -5.27 -35.29 14.93
N GLU A 723 -4.17 -35.91 14.55
CA GLU A 723 -2.90 -35.64 15.20
C GLU A 723 -2.51 -34.18 14.99
N TYR A 724 -2.24 -33.49 16.11
CA TYR A 724 -1.75 -32.12 16.13
C TYR A 724 -0.85 -31.98 17.35
N ARG A 725 0.35 -32.54 17.20
CA ARG A 725 1.39 -32.58 18.22
C ARG A 725 2.44 -31.54 17.87
N LEU A 726 2.54 -30.50 18.70
CA LEU A 726 3.53 -29.45 18.54
C LEU A 726 4.81 -29.82 19.29
N THR A 727 5.96 -29.41 18.74
CA THR A 727 7.26 -29.52 19.42
C THR A 727 8.05 -28.24 19.25
N LEU A 728 8.52 -27.68 20.37
CA LEU A 728 9.53 -26.62 20.39
C LEU A 728 10.81 -27.17 21.00
N GLU A 729 11.94 -27.00 20.30
CA GLU A 729 13.25 -27.49 20.73
C GLU A 729 14.29 -26.37 20.67
N LYS A 730 15.05 -26.12 21.74
CA LYS A 730 16.28 -25.32 21.73
C LYS A 730 17.47 -26.27 21.58
N THR A 731 18.35 -25.96 20.64
CA THR A 731 19.62 -26.65 20.40
C THR A 731 20.75 -25.63 20.41
N ASN A 732 22.00 -26.11 20.43
CA ASN A 732 23.17 -25.24 20.25
C ASN A 732 23.20 -24.49 18.91
N SER A 733 22.41 -24.92 17.91
CA SER A 733 22.32 -24.27 16.60
C SER A 733 21.18 -23.26 16.50
N GLY A 734 20.19 -23.32 17.39
CA GLY A 734 18.97 -22.52 17.29
C GLY A 734 17.72 -23.23 17.79
N TYR A 735 16.56 -22.71 17.39
CA TYR A 735 15.25 -23.20 17.80
C TYR A 735 14.54 -23.92 16.66
N VAL A 736 13.94 -25.07 16.95
CA VAL A 736 13.21 -25.88 15.97
C VAL A 736 11.75 -26.01 16.37
N GLY A 737 10.86 -25.62 15.46
CA GLY A 737 9.41 -25.80 15.59
C GLY A 737 8.95 -26.95 14.71
N ARG A 738 8.16 -27.88 15.26
CA ARG A 738 7.63 -29.02 14.50
C ARG A 738 6.14 -29.21 14.67
N LEU A 739 5.52 -29.71 13.61
CA LEU A 739 4.15 -30.23 13.60
C LEU A 739 4.18 -31.72 13.25
N ASN A 740 3.63 -32.54 14.16
CA ASN A 740 3.48 -34.00 14.01
C ASN A 740 4.80 -34.76 13.73
N GLY A 741 5.95 -34.13 13.99
CA GLY A 741 7.28 -34.72 13.78
C GLY A 741 7.73 -34.86 12.31
N GLU A 742 6.90 -34.49 11.34
CA GLU A 742 7.22 -34.61 9.90
C GLU A 742 7.58 -33.28 9.25
N LYS A 743 6.98 -32.17 9.70
CA LYS A 743 7.21 -30.83 9.19
C LYS A 743 7.93 -30.00 10.23
N GLU A 744 9.04 -29.38 9.85
CA GLU A 744 9.85 -28.56 10.74
C GLU A 744 10.36 -27.30 10.06
N GLU A 745 10.59 -26.28 10.88
CA GLU A 745 11.31 -25.06 10.53
C GLU A 745 12.35 -24.78 11.64
N ILE A 746 13.49 -24.21 11.27
CA ILE A 746 14.58 -23.90 12.20
C ILE A 746 14.97 -22.42 12.14
N LEU A 747 15.09 -21.82 13.32
CA LEU A 747 15.61 -20.47 13.55
C LEU A 747 17.04 -20.57 14.10
N PHE A 748 18.04 -20.21 13.32
CA PHE A 748 19.47 -20.34 13.67
C PHE A 748 19.99 -19.25 14.63
N GLU A 749 19.28 -19.00 15.73
CA GLU A 749 19.59 -17.96 16.72
C GLU A 749 19.59 -18.54 18.15
N PRO A 750 20.61 -19.34 18.54
CA PRO A 750 20.60 -20.06 19.82
C PRO A 750 20.63 -19.16 21.06
N GLU A 751 21.15 -17.94 20.93
CA GLU A 751 21.34 -16.95 21.99
C GLU A 751 20.14 -15.99 22.13
N LEU A 752 19.08 -16.18 21.31
CA LEU A 752 17.92 -15.27 21.22
C LEU A 752 17.24 -15.01 22.56
N LEU A 753 17.10 -16.04 23.40
CA LEU A 753 16.45 -15.96 24.71
C LEU A 753 17.44 -15.74 25.87
N GLU A 754 18.59 -15.12 25.61
CA GLU A 754 19.65 -14.86 26.59
C GLU A 754 19.90 -13.35 26.80
N VAL A 755 19.01 -12.49 26.30
CA VAL A 755 19.19 -11.03 26.27
C VAL A 755 18.76 -10.39 27.60
N GLN A 756 17.53 -10.66 28.05
CA GLN A 756 16.96 -9.96 29.21
C GLN A 756 17.24 -10.67 30.54
N ASN A 757 17.50 -11.98 30.52
CA ASN A 757 17.65 -12.80 31.72
C ASN A 757 18.47 -14.07 31.45
N ASP A 758 19.01 -14.68 32.51
CA ASP A 758 19.70 -15.98 32.49
C ASP A 758 18.74 -17.18 32.68
N LYS A 759 17.43 -16.94 32.45
CA LYS A 759 16.34 -17.92 32.56
C LYS A 759 15.49 -17.92 31.33
N ILE A 760 15.01 -19.11 30.96
CA ILE A 760 13.98 -19.31 29.94
C ILE A 760 12.70 -19.73 30.63
N TYR A 761 11.63 -19.00 30.38
CA TYR A 761 10.27 -19.38 30.74
C TYR A 761 9.68 -20.14 29.55
N LEU A 762 9.40 -21.43 29.73
CA LEU A 762 8.96 -22.34 28.67
C LEU A 762 7.60 -22.92 29.03
N GLY A 763 6.63 -22.85 28.12
CA GLY A 763 5.27 -23.27 28.45
C GLY A 763 4.27 -23.18 27.32
N PHE A 764 2.99 -23.26 27.70
CA PHE A 764 1.85 -23.19 26.80
C PHE A 764 1.11 -21.87 27.00
N PHE A 765 0.69 -21.25 25.91
CA PHE A 765 0.07 -19.93 25.95
C PHE A 765 -1.19 -19.84 25.08
N GLY A 766 -2.05 -18.89 25.41
CA GLY A 766 -3.16 -18.44 24.58
C GLY A 766 -3.22 -16.91 24.57
N ALA A 767 -3.49 -16.35 23.40
CA ALA A 767 -3.61 -14.91 23.19
C ALA A 767 -4.72 -14.61 22.17
N ARG A 768 -5.58 -13.63 22.47
CA ARG A 768 -6.61 -13.07 21.58
C ARG A 768 -7.37 -14.13 20.79
N VAL A 769 -8.34 -14.78 21.44
CA VAL A 769 -9.09 -15.91 20.87
C VAL A 769 -8.22 -17.18 20.70
N GLY A 770 -7.14 -17.31 21.46
CA GLY A 770 -6.38 -18.56 21.58
C GLY A 770 -6.91 -19.40 22.74
N HIS A 771 -7.71 -20.44 22.47
CA HIS A 771 -8.26 -21.33 23.49
C HIS A 771 -7.92 -22.79 23.19
N ILE A 772 -7.07 -23.37 24.04
CA ILE A 772 -6.54 -24.72 23.86
C ILE A 772 -6.64 -25.58 25.12
N GLU A 773 -6.67 -26.88 24.90
CA GLU A 773 -6.44 -27.90 25.92
C GLU A 773 -5.23 -28.75 25.53
N VAL A 774 -4.28 -28.87 26.46
CA VAL A 774 -2.97 -29.48 26.24
C VAL A 774 -2.86 -30.76 27.06
N SER A 775 -2.46 -31.87 26.42
CA SER A 775 -2.23 -33.16 27.09
C SER A 775 -0.96 -33.85 26.56
N ASN A 776 -0.54 -34.93 27.21
CA ASN A 776 0.64 -35.72 26.81
C ASN A 776 1.91 -34.86 26.68
N ILE A 777 2.14 -34.03 27.70
CA ILE A 777 3.29 -33.13 27.83
C ILE A 777 4.55 -33.95 28.07
N ASP A 778 5.53 -33.85 27.17
CA ASP A 778 6.87 -34.45 27.27
C ASP A 778 7.90 -33.32 27.26
N LEU A 779 8.57 -33.11 28.39
CA LEU A 779 9.66 -32.13 28.55
C LEU A 779 10.96 -32.87 28.78
N ARG A 780 11.96 -32.56 27.95
CA ARG A 780 13.35 -32.97 28.15
C ARG A 780 14.24 -31.74 28.21
N VAL A 781 15.20 -31.75 29.12
CA VAL A 781 16.16 -30.67 29.31
C VAL A 781 17.55 -31.27 29.39
N SER A 782 18.46 -30.79 28.57
CA SER A 782 19.82 -31.27 28.43
C SER A 782 20.84 -30.14 28.64
N ASN A 783 22.03 -30.51 29.09
CA ASN A 783 23.14 -29.59 29.22
C ASN A 783 23.72 -29.27 27.84
N ALA A 784 23.63 -28.02 27.41
CA ALA A 784 24.13 -27.59 26.10
C ALA A 784 25.61 -27.91 25.87
N ALA A 785 26.43 -27.91 26.93
CA ALA A 785 27.86 -28.19 26.85
C ALA A 785 28.20 -29.61 26.38
N THR A 786 27.28 -30.57 26.54
CA THR A 786 27.48 -31.97 26.11
C THR A 786 26.62 -32.36 24.90
N ASP A 787 25.67 -31.52 24.50
CA ASP A 787 24.84 -31.74 23.30
C ASP A 787 25.61 -31.51 21.99
N ALA A 788 24.94 -31.81 20.87
CA ALA A 788 25.47 -31.58 19.54
C ALA A 788 26.01 -30.14 19.38
N PRO A 789 27.22 -29.93 18.85
CA PRO A 789 27.82 -28.61 18.73
C PRO A 789 27.01 -27.70 17.78
N LYS A 790 27.13 -26.37 17.97
CA LYS A 790 26.52 -25.34 17.11
C LYS A 790 26.90 -25.55 15.64
N VAL A 791 25.90 -25.57 14.77
CA VAL A 791 26.05 -25.57 13.30
C VAL A 791 25.77 -24.14 12.81
N VAL A 792 26.66 -23.62 11.97
CA VAL A 792 26.47 -22.33 11.30
C VAL A 792 25.54 -22.56 10.10
N PRO A 793 24.47 -21.76 9.93
CA PRO A 793 23.61 -21.89 8.75
C PRO A 793 24.40 -21.60 7.47
N PRO A 794 24.06 -22.23 6.32
CA PRO A 794 24.59 -21.80 5.04
C PRO A 794 24.17 -20.35 4.75
N ALA A 795 25.07 -19.57 4.16
CA ALA A 795 24.72 -18.24 3.69
C ALA A 795 23.80 -18.38 2.46
N GLU A 796 22.65 -17.71 2.48
CA GLU A 796 21.79 -17.61 1.31
C GLU A 796 22.41 -16.64 0.29
N PRO A 797 22.34 -16.95 -1.02
CA PRO A 797 22.84 -16.04 -2.05
C PRO A 797 21.94 -14.81 -2.20
N VAL A 798 22.54 -13.66 -2.51
CA VAL A 798 21.83 -12.40 -2.75
C VAL A 798 21.60 -12.21 -4.25
N ASP A 799 20.39 -11.81 -4.66
CA ASP A 799 20.09 -11.41 -6.03
C ASP A 799 20.53 -9.97 -6.28
N PRO A 800 21.58 -9.72 -7.07
CA PRO A 800 22.12 -8.37 -7.23
C PRO A 800 21.17 -7.47 -8.04
N ASP A 801 20.93 -6.26 -7.55
CA ASP A 801 20.18 -5.23 -8.25
C ASP A 801 20.59 -3.80 -7.81
N PHE A 802 20.19 -2.79 -8.58
CA PHE A 802 20.36 -1.38 -8.21
C PHE A 802 19.23 -0.49 -8.74
N ASP A 803 18.85 0.55 -8.01
CA ASP A 803 17.72 1.42 -8.38
C ASP A 803 18.12 2.90 -8.50
N PHE A 804 17.47 3.60 -9.44
CA PHE A 804 17.60 5.05 -9.57
C PHE A 804 16.70 5.74 -8.55
N LEU A 805 17.28 6.68 -7.80
CA LEU A 805 16.58 7.50 -6.82
C LEU A 805 16.24 8.90 -7.36
N SER A 806 16.96 9.37 -8.38
CA SER A 806 16.75 10.71 -8.93
C SER A 806 15.41 10.91 -9.67
N LEU A 807 15.04 12.18 -9.84
CA LEU A 807 13.82 12.58 -10.53
C LEU A 807 13.92 12.45 -12.05
N GLU A 808 12.98 11.76 -12.69
CA GLU A 808 12.86 11.69 -14.17
C GLU A 808 12.48 13.02 -14.84
N LYS A 809 11.98 13.99 -14.06
CA LYS A 809 11.53 15.31 -14.55
C LYS A 809 12.07 16.39 -13.63
N THR A 810 12.63 17.45 -14.22
CA THR A 810 13.15 18.58 -13.45
C THR A 810 13.21 19.84 -14.30
N ALA A 811 13.19 21.01 -13.66
CA ALA A 811 13.53 22.28 -14.28
C ALA A 811 14.93 22.79 -13.92
N VAL A 812 15.68 22.02 -13.12
CA VAL A 812 17.03 22.34 -12.69
C VAL A 812 18.04 21.68 -13.63
N LYS A 813 19.03 22.45 -14.07
CA LYS A 813 20.06 21.98 -15.01
C LYS A 813 21.19 21.23 -14.31
N ASP A 814 21.61 21.75 -13.17
CA ASP A 814 22.55 21.11 -12.26
C ASP A 814 21.79 19.95 -11.59
N TYR A 815 22.18 18.73 -11.91
CA TYR A 815 21.34 17.56 -11.59
C TYR A 815 22.17 16.47 -10.91
N PRO A 816 21.83 16.12 -9.67
CA PRO A 816 22.41 14.96 -9.01
C PRO A 816 21.78 13.69 -9.56
N LEU A 817 22.57 12.86 -10.25
CA LEU A 817 22.18 11.49 -10.58
C LEU A 817 22.48 10.61 -9.36
N ILE A 818 21.45 9.98 -8.81
CA ILE A 818 21.44 9.28 -7.54
C ILE A 818 20.90 7.88 -7.80
N PHE A 819 21.64 6.88 -7.34
CA PHE A 819 21.25 5.48 -7.39
C PHE A 819 21.86 4.71 -6.20
N GLU A 820 21.33 3.53 -5.93
CA GLU A 820 21.79 2.64 -4.85
C GLU A 820 21.76 1.19 -5.32
N ALA A 821 22.76 0.39 -4.93
CA ALA A 821 22.80 -1.06 -5.19
C ALA A 821 22.65 -1.86 -3.89
N ASN A 822 22.07 -3.05 -3.97
CA ASN A 822 21.89 -3.94 -2.82
C ASN A 822 23.13 -4.81 -2.51
N VAL A 823 24.15 -4.80 -3.37
CA VAL A 823 25.42 -5.53 -3.22
C VAL A 823 26.61 -4.64 -3.56
N ASP A 824 27.80 -5.02 -3.10
CA ASP A 824 29.03 -4.35 -3.49
C ASP A 824 29.35 -4.61 -4.98
N GLY A 825 30.05 -3.69 -5.61
CA GLY A 825 30.48 -3.83 -7.00
C GLY A 825 31.12 -2.58 -7.57
N THR A 826 31.17 -2.49 -8.91
CA THR A 826 31.69 -1.32 -9.63
C THR A 826 30.71 -0.85 -10.70
N ALA A 827 30.60 0.46 -10.92
CA ALA A 827 29.73 1.02 -11.95
C ALA A 827 30.48 1.88 -12.98
N GLU A 828 30.10 1.77 -14.26
CA GLU A 828 30.37 2.76 -15.30
C GLU A 828 29.08 3.54 -15.57
N VAL A 829 29.17 4.88 -15.59
CA VAL A 829 28.01 5.76 -15.77
C VAL A 829 28.19 6.59 -17.02
N LYS A 830 27.16 6.61 -17.88
CA LYS A 830 27.13 7.37 -19.13
C LYS A 830 26.00 8.37 -19.16
N GLN A 831 26.24 9.49 -19.83
CA GLN A 831 25.21 10.40 -20.30
C GLN A 831 25.24 10.44 -21.84
N GLY A 832 24.27 9.80 -22.48
CA GLY A 832 24.30 9.51 -23.92
C GLY A 832 25.47 8.60 -24.28
N ARG A 833 26.51 9.16 -24.92
CA ARG A 833 27.74 8.42 -25.29
C ARG A 833 28.94 8.77 -24.42
N GLU A 834 28.83 9.82 -23.61
CA GLU A 834 29.93 10.31 -22.79
C GLU A 834 29.97 9.49 -21.50
N ILE A 835 31.12 8.91 -21.19
CA ILE A 835 31.38 8.29 -19.89
C ILE A 835 31.63 9.42 -18.90
N ILE A 836 30.77 9.54 -17.90
CA ILE A 836 30.89 10.56 -16.85
C ILE A 836 31.62 10.03 -15.62
N GLU A 837 31.47 8.75 -15.30
CA GLU A 837 32.23 8.04 -14.27
C GLU A 837 32.58 6.63 -14.77
N ASN A 838 33.75 6.11 -14.36
CA ASN A 838 34.25 4.80 -14.75
C ASN A 838 34.87 4.09 -13.54
N GLU A 839 34.62 2.78 -13.41
CA GLU A 839 35.06 1.96 -12.26
C GLU A 839 34.71 2.60 -10.89
N LEU A 840 33.52 3.20 -10.77
CA LEU A 840 33.05 3.78 -9.53
C LEU A 840 32.77 2.66 -8.51
N ASP A 841 33.45 2.70 -7.36
CA ASP A 841 33.25 1.72 -6.28
C ASP A 841 31.86 1.91 -5.65
N ILE A 842 31.09 0.82 -5.58
CA ILE A 842 29.73 0.79 -5.04
C ILE A 842 29.72 -0.07 -3.79
N LYS A 843 29.06 0.45 -2.74
CA LYS A 843 28.84 -0.26 -1.49
C LYS A 843 27.36 -0.50 -1.29
N ALA A 844 27.01 -1.72 -0.93
CA ALA A 844 25.63 -2.15 -0.70
C ALA A 844 24.90 -1.19 0.25
N GLY A 845 23.67 -0.78 -0.12
CA GLY A 845 22.79 0.05 0.70
C GLY A 845 23.25 1.49 0.89
N LYS A 846 24.14 2.01 0.02
CA LYS A 846 24.58 3.40 0.07
C LYS A 846 24.15 4.17 -1.18
N GLU A 847 23.48 5.29 -0.97
CA GLU A 847 23.19 6.26 -2.02
C GLU A 847 24.48 6.80 -2.63
N ILE A 848 24.58 6.74 -3.97
CA ILE A 848 25.68 7.27 -4.76
C ILE A 848 25.17 8.48 -5.53
N GLU A 849 25.76 9.65 -5.28
CA GLU A 849 25.41 10.90 -5.99
C GLU A 849 26.52 11.32 -6.97
N ILE A 850 26.16 11.51 -8.24
CA ILE A 850 27.04 12.02 -9.30
C ILE A 850 26.50 13.35 -9.80
N ALA A 851 27.30 14.41 -9.72
CA ALA A 851 26.92 15.73 -10.21
C ALA A 851 26.96 15.78 -11.75
N THR A 852 25.81 16.04 -12.39
CA THR A 852 25.68 16.09 -13.85
C THR A 852 25.11 17.41 -14.36
N GLN A 853 25.13 17.59 -15.67
CA GLN A 853 24.55 18.74 -16.37
C GLN A 853 23.52 18.27 -17.39
N LEU A 854 22.28 18.75 -17.28
CA LEU A 854 21.23 18.43 -18.23
C LEU A 854 21.22 19.41 -19.42
N LYS A 855 20.87 18.90 -20.60
CA LYS A 855 20.52 19.69 -21.78
C LYS A 855 19.10 20.22 -21.62
N ASN A 856 18.93 21.50 -21.90
CA ASN A 856 17.67 22.19 -21.72
C ASN A 856 16.59 21.71 -22.70
N ASN A 857 15.34 21.65 -22.22
CA ASN A 857 14.13 21.40 -23.00
C ASN A 857 14.18 20.11 -23.83
N THR A 858 14.84 19.07 -23.32
CA THR A 858 14.95 17.76 -23.97
C THR A 858 15.10 16.64 -22.93
N ALA A 859 15.03 15.39 -23.40
CA ALA A 859 15.41 14.23 -22.62
C ALA A 859 16.95 14.11 -22.54
N ASN A 860 17.43 13.67 -21.39
CA ASN A 860 18.83 13.40 -21.09
C ASN A 860 18.92 11.95 -20.65
N ASP A 861 19.54 11.14 -21.49
CA ASP A 861 19.56 9.70 -21.32
C ASP A 861 20.84 9.28 -20.60
N PHE A 862 20.70 8.53 -19.53
CA PHE A 862 21.77 7.94 -18.74
C PHE A 862 21.75 6.42 -18.86
N THR A 863 22.92 5.82 -18.76
CA THR A 863 23.09 4.36 -18.70
C THR A 863 24.08 4.06 -17.58
N ILE A 864 23.69 3.20 -16.65
CA ILE A 864 24.58 2.65 -15.63
C ILE A 864 24.83 1.18 -15.97
N ILE A 865 26.10 0.83 -15.99
CA ILE A 865 26.59 -0.54 -16.17
C ILE A 865 27.20 -0.93 -14.84
N PHE A 866 26.47 -1.71 -14.07
CA PHE A 866 26.88 -2.19 -12.76
C PHE A 866 27.42 -3.61 -12.86
N LEU A 867 28.58 -3.85 -12.27
CA LEU A 867 29.19 -5.18 -12.22
C LEU A 867 29.34 -5.58 -10.75
N PRO A 868 28.59 -6.60 -10.29
CA PRO A 868 28.70 -7.09 -8.92
C PRO A 868 30.13 -7.54 -8.56
N ASP A 869 30.44 -7.51 -7.26
CA ASP A 869 31.68 -8.07 -6.74
C ASP A 869 31.63 -9.60 -6.74
N ASP A 870 32.58 -10.24 -7.45
CA ASP A 870 32.68 -11.69 -7.61
C ASP A 870 32.99 -12.42 -6.29
N THR A 871 33.42 -11.71 -5.23
CA THR A 871 33.73 -12.30 -3.92
C THR A 871 32.52 -12.41 -2.98
N GLN A 872 31.32 -12.06 -3.45
CA GLN A 872 30.08 -12.18 -2.68
C GLN A 872 29.33 -13.44 -3.09
N ASN A 873 28.54 -14.03 -2.19
CA ASN A 873 27.66 -15.15 -2.53
C ASN A 873 26.40 -14.63 -3.23
N LEU A 874 26.41 -14.61 -4.57
CA LEU A 874 25.35 -14.03 -5.40
C LEU A 874 24.62 -15.10 -6.24
N THR A 875 23.37 -14.83 -6.60
CA THR A 875 22.60 -15.68 -7.53
C THR A 875 23.04 -15.49 -9.00
N ASP A 876 23.57 -14.32 -9.35
CA ASP A 876 24.10 -13.96 -10.66
C ASP A 876 25.30 -13.00 -10.49
N TYR A 877 26.27 -13.06 -11.40
CA TYR A 877 27.48 -12.23 -11.42
C TYR A 877 27.60 -11.42 -12.72
N ASN A 878 26.63 -11.55 -13.62
CA ASN A 878 26.58 -10.81 -14.86
C ASN A 878 26.47 -9.30 -14.61
N GLN A 879 26.96 -8.52 -15.57
CA GLN A 879 26.75 -7.07 -15.55
C GLN A 879 25.25 -6.74 -15.66
N ILE A 880 24.80 -5.75 -14.89
CA ILE A 880 23.45 -5.23 -14.90
C ILE A 880 23.46 -3.87 -15.59
N ILE A 881 22.66 -3.73 -16.65
CA ILE A 881 22.56 -2.48 -17.42
C ILE A 881 21.17 -1.90 -17.20
N LYS A 882 21.08 -0.75 -16.50
CA LYS A 882 19.83 0.02 -16.41
C LYS A 882 19.98 1.38 -17.06
N ASN A 883 18.93 1.78 -17.75
CA ASN A 883 18.85 3.03 -18.50
C ASN A 883 17.86 3.99 -17.83
N PHE A 884 18.17 5.28 -17.82
CA PHE A 884 17.36 6.29 -17.12
C PHE A 884 17.29 7.60 -17.91
N SER A 885 16.07 8.06 -18.23
CA SER A 885 15.86 9.30 -18.98
C SER A 885 15.37 10.41 -18.07
N VAL A 886 16.07 11.55 -18.07
CA VAL A 886 15.65 12.76 -17.35
C VAL A 886 15.17 13.82 -18.35
N LYS A 887 13.89 14.15 -18.29
CA LYS A 887 13.33 15.27 -19.06
C LYS A 887 13.58 16.57 -18.29
N MET A 888 14.43 17.42 -18.86
CA MET A 888 14.65 18.76 -18.34
C MET A 888 13.82 19.76 -19.13
N LYS A 889 12.92 20.50 -18.47
CA LYS A 889 12.15 21.57 -19.09
C LYS A 889 11.97 22.75 -18.14
N THR A 890 12.07 23.95 -18.68
CA THR A 890 11.81 25.18 -17.91
C THR A 890 10.51 25.82 -18.37
N TYR A 891 9.67 26.19 -17.40
CA TYR A 891 8.51 27.04 -17.62
C TYR A 891 8.76 28.41 -16.98
N ARG A 892 8.28 29.46 -17.66
CA ARG A 892 8.24 30.83 -17.12
C ARG A 892 9.56 31.27 -16.48
N ASP A 893 10.65 31.31 -17.25
CA ASP A 893 11.98 31.66 -16.72
C ASP A 893 11.97 33.06 -16.06
N GLY A 894 12.24 33.11 -14.74
CA GLY A 894 12.19 34.33 -13.94
C GLY A 894 10.78 34.81 -13.54
N ALA A 895 9.75 33.99 -13.73
CA ALA A 895 8.36 34.30 -13.35
C ALA A 895 7.67 33.07 -12.72
N ASP A 896 6.53 33.30 -12.08
CA ASP A 896 5.74 32.23 -11.48
C ASP A 896 4.99 31.40 -12.54
N ILE A 897 4.73 30.14 -12.19
CA ILE A 897 3.95 29.17 -12.97
C ILE A 897 2.51 29.21 -12.48
N TYR A 898 1.55 29.19 -13.40
CA TYR A 898 0.13 29.07 -13.05
C TYR A 898 -0.38 27.66 -13.33
N ALA A 899 -1.18 27.12 -12.41
CA ALA A 899 -1.86 25.82 -12.57
C ALA A 899 -3.37 25.97 -12.39
N ALA A 900 -4.18 25.23 -13.14
CA ALA A 900 -5.65 25.28 -13.11
C ALA A 900 -6.25 23.86 -13.17
N PRO A 901 -7.53 23.65 -12.76
CA PRO A 901 -8.19 22.35 -12.90
C PRO A 901 -8.17 21.78 -14.32
N GLU A 902 -8.44 22.63 -15.31
CA GLU A 902 -8.42 22.29 -16.75
C GLU A 902 -7.06 22.60 -17.41
N GLY A 903 -6.00 22.70 -16.60
CA GLY A 903 -4.64 22.93 -17.07
C GLY A 903 -4.12 21.78 -17.94
N SER A 904 -3.11 22.07 -18.77
CA SER A 904 -2.55 21.07 -19.69
C SER A 904 -1.03 20.97 -19.58
N PRO A 905 -0.43 19.77 -19.72
CA PRO A 905 1.03 19.61 -19.68
C PRO A 905 1.74 20.31 -20.86
N ALA A 906 0.98 20.59 -21.93
CA ALA A 906 1.44 21.30 -23.12
C ALA A 906 1.33 22.83 -23.00
N ALA A 907 0.67 23.36 -21.96
CA ALA A 907 0.46 24.79 -21.79
C ALA A 907 1.77 25.55 -21.45
N GLU A 908 1.73 26.88 -21.49
CA GLU A 908 2.92 27.71 -21.27
C GLU A 908 3.22 28.00 -19.77
N GLY A 909 2.28 27.69 -18.88
CA GLY A 909 2.35 28.00 -17.45
C GLY A 909 2.07 29.46 -17.11
N SER A 910 1.41 30.19 -18.01
CA SER A 910 0.93 31.56 -17.74
C SER A 910 -0.51 31.52 -17.22
N GLU A 911 -1.00 32.63 -16.68
CA GLU A 911 -2.39 32.72 -16.19
C GLU A 911 -3.43 32.40 -17.29
N ASP A 912 -3.20 32.87 -18.53
CA ASP A 912 -4.06 32.60 -19.69
C ASP A 912 -3.85 31.20 -20.31
N SER A 913 -2.76 30.51 -19.94
CA SER A 913 -2.40 29.18 -20.43
C SER A 913 -1.75 28.36 -19.31
N PRO A 914 -2.55 27.94 -18.30
CA PRO A 914 -2.06 27.29 -17.10
C PRO A 914 -1.70 25.82 -17.33
N LEU A 915 -0.72 25.33 -16.59
CA LEU A 915 -0.35 23.92 -16.56
C LEU A 915 -1.34 23.10 -15.73
N ASP A 916 -1.37 21.78 -15.94
CA ASP A 916 -1.87 20.87 -14.92
C ASP A 916 -0.94 20.87 -13.69
N ILE A 917 -1.46 20.42 -12.56
CA ILE A 917 -0.73 20.50 -11.29
C ILE A 917 0.51 19.61 -11.27
N ASP A 918 0.45 18.38 -11.80
CA ASP A 918 1.56 17.44 -11.76
C ASP A 918 2.75 17.95 -12.57
N THR A 919 2.49 18.54 -13.73
CA THR A 919 3.51 19.18 -14.55
C THR A 919 4.09 20.41 -13.86
N ALA A 920 3.25 21.24 -13.22
CA ALA A 920 3.74 22.40 -12.48
C ALA A 920 4.65 22.01 -11.31
N VAL A 921 4.29 20.98 -10.54
CA VAL A 921 5.09 20.45 -9.43
C VAL A 921 6.43 19.89 -9.92
N ALA A 922 6.41 19.05 -10.96
CA ALA A 922 7.60 18.39 -11.49
C ALA A 922 8.62 19.37 -12.12
N TYR A 923 8.17 20.51 -12.66
CA TYR A 923 9.01 21.48 -13.36
C TYR A 923 9.07 22.85 -12.69
N SER A 924 8.69 22.96 -11.42
CA SER A 924 9.06 24.14 -10.62
C SER A 924 10.57 24.17 -10.39
N ARG A 925 11.11 25.31 -9.94
CA ARG A 925 12.50 25.44 -9.48
C ARG A 925 12.52 25.94 -8.03
N PRO A 926 13.60 25.72 -7.27
CA PRO A 926 13.78 26.36 -5.97
C PRO A 926 13.63 27.89 -6.11
N GLY A 927 12.76 28.49 -5.31
CA GLY A 927 12.43 29.92 -5.33
C GLY A 927 11.28 30.33 -6.26
N GLN A 928 10.80 29.44 -7.14
CA GLN A 928 9.70 29.72 -8.06
C GLN A 928 8.35 29.33 -7.44
N LYS A 929 7.30 30.13 -7.66
CA LYS A 929 5.96 29.77 -7.21
C LYS A 929 5.16 29.07 -8.28
N ILE A 930 4.39 28.08 -7.84
CA ILE A 930 3.23 27.56 -8.52
C ILE A 930 2.02 28.27 -7.92
N VAL A 931 1.41 29.16 -8.69
CA VAL A 931 0.18 29.88 -8.36
C VAL A 931 -1.01 29.04 -8.81
N VAL A 932 -1.74 28.51 -7.84
CA VAL A 932 -2.88 27.62 -8.03
C VAL A 932 -4.15 28.45 -8.18
N LEU A 933 -4.76 28.39 -9.36
CA LEU A 933 -5.99 29.12 -9.67
C LEU A 933 -7.21 28.50 -8.98
N ASP A 934 -8.27 29.30 -8.86
CA ASP A 934 -9.51 28.88 -8.22
C ASP A 934 -10.16 27.68 -8.94
N GLY A 935 -10.76 26.77 -8.17
CA GLY A 935 -11.53 25.64 -8.70
C GLY A 935 -11.25 24.30 -8.03
N GLN A 936 -11.97 23.27 -8.49
CA GLN A 936 -11.88 21.90 -7.98
C GLN A 936 -10.95 21.08 -8.88
N TYR A 937 -9.80 20.68 -8.33
CA TYR A 937 -8.84 19.78 -8.94
C TYR A 937 -9.25 18.34 -8.62
N LEU A 938 -10.15 17.80 -9.45
CA LEU A 938 -10.61 16.41 -9.33
C LEU A 938 -9.48 15.46 -9.76
N ARG A 939 -9.13 14.52 -8.89
CA ARG A 939 -7.96 13.67 -9.02
C ARG A 939 -8.37 12.22 -8.82
N GLU A 940 -7.77 11.34 -9.62
CA GLU A 940 -7.90 9.89 -9.45
C GLU A 940 -6.62 9.27 -8.88
N GLU A 941 -5.51 10.02 -8.90
CA GLU A 941 -4.19 9.63 -8.44
C GLU A 941 -3.66 10.63 -7.38
N LYS A 942 -2.75 10.18 -6.52
CA LYS A 942 -2.06 11.01 -5.52
C LYS A 942 -1.25 12.15 -6.15
N LEU A 943 -0.98 13.21 -5.37
CA LEU A 943 -0.13 14.32 -5.82
C LEU A 943 1.18 14.15 -5.09
N GLU A 944 2.16 13.70 -5.84
CA GLU A 944 3.43 13.31 -5.28
C GLU A 944 4.47 14.39 -5.51
N ILE A 945 4.92 14.98 -4.41
CA ILE A 945 6.08 15.85 -4.36
C ILE A 945 7.24 14.97 -3.87
N LYS A 946 7.85 14.27 -4.82
CA LYS A 946 8.88 13.23 -4.59
C LYS A 946 10.12 13.75 -3.85
N LYS A 947 10.77 12.85 -3.09
CA LYS A 947 12.13 13.05 -2.53
C LYS A 947 13.05 13.57 -3.63
N TYR A 948 14.00 14.45 -3.29
CA TYR A 948 14.89 15.16 -4.21
C TYR A 948 14.25 16.27 -5.06
N ASN A 949 12.92 16.49 -5.01
CA ASN A 949 12.30 17.67 -5.63
C ASN A 949 12.33 18.87 -4.68
N ASP A 950 13.50 19.12 -4.11
CA ASP A 950 13.63 19.94 -2.91
C ASP A 950 13.76 21.43 -3.25
N GLY A 951 13.28 22.26 -2.35
CA GLY A 951 13.73 23.65 -2.25
C GLY A 951 15.10 23.72 -1.57
N THR A 952 15.43 24.90 -1.06
CA THR A 952 16.58 25.09 -0.18
C THR A 952 16.19 26.05 0.94
N GLN A 953 16.95 26.08 2.03
CA GLN A 953 16.73 27.03 3.14
C GLN A 953 16.60 28.51 2.69
N LYS A 954 17.26 28.89 1.59
CA LYS A 954 17.20 30.25 1.02
C LYS A 954 16.09 30.43 -0.02
N ASN A 955 15.71 29.35 -0.71
CA ASN A 955 14.80 29.37 -1.84
C ASN A 955 13.87 28.16 -1.74
N TYR A 956 12.79 28.32 -0.97
CA TYR A 956 11.72 27.33 -0.90
C TYR A 956 11.08 27.14 -2.28
N ARG A 957 10.50 25.97 -2.51
CA ARG A 957 9.51 25.81 -3.59
C ARG A 957 8.14 26.15 -3.04
N TYR A 958 7.29 26.75 -3.86
CA TYR A 958 5.99 27.25 -3.39
C TYR A 958 4.85 26.64 -4.18
N LEU A 959 3.83 26.14 -3.49
CA LEU A 959 2.53 25.77 -4.03
C LEU A 959 1.48 26.62 -3.32
N VAL A 960 1.03 27.70 -3.96
CA VAL A 960 0.25 28.75 -3.28
C VAL A 960 -1.02 29.06 -4.04
N ALA A 961 -2.14 29.16 -3.34
CA ALA A 961 -3.37 29.67 -3.94
C ALA A 961 -3.17 31.09 -4.48
N ALA A 962 -3.78 31.37 -5.63
CA ALA A 962 -3.91 32.72 -6.14
C ALA A 962 -4.63 33.62 -5.12
N GLU A 963 -4.33 34.92 -5.14
CA GLU A 963 -4.94 35.86 -4.19
C GLU A 963 -6.47 35.83 -4.29
N GLY A 964 -7.14 35.45 -3.19
CA GLY A 964 -8.60 35.33 -3.12
C GLY A 964 -9.20 34.04 -3.68
N ALA A 965 -8.39 33.10 -4.17
CA ALA A 965 -8.82 31.78 -4.63
C ALA A 965 -8.93 30.77 -3.47
N ASN A 966 -9.75 29.74 -3.64
CA ASN A 966 -9.87 28.61 -2.73
C ASN A 966 -9.78 27.29 -3.53
N PRO A 967 -8.59 26.93 -4.03
CA PRO A 967 -8.42 25.69 -4.79
C PRO A 967 -8.67 24.45 -3.91
N VAL A 968 -9.49 23.53 -4.41
CA VAL A 968 -9.85 22.27 -3.73
C VAL A 968 -9.26 21.09 -4.48
N PHE A 969 -8.33 20.37 -3.87
CA PHE A 969 -7.85 19.09 -4.35
C PHE A 969 -8.76 17.98 -3.84
N ASP A 970 -9.57 17.44 -4.74
CA ASP A 970 -10.56 16.41 -4.47
C ASP A 970 -10.06 15.09 -5.08
N PHE A 971 -9.79 14.11 -4.23
CA PHE A 971 -9.20 12.83 -4.61
C PHE A 971 -10.24 11.75 -4.94
N ASN A 972 -11.52 12.13 -5.00
CA ASN A 972 -12.62 11.33 -5.52
C ASN A 972 -12.78 9.95 -4.84
N LYS A 973 -12.25 9.81 -3.63
CA LYS A 973 -12.14 8.56 -2.84
C LYS A 973 -11.41 7.43 -3.60
N LYS A 974 -10.50 7.78 -4.53
CA LYS A 974 -9.80 6.84 -5.42
C LYS A 974 -8.33 6.60 -5.08
N SER A 975 -7.64 7.57 -4.49
CA SER A 975 -6.21 7.49 -4.19
C SER A 975 -5.86 8.15 -2.86
N GLU A 976 -4.59 8.00 -2.45
CA GLU A 976 -4.00 8.79 -1.38
C GLU A 976 -4.04 10.28 -1.71
N GLY A 977 -3.95 11.07 -0.65
CA GLY A 977 -3.87 12.51 -0.70
C GLY A 977 -2.57 13.10 -1.30
N ILE A 978 -2.14 14.24 -0.76
CA ILE A 978 -0.85 14.84 -1.12
C ILE A 978 0.27 14.09 -0.39
N ILE A 979 1.27 13.60 -1.12
CA ILE A 979 2.48 12.99 -0.54
C ILE A 979 3.65 13.95 -0.73
N LEU A 980 4.11 14.59 0.34
CA LEU A 980 5.23 15.53 0.37
C LEU A 980 6.47 14.87 0.95
N SER A 981 7.25 14.21 0.10
CA SER A 981 8.53 13.58 0.47
C SER A 981 9.74 14.51 0.29
N ALA A 982 9.55 15.64 -0.39
CA ALA A 982 10.60 16.65 -0.61
C ALA A 982 10.81 17.58 0.59
N ASP A 983 11.96 18.22 0.62
CA ASP A 983 12.36 19.20 1.62
C ASP A 983 12.11 20.64 1.14
N TYR A 984 11.95 21.57 2.10
CA TYR A 984 11.86 23.02 1.86
C TYR A 984 10.76 23.45 0.88
N TRP A 985 9.57 22.86 1.01
CA TRP A 985 8.34 23.32 0.35
C TRP A 985 7.51 24.24 1.24
N HIS A 986 6.86 25.22 0.64
CA HIS A 986 5.85 26.06 1.28
C HIS A 986 4.53 25.94 0.52
N ILE A 987 3.60 25.21 1.12
CA ILE A 987 2.24 25.01 0.59
C ILE A 987 1.31 25.95 1.34
N LYS A 988 0.56 26.79 0.61
CA LYS A 988 -0.33 27.78 1.22
C LYS A 988 -1.71 27.87 0.58
N GLY A 989 -2.76 27.85 1.40
CA GLY A 989 -4.13 28.16 0.96
C GLY A 989 -4.80 27.04 0.17
N ILE A 990 -4.43 25.78 0.43
CA ILE A 990 -4.89 24.63 -0.35
C ILE A 990 -5.88 23.79 0.46
N ASP A 991 -7.01 23.44 -0.14
CA ASP A 991 -7.96 22.47 0.42
C ASP A 991 -7.67 21.06 -0.12
N VAL A 992 -7.80 20.07 0.74
CA VAL A 992 -7.53 18.66 0.45
C VAL A 992 -8.67 17.80 1.00
N THR A 993 -9.32 17.04 0.13
CA THR A 993 -10.54 16.30 0.48
C THR A 993 -10.71 14.99 -0.27
N GLN A 994 -11.48 14.07 0.31
CA GLN A 994 -11.91 12.83 -0.32
C GLN A 994 -10.76 11.91 -0.78
N SER A 995 -9.71 11.74 0.02
CA SER A 995 -8.80 10.61 -0.17
C SER A 995 -9.54 9.26 -0.04
N ALA A 996 -8.98 8.21 -0.62
CA ALA A 996 -9.54 6.86 -0.55
C ALA A 996 -9.65 6.32 0.88
N ALA A 997 -10.51 5.31 1.06
CA ALA A 997 -10.68 4.61 2.33
C ALA A 997 -9.34 4.11 2.90
N ASN A 998 -9.07 4.42 4.17
CA ASN A 998 -7.81 4.19 4.88
C ASN A 998 -6.60 5.02 4.41
N GLU A 999 -6.79 5.94 3.46
CA GLU A 999 -5.73 6.82 2.98
C GLU A 999 -5.84 8.24 3.53
N LYS A 1000 -4.69 8.84 3.82
CA LYS A 1000 -4.57 10.15 4.48
C LYS A 1000 -4.79 11.28 3.48
N GLY A 1001 -5.28 12.43 3.96
CA GLY A 1001 -5.44 13.63 3.13
C GLY A 1001 -4.08 14.23 2.72
N MET A 1002 -3.12 14.29 3.63
CA MET A 1002 -1.74 14.67 3.33
C MET A 1002 -0.75 13.93 4.21
N VAL A 1003 0.37 13.50 3.62
CA VAL A 1003 1.52 12.94 4.34
C VAL A 1003 2.76 13.78 4.07
N ILE A 1004 3.47 14.18 5.13
CA ILE A 1004 4.75 14.88 5.04
C ILE A 1004 5.85 13.92 5.48
N GLY A 1005 6.66 13.48 4.51
CA GLY A 1005 7.84 12.65 4.69
C GLY A 1005 9.17 13.40 4.58
N GLY A 1006 9.17 14.63 4.06
CA GLY A 1006 10.36 15.49 4.00
C GLY A 1006 10.54 16.43 5.19
N ASN A 1007 11.60 17.22 5.14
CA ASN A 1007 12.08 18.11 6.19
C ASN A 1007 11.86 19.61 5.87
N TYR A 1008 11.79 20.42 6.92
CA TYR A 1008 11.76 21.90 6.81
C TYR A 1008 10.62 22.46 5.95
N ASN A 1009 9.54 21.71 5.77
CA ASN A 1009 8.37 22.14 5.00
C ASN A 1009 7.45 23.05 5.81
N ILE A 1010 6.69 23.89 5.12
CA ILE A 1010 5.68 24.76 5.69
C ILE A 1010 4.35 24.48 5.00
N VAL A 1011 3.31 24.18 5.78
CA VAL A 1011 1.93 24.07 5.31
C VAL A 1011 1.11 25.14 6.03
N GLU A 1012 0.57 26.09 5.28
CA GLU A 1012 -0.02 27.31 5.83
C GLU A 1012 -1.43 27.57 5.31
N GLU A 1013 -2.37 27.95 6.18
CA GLU A 1013 -3.73 28.36 5.78
C GLU A 1013 -4.46 27.31 4.90
N SER A 1014 -4.16 26.02 5.10
CA SER A 1014 -4.73 24.91 4.34
C SER A 1014 -5.84 24.18 5.10
N ARG A 1015 -6.70 23.45 4.39
CA ARG A 1015 -7.79 22.67 4.99
C ARG A 1015 -7.76 21.20 4.58
N PHE A 1016 -8.00 20.30 5.53
CA PHE A 1016 -7.98 18.84 5.33
C PHE A 1016 -9.30 18.25 5.83
N TYR A 1017 -10.19 17.84 4.93
CA TYR A 1017 -11.53 17.41 5.34
C TYR A 1017 -12.17 16.32 4.48
N ASP A 1018 -13.11 15.55 5.05
CA ASP A 1018 -13.77 14.40 4.37
C ASP A 1018 -12.76 13.45 3.71
N ASN A 1019 -11.59 13.27 4.33
CA ASN A 1019 -10.57 12.31 3.88
C ASN A 1019 -10.86 10.93 4.47
N GLY A 1020 -10.51 9.87 3.73
CA GLY A 1020 -10.74 8.48 4.13
C GLY A 1020 -9.84 7.96 5.26
N ASN A 1021 -9.02 8.83 5.86
CA ASN A 1021 -8.20 8.64 7.05
C ASN A 1021 -7.72 10.03 7.55
N THR A 1022 -6.73 10.09 8.45
CA THR A 1022 -6.16 11.32 9.02
C THR A 1022 -6.02 12.46 8.00
N GLY A 1023 -6.47 13.66 8.37
CA GLY A 1023 -6.43 14.84 7.49
C GLY A 1023 -5.01 15.21 7.04
N LEU A 1024 -4.09 15.38 7.98
CA LEU A 1024 -2.65 15.56 7.71
C LEU A 1024 -1.79 14.79 8.71
N GLN A 1025 -0.83 14.02 8.22
CA GLN A 1025 0.13 13.27 9.04
C GLN A 1025 1.59 13.62 8.68
N ILE A 1026 2.43 13.77 9.70
CA ILE A 1026 3.89 13.80 9.58
C ILE A 1026 4.43 12.42 9.99
N SER A 1027 5.05 11.71 9.04
CA SER A 1027 5.69 10.39 9.23
C SER A 1027 6.49 10.02 7.98
N ARG A 1028 7.47 9.11 8.09
CA ARG A 1028 8.23 8.63 6.91
C ARG A 1028 7.29 8.19 5.78
N THR A 1029 7.61 8.58 4.55
CA THR A 1029 6.90 8.11 3.35
C THR A 1029 7.58 6.89 2.72
N ASP A 1030 8.87 6.71 2.97
CA ASP A 1030 9.61 5.51 2.62
C ASP A 1030 9.52 4.50 3.77
N ILE A 1031 8.90 3.35 3.53
CA ILE A 1031 8.65 2.35 4.57
C ILE A 1031 9.86 1.45 4.85
N THR A 1032 10.86 1.43 3.96
CA THR A 1032 12.09 0.65 4.13
C THR A 1032 13.12 1.42 4.96
N GLU A 1033 13.01 2.74 5.01
CA GLU A 1033 13.89 3.62 5.80
C GLU A 1033 13.77 3.32 7.30
N SER A 1034 14.86 2.89 7.93
CA SER A 1034 14.92 2.52 9.35
C SER A 1034 15.76 3.49 10.20
N ASP A 1035 16.52 4.37 9.57
CA ASP A 1035 17.29 5.41 10.24
C ASP A 1035 16.37 6.54 10.74
N LYS A 1036 16.41 6.77 12.06
CA LYS A 1036 15.62 7.81 12.72
C LYS A 1036 16.05 9.22 12.30
N ASP A 1037 17.32 9.39 11.92
CA ASP A 1037 17.84 10.69 11.49
C ASP A 1037 17.24 11.13 10.13
N GLN A 1038 16.65 10.20 9.38
CA GLN A 1038 15.94 10.46 8.12
C GLN A 1038 14.43 10.71 8.31
N TRP A 1039 13.90 10.63 9.53
CA TRP A 1039 12.48 10.90 9.78
C TRP A 1039 12.14 12.38 9.58
N PRO A 1040 10.94 12.69 9.04
CA PRO A 1040 10.53 14.05 8.73
C PRO A 1040 10.62 14.97 9.95
N SER A 1041 11.45 16.00 9.83
CA SER A 1041 11.83 16.89 10.91
C SER A 1041 11.65 18.36 10.53
N HIS A 1042 11.47 19.21 11.53
CA HIS A 1042 11.42 20.66 11.40
C HIS A 1042 10.32 21.21 10.47
N ASN A 1043 9.22 20.48 10.32
CA ASN A 1043 8.06 20.94 9.55
C ASN A 1043 7.17 21.88 10.38
N LEU A 1044 6.59 22.89 9.75
CA LEU A 1044 5.68 23.85 10.35
C LEU A 1044 4.29 23.77 9.71
N ILE A 1045 3.30 23.38 10.49
CA ILE A 1045 1.89 23.45 10.12
C ILE A 1045 1.28 24.68 10.77
N LEU A 1046 0.92 25.68 9.96
CA LEU A 1046 0.55 27.01 10.41
C LEU A 1046 -0.89 27.35 9.98
N ASN A 1047 -1.69 27.86 10.92
CA ASN A 1047 -3.02 28.41 10.64
C ASN A 1047 -3.94 27.49 9.80
N SER A 1048 -3.78 26.17 9.93
CA SER A 1048 -4.49 25.18 9.11
C SER A 1048 -5.66 24.56 9.86
N THR A 1049 -6.61 23.98 9.15
CA THR A 1049 -7.83 23.40 9.76
C THR A 1049 -8.08 21.97 9.27
N ALA A 1050 -8.40 21.03 10.15
CA ALA A 1050 -8.75 19.66 9.79
C ALA A 1050 -10.09 19.23 10.40
N PHE A 1051 -11.00 18.68 9.60
CA PHE A 1051 -12.33 18.32 10.08
C PHE A 1051 -13.03 17.24 9.26
N ASP A 1052 -14.01 16.55 9.84
CA ASP A 1052 -14.82 15.54 9.16
C ASP A 1052 -14.01 14.42 8.46
N ASN A 1053 -12.78 14.16 8.90
CA ASN A 1053 -11.99 13.04 8.39
C ASN A 1053 -12.47 11.73 9.02
N ALA A 1054 -12.66 10.68 8.21
CA ALA A 1054 -13.25 9.43 8.64
C ALA A 1054 -12.72 8.20 7.87
N ASP A 1055 -12.20 7.22 8.61
CA ASP A 1055 -11.82 5.91 8.09
C ASP A 1055 -12.98 4.91 8.16
N PRO A 1056 -12.99 3.84 7.33
CA PRO A 1056 -14.07 2.85 7.33
C PRO A 1056 -14.35 2.19 8.69
N SER A 1057 -13.34 2.04 9.55
CA SER A 1057 -13.49 1.49 10.90
C SER A 1057 -13.98 2.51 11.94
N ASN A 1058 -14.03 3.80 11.56
CA ASN A 1058 -14.43 4.94 12.38
C ASN A 1058 -13.60 5.07 13.67
N ASN A 1059 -12.31 4.75 13.63
CA ASN A 1059 -11.46 4.72 14.83
C ASN A 1059 -9.99 5.03 14.58
N ASN A 1060 -9.61 5.59 13.42
CA ASN A 1060 -8.21 5.94 13.12
C ASN A 1060 -8.03 7.32 12.47
N ALA A 1061 -9.10 7.93 11.95
CA ALA A 1061 -8.98 9.19 11.21
C ALA A 1061 -8.99 10.41 12.13
N ASP A 1062 -7.79 10.90 12.41
CA ASP A 1062 -7.55 12.13 13.16
C ASP A 1062 -7.67 13.38 12.30
N GLY A 1063 -7.73 14.57 12.92
CA GLY A 1063 -7.50 15.81 12.18
C GLY A 1063 -6.04 15.98 11.77
N PHE A 1064 -5.15 16.02 12.77
CA PHE A 1064 -3.70 16.16 12.58
C PHE A 1064 -2.94 15.05 13.29
N ALA A 1065 -1.82 14.63 12.73
CA ALA A 1065 -0.93 13.68 13.39
C ALA A 1065 0.55 13.97 13.12
N ALA A 1066 1.39 13.68 14.11
CA ALA A 1066 2.84 13.58 13.98
C ALA A 1066 3.26 12.39 14.84
N LYS A 1067 3.19 11.19 14.24
CA LYS A 1067 3.17 9.91 14.95
C LYS A 1067 4.02 8.85 14.25
N LEU A 1068 4.33 7.77 14.97
CA LEU A 1068 5.14 6.62 14.51
C LEU A 1068 6.59 6.95 14.18
N THR A 1069 6.85 7.54 13.01
CA THR A 1069 8.19 7.80 12.46
C THR A 1069 8.33 9.28 12.15
N SER A 1070 8.03 10.10 13.16
CA SER A 1070 8.10 11.56 13.10
C SER A 1070 9.40 12.02 13.78
N GLY A 1071 10.19 12.81 13.05
CA GLY A 1071 11.46 13.34 13.55
C GLY A 1071 11.29 14.56 14.46
N GLU A 1072 12.40 15.23 14.75
CA GLU A 1072 12.48 16.32 15.72
C GLU A 1072 11.94 17.66 15.20
N GLY A 1073 11.48 18.50 16.12
CA GLY A 1073 11.22 19.92 15.83
C GLY A 1073 10.00 20.22 14.95
N ASN A 1074 9.09 19.27 14.79
CA ASN A 1074 7.81 19.50 14.12
C ASN A 1074 6.87 20.38 14.97
N VAL A 1075 6.22 21.36 14.34
CA VAL A 1075 5.40 22.37 15.02
C VAL A 1075 4.02 22.50 14.37
N PHE A 1076 2.97 22.50 15.18
CA PHE A 1076 1.62 22.92 14.81
C PHE A 1076 1.30 24.24 15.51
N LYS A 1077 1.03 25.30 14.76
CA LYS A 1077 0.75 26.64 15.30
C LYS A 1077 -0.54 27.21 14.75
N GLY A 1078 -1.43 27.70 15.61
CA GLY A 1078 -2.63 28.40 15.16
C GLY A 1078 -3.65 27.48 14.49
N CYS A 1079 -3.57 26.17 14.70
CA CYS A 1079 -4.36 25.18 13.97
C CYS A 1079 -5.72 24.92 14.65
N ILE A 1080 -6.71 24.48 13.86
CA ILE A 1080 -8.04 24.11 14.36
C ILE A 1080 -8.35 22.68 13.91
N SER A 1081 -8.67 21.79 14.85
CA SER A 1081 -9.12 20.43 14.54
C SER A 1081 -10.50 20.17 15.12
N HIS A 1082 -11.47 19.80 14.30
CA HIS A 1082 -12.82 19.57 14.80
C HIS A 1082 -13.61 18.50 14.07
N ASN A 1083 -14.52 17.84 14.78
CA ASN A 1083 -15.43 16.87 14.17
C ASN A 1083 -14.73 15.77 13.34
N ASN A 1084 -13.49 15.40 13.65
CA ASN A 1084 -12.87 14.21 13.06
C ASN A 1084 -13.45 12.96 13.75
N ILE A 1085 -13.47 11.81 13.07
CA ILE A 1085 -14.14 10.61 13.61
C ILE A 1085 -13.43 10.07 14.86
N ASP A 1086 -12.12 10.24 14.95
CA ASP A 1086 -11.31 9.85 16.10
C ASP A 1086 -10.78 11.08 16.86
N ASP A 1087 -9.48 11.37 16.84
CA ASP A 1087 -8.91 12.46 17.63
C ASP A 1087 -8.78 13.79 16.85
N GLY A 1088 -8.69 14.89 17.58
CA GLY A 1088 -8.27 16.17 17.02
C GLY A 1088 -6.80 16.15 16.60
N TRP A 1089 -5.94 15.68 17.50
CA TRP A 1089 -4.52 15.43 17.30
C TRP A 1089 -4.12 14.06 17.81
N ASP A 1090 -3.27 13.35 17.06
CA ASP A 1090 -2.64 12.11 17.49
C ASP A 1090 -1.11 12.14 17.35
N LEU A 1091 -0.41 12.02 18.49
CA LEU A 1091 1.04 11.90 18.62
C LEU A 1091 1.48 10.48 19.01
N TYR A 1092 0.73 9.45 18.59
CA TYR A 1092 0.99 8.07 18.95
C TYR A 1092 2.47 7.69 18.77
N THR A 1093 3.08 7.28 19.87
CA THR A 1093 4.46 6.81 19.90
C THR A 1093 4.43 5.31 20.18
N LYS A 1094 5.02 4.54 19.27
CA LYS A 1094 5.07 3.10 19.37
C LYS A 1094 6.39 2.66 19.98
N VAL A 1095 6.35 1.79 20.98
CA VAL A 1095 7.50 1.21 21.67
C VAL A 1095 8.49 0.58 20.69
N GLY A 1096 8.01 -0.25 19.76
CA GLY A 1096 8.85 -0.96 18.79
C GLY A 1096 9.54 -0.03 17.79
N THR A 1097 8.97 1.15 17.54
CA THR A 1097 9.64 2.22 16.76
C THR A 1097 10.54 3.08 17.64
N GLY A 1098 10.31 3.07 18.95
CA GLY A 1098 10.94 3.90 19.96
C GLY A 1098 10.42 5.34 19.95
N ALA A 1099 11.01 6.18 20.80
CA ALA A 1099 10.64 7.58 20.90
C ALA A 1099 10.70 8.30 19.54
N ILE A 1100 9.64 9.05 19.23
CA ILE A 1100 9.59 10.03 18.15
C ILE A 1100 10.15 11.36 18.62
N GLY A 1101 10.42 12.26 17.67
CA GLY A 1101 10.89 13.59 18.00
C GLY A 1101 9.84 14.43 18.74
N LYS A 1102 10.33 15.41 19.51
CA LYS A 1102 9.45 16.32 20.24
C LYS A 1102 8.61 17.16 19.27
N VAL A 1103 7.31 17.02 19.40
CA VAL A 1103 6.31 17.87 18.75
C VAL A 1103 5.91 19.05 19.64
N VAL A 1104 5.76 20.23 19.03
CA VAL A 1104 5.21 21.44 19.66
C VAL A 1104 3.83 21.75 19.07
N ILE A 1105 2.83 21.90 19.92
CA ILE A 1105 1.49 22.38 19.53
C ILE A 1105 1.24 23.70 20.27
N GLU A 1106 1.02 24.77 19.54
CA GLU A 1106 0.84 26.11 20.09
C GLU A 1106 -0.35 26.85 19.47
N ASP A 1107 -0.99 27.72 20.25
CA ASP A 1107 -2.08 28.61 19.81
C ASP A 1107 -3.22 27.88 19.07
N SER A 1108 -3.52 26.61 19.43
CA SER A 1108 -4.37 25.71 18.64
C SER A 1108 -5.64 25.26 19.37
N ILE A 1109 -6.67 24.83 18.62
CA ILE A 1109 -7.98 24.45 19.17
C ILE A 1109 -8.45 23.09 18.68
N ALA A 1110 -8.86 22.22 19.61
CA ALA A 1110 -9.54 20.95 19.34
C ALA A 1110 -10.99 20.96 19.84
N TYR A 1111 -11.99 20.76 18.96
CA TYR A 1111 -13.38 20.69 19.43
C TYR A 1111 -14.27 19.66 18.72
N ASN A 1112 -15.23 19.10 19.44
CA ASN A 1112 -16.21 18.14 18.92
C ASN A 1112 -15.61 16.93 18.15
N ASN A 1113 -14.33 16.59 18.33
CA ASN A 1113 -13.77 15.38 17.73
C ASN A 1113 -14.43 14.14 18.35
N GLY A 1114 -14.51 13.06 17.58
CA GLY A 1114 -15.30 11.87 17.87
C GLY A 1114 -16.75 11.92 17.40
N THR A 1115 -17.18 13.01 16.77
CA THR A 1115 -18.50 13.11 16.14
C THR A 1115 -18.40 13.99 14.91
N LEU A 1116 -18.70 13.46 13.73
CA LEU A 1116 -18.70 14.22 12.48
C LEU A 1116 -19.78 15.30 12.50
N THR A 1117 -19.68 16.30 11.63
CA THR A 1117 -20.67 17.38 11.52
C THR A 1117 -22.07 16.88 11.14
N ASP A 1118 -22.17 15.71 10.53
CA ASP A 1118 -23.44 15.04 10.20
C ASP A 1118 -24.08 14.28 11.39
N GLY A 1119 -23.37 14.18 12.51
CA GLY A 1119 -23.80 13.49 13.74
C GLY A 1119 -23.33 12.05 13.87
N THR A 1120 -22.55 11.52 12.91
CA THR A 1120 -21.92 10.20 13.01
C THR A 1120 -20.93 10.17 14.17
N VAL A 1121 -21.08 9.21 15.08
CA VAL A 1121 -20.22 9.06 16.27
C VAL A 1121 -19.16 8.01 16.01
N GLY A 1122 -17.90 8.34 16.30
CA GLY A 1122 -16.76 7.42 16.13
C GLY A 1122 -16.72 6.29 17.14
N ASN A 1123 -16.02 5.22 16.75
CA ASN A 1123 -15.70 4.05 17.56
C ASN A 1123 -14.30 4.15 18.22
N GLY A 1124 -13.52 5.18 17.88
CA GLY A 1124 -12.17 5.42 18.41
C GLY A 1124 -12.14 6.06 19.79
N ASP A 1125 -11.00 6.68 20.11
CA ASP A 1125 -10.69 7.26 21.41
C ASP A 1125 -11.32 8.65 21.58
N LYS A 1126 -11.45 9.44 20.50
CA LYS A 1126 -12.27 10.68 20.47
C LYS A 1126 -11.74 11.85 21.33
N ASN A 1127 -10.43 11.96 21.47
CA ASN A 1127 -9.78 13.00 22.25
C ASN A 1127 -9.67 14.32 21.47
N GLY A 1128 -9.53 15.43 22.19
CA GLY A 1128 -9.08 16.69 21.60
C GLY A 1128 -7.62 16.60 21.18
N PHE A 1129 -6.74 16.34 22.16
CA PHE A 1129 -5.31 16.15 21.96
C PHE A 1129 -4.84 14.84 22.59
N LYS A 1130 -4.44 13.87 21.77
CA LYS A 1130 -3.76 12.63 22.18
C LYS A 1130 -2.24 12.83 22.05
N LEU A 1131 -1.54 12.90 23.18
CA LEU A 1131 -0.18 13.44 23.30
C LEU A 1131 0.89 12.36 23.53
N GLY A 1132 0.69 11.16 22.99
CA GLY A 1132 1.67 10.08 23.09
C GLY A 1132 1.09 8.69 22.89
N GLY A 1133 1.84 7.67 23.30
CA GLY A 1133 1.44 6.26 23.22
C GLY A 1133 2.34 5.35 24.05
N GLU A 1134 1.79 4.20 24.45
CA GLU A 1134 2.51 3.01 24.91
C GLU A 1134 3.55 3.20 26.04
N GLY A 1135 3.44 4.25 26.86
CA GLY A 1135 4.37 4.47 27.97
C GLY A 1135 5.69 5.13 27.57
N VAL A 1136 5.86 5.51 26.29
CA VAL A 1136 7.13 6.04 25.78
C VAL A 1136 7.28 7.50 26.19
N HIS A 1137 8.37 7.81 26.90
CA HIS A 1137 8.68 9.18 27.33
C HIS A 1137 9.06 10.05 26.12
N VAL A 1138 8.19 11.02 25.79
CA VAL A 1138 8.50 12.08 24.81
C VAL A 1138 8.05 13.42 25.38
N PRO A 1139 8.93 14.44 25.50
CA PRO A 1139 8.61 15.70 26.13
C PRO A 1139 7.86 16.68 25.20
N HIS A 1140 6.74 16.24 24.62
CA HIS A 1140 5.85 17.06 23.79
C HIS A 1140 5.44 18.32 24.54
N LEU A 1141 5.44 19.46 23.84
CA LEU A 1141 5.03 20.74 24.39
C LEU A 1141 3.68 21.14 23.80
N ILE A 1142 2.67 21.29 24.65
CA ILE A 1142 1.38 21.87 24.29
C ILE A 1142 1.16 23.17 25.06
N LYS A 1143 1.00 24.27 24.33
CA LYS A 1143 0.96 25.62 24.91
C LYS A 1143 -0.13 26.48 24.31
N ASP A 1144 -0.79 27.31 25.12
CA ASP A 1144 -1.79 28.27 24.66
C ASP A 1144 -2.93 27.60 23.83
N CYS A 1145 -3.28 26.34 24.15
CA CYS A 1145 -4.27 25.55 23.42
C CYS A 1145 -5.62 25.46 24.16
N ILE A 1146 -6.69 25.25 23.38
CA ILE A 1146 -8.07 25.12 23.89
C ILE A 1146 -8.69 23.80 23.42
N ALA A 1147 -9.27 23.02 24.34
CA ALA A 1147 -10.07 21.84 23.99
C ALA A 1147 -11.50 21.93 24.54
N PHE A 1148 -12.52 21.70 23.70
CA PHE A 1148 -13.90 21.64 24.20
C PHE A 1148 -14.84 20.73 23.41
N GLY A 1149 -15.81 20.13 24.10
CA GLY A 1149 -16.88 19.36 23.44
C GLY A 1149 -16.46 18.05 22.77
N ASN A 1150 -15.20 17.61 22.91
CA ASN A 1150 -14.72 16.35 22.32
C ASN A 1150 -15.43 15.13 22.94
N GLY A 1151 -15.53 14.04 22.18
CA GLY A 1151 -16.28 12.83 22.51
C GLY A 1151 -15.71 12.01 23.66
N ALA A 1152 -14.46 12.26 24.05
CA ALA A 1152 -13.84 11.73 25.25
C ALA A 1152 -13.07 12.83 26.00
N VAL A 1153 -11.73 12.79 26.00
CA VAL A 1153 -10.88 13.66 26.82
C VAL A 1153 -10.47 14.92 26.06
N GLY A 1154 -10.37 16.07 26.74
CA GLY A 1154 -9.79 17.28 26.16
C GLY A 1154 -8.29 17.12 25.83
N PHE A 1155 -7.49 16.84 26.85
CA PHE A 1155 -6.04 16.61 26.77
C PHE A 1155 -5.68 15.26 27.39
N ALA A 1156 -5.22 14.32 26.59
CA ALA A 1156 -4.85 12.96 27.02
C ALA A 1156 -3.34 12.75 26.82
N SER A 1157 -2.62 12.31 27.87
CA SER A 1157 -1.22 11.88 27.71
C SER A 1157 -1.09 10.60 26.91
N ASN A 1158 -2.15 9.79 26.89
CA ASN A 1158 -2.19 8.47 26.25
C ASN A 1158 -0.97 7.62 26.63
N SER A 1159 -0.76 7.50 27.94
CA SER A 1159 0.36 6.79 28.55
C SER A 1159 1.75 7.43 28.42
N ASN A 1160 1.96 8.50 27.65
CA ASN A 1160 3.27 9.18 27.63
C ASN A 1160 3.54 9.88 28.98
N PRO A 1161 4.63 9.54 29.70
CA PRO A 1161 4.96 10.14 30.99
C PRO A 1161 5.56 11.55 30.91
N GLY A 1162 5.88 12.05 29.72
CA GLY A 1162 6.69 13.26 29.50
C GLY A 1162 5.94 14.52 29.07
N VAL A 1163 4.61 14.56 29.08
CA VAL A 1163 3.88 15.72 28.50
C VAL A 1163 4.16 17.04 29.25
N ARG A 1164 4.44 18.11 28.51
CA ARG A 1164 4.62 19.48 29.00
C ARG A 1164 3.42 20.36 28.57
N ALA A 1165 2.52 20.69 29.49
CA ALA A 1165 1.30 21.45 29.23
C ALA A 1165 1.34 22.82 29.93
N VAL A 1166 1.35 23.91 29.14
CA VAL A 1166 1.51 25.27 29.65
C VAL A 1166 0.39 26.19 29.15
N ASN A 1167 -0.31 26.89 30.06
CA ASN A 1167 -1.34 27.88 29.75
C ASN A 1167 -2.43 27.37 28.79
N ASN A 1168 -3.02 26.20 29.11
CA ASN A 1168 -4.07 25.58 28.30
C ASN A 1168 -5.44 25.68 28.98
N VAL A 1169 -6.51 25.71 28.18
CA VAL A 1169 -7.90 25.73 28.66
C VAL A 1169 -8.66 24.51 28.15
N SER A 1170 -9.30 23.76 29.05
CA SER A 1170 -10.14 22.62 28.70
C SER A 1170 -11.55 22.82 29.26
N PHE A 1171 -12.57 22.70 28.40
CA PHE A 1171 -13.94 23.04 28.74
C PHE A 1171 -14.96 22.00 28.22
N ASN A 1172 -15.76 21.42 29.12
CA ASN A 1172 -16.95 20.63 28.77
C ASN A 1172 -16.74 19.53 27.71
N ASN A 1173 -15.63 18.78 27.77
CA ASN A 1173 -15.50 17.53 27.00
C ASN A 1173 -16.53 16.48 27.50
N GLN A 1174 -16.76 15.38 26.79
CA GLN A 1174 -17.74 14.37 27.22
C GLN A 1174 -17.20 13.45 28.33
N GLY A 1175 -15.92 13.09 28.25
CA GLY A 1175 -15.15 12.49 29.35
C GLY A 1175 -14.43 13.56 30.16
N GLY A 1176 -13.23 13.26 30.67
CA GLY A 1176 -12.43 14.21 31.43
C GLY A 1176 -11.91 15.41 30.62
N ASN A 1177 -11.58 16.51 31.29
CA ASN A 1177 -10.94 17.65 30.62
C ASN A 1177 -9.43 17.43 30.45
N ILE A 1178 -8.79 16.72 31.40
CA ILE A 1178 -7.38 16.30 31.35
C ILE A 1178 -7.25 14.88 31.93
N VAL A 1179 -6.50 14.02 31.22
CA VAL A 1179 -6.10 12.68 31.68
C VAL A 1179 -4.63 12.47 31.37
N PHE A 1180 -3.77 12.81 32.34
CA PHE A 1180 -2.32 12.62 32.29
C PHE A 1180 -1.93 11.48 33.22
N THR A 1181 -1.79 10.29 32.65
CA THR A 1181 -1.43 9.04 33.32
C THR A 1181 -0.47 8.22 32.48
N THR A 1182 0.26 7.30 33.11
CA THR A 1182 1.08 6.28 32.44
C THR A 1182 0.87 4.91 33.08
N TYR A 1183 1.50 3.87 32.54
CA TYR A 1183 1.42 2.52 33.09
C TYR A 1183 2.17 2.40 34.42
N ASN A 1184 1.76 1.44 35.24
CA ASN A 1184 2.41 1.17 36.52
C ASN A 1184 3.91 0.86 36.31
N GLY A 1185 4.77 1.48 37.12
CA GLY A 1185 6.22 1.25 37.07
C GLY A 1185 6.98 2.16 36.11
N ILE A 1186 6.30 2.97 35.31
CA ILE A 1186 6.92 4.02 34.49
C ILE A 1186 7.04 5.30 35.33
N GLU A 1187 8.23 5.92 35.32
CA GLU A 1187 8.47 7.19 36.03
C GLU A 1187 7.74 8.33 35.33
N GLU A 1188 6.88 9.02 36.09
CA GLU A 1188 6.17 10.21 35.64
C GLU A 1188 7.08 11.44 35.62
N ASP A 1189 7.08 12.19 34.51
CA ASP A 1189 7.86 13.42 34.33
C ASP A 1189 6.99 14.46 33.60
N TYR A 1190 5.79 14.70 34.12
CA TYR A 1190 4.88 15.71 33.61
C TYR A 1190 5.29 17.12 34.05
N VAL A 1191 4.90 18.13 33.26
CA VAL A 1191 4.90 19.53 33.72
C VAL A 1191 3.57 20.15 33.33
N ILE A 1192 2.80 20.61 34.32
CA ILE A 1192 1.52 21.28 34.11
C ILE A 1192 1.56 22.66 34.76
N GLU A 1193 1.48 23.71 33.94
CA GLU A 1193 1.53 25.10 34.40
C GLU A 1193 0.38 25.92 33.82
N GLU A 1194 -0.24 26.76 34.66
CA GLU A 1194 -1.31 27.69 34.28
C GLU A 1194 -2.50 27.01 33.57
N PHE A 1195 -2.79 25.75 33.91
CA PHE A 1195 -3.85 24.97 33.25
C PHE A 1195 -5.23 25.28 33.86
N ILE A 1196 -6.23 25.52 33.00
CA ILE A 1196 -7.60 25.80 33.41
C ILE A 1196 -8.53 24.71 32.85
N SER A 1197 -8.97 23.81 33.73
CA SER A 1197 -10.03 22.84 33.44
C SER A 1197 -11.34 23.32 34.06
N PHE A 1198 -12.38 23.51 33.25
CA PHE A 1198 -13.69 23.97 33.71
C PHE A 1198 -14.84 23.16 33.12
N ALA A 1199 -15.87 22.91 33.92
CA ALA A 1199 -17.07 22.21 33.46
C ALA A 1199 -18.35 22.86 34.03
N THR A 1200 -19.39 22.93 33.19
CA THR A 1200 -20.75 23.34 33.58
C THR A 1200 -21.75 22.19 33.50
N LYS A 1201 -21.30 21.01 33.07
CA LYS A 1201 -22.05 19.76 33.03
C LYS A 1201 -21.26 18.69 33.80
N GLU A 1202 -21.94 17.60 34.15
CA GLU A 1202 -21.30 16.45 34.77
C GLU A 1202 -20.39 15.76 33.73
N ILE A 1203 -19.12 15.62 34.10
CA ILE A 1203 -18.04 14.97 33.35
C ILE A 1203 -17.15 14.22 34.34
N ASP A 1204 -16.25 13.36 33.85
CA ASP A 1204 -15.27 12.69 34.70
C ASP A 1204 -14.32 13.70 35.37
N ALA A 1205 -13.84 13.34 36.57
CA ALA A 1205 -12.84 14.13 37.26
C ALA A 1205 -11.50 14.09 36.49
N ASP A 1206 -10.77 15.20 36.56
CA ASP A 1206 -9.44 15.29 35.98
C ASP A 1206 -8.47 14.30 36.64
N SER A 1207 -7.64 13.65 35.82
CA SER A 1207 -6.61 12.72 36.28
C SER A 1207 -5.23 13.26 35.93
N TYR A 1208 -4.39 13.45 36.95
CA TYR A 1208 -3.04 14.00 36.85
C TYR A 1208 -2.25 13.68 38.14
N PRO A 1209 -0.90 13.72 38.11
CA PRO A 1209 -0.09 13.52 39.31
C PRO A 1209 -0.30 14.63 40.34
N GLU A 1210 -0.46 14.30 41.62
CA GLU A 1210 -0.67 15.29 42.68
C GLU A 1210 0.48 16.31 42.79
N VAL A 1211 1.69 15.95 42.37
CA VAL A 1211 2.87 16.84 42.36
C VAL A 1211 2.70 18.04 41.42
N GLU A 1212 1.84 17.92 40.41
CA GLU A 1212 1.52 18.98 39.44
C GLU A 1212 0.41 19.92 39.93
N ALA A 1213 -0.20 19.65 41.08
CA ALA A 1213 -1.16 20.56 41.68
C ALA A 1213 -0.46 21.84 42.16
N SER A 1214 -0.91 23.00 41.68
CA SER A 1214 -0.33 24.30 42.02
C SER A 1214 -1.41 25.36 42.31
N ASN A 1215 -0.99 26.56 42.72
CA ASN A 1215 -1.90 27.69 42.87
C ASN A 1215 -2.35 28.30 41.55
N HIS A 1216 -1.65 27.98 40.46
CA HIS A 1216 -1.90 28.51 39.13
C HIS A 1216 -2.67 27.52 38.24
N ASN A 1217 -2.79 26.25 38.66
CA ASN A 1217 -3.60 25.24 37.98
C ASN A 1217 -4.99 25.13 38.64
N PHE A 1218 -6.04 25.07 37.83
CA PHE A 1218 -7.41 24.84 38.26
C PHE A 1218 -7.94 23.55 37.62
N PHE A 1219 -8.14 22.52 38.44
CA PHE A 1219 -8.58 21.21 37.99
C PHE A 1219 -10.00 20.90 38.46
N TYR A 1220 -10.79 20.27 37.58
CA TYR A 1220 -12.14 19.82 37.84
C TYR A 1220 -12.12 18.49 38.60
N ASN A 1221 -12.71 18.47 39.78
CA ASN A 1221 -12.65 17.31 40.68
C ASN A 1221 -13.91 16.41 40.64
N GLY A 1222 -14.72 16.49 39.58
CA GLY A 1222 -16.03 15.84 39.48
C GLY A 1222 -17.20 16.69 39.99
N GLU A 1223 -16.94 17.79 40.72
CA GLU A 1223 -17.97 18.70 41.21
C GLU A 1223 -17.71 20.18 40.89
N ASN A 1224 -16.45 20.63 41.00
CA ASN A 1224 -16.04 22.01 40.74
C ASN A 1224 -14.55 22.08 40.38
N SER A 1225 -14.17 23.17 39.73
CA SER A 1225 -12.78 23.45 39.39
C SER A 1225 -12.11 24.27 40.49
N LYS A 1226 -10.96 23.79 40.99
CA LYS A 1226 -10.22 24.44 42.08
C LYS A 1226 -8.71 24.23 41.96
N ASN A 1227 -7.95 25.09 42.62
CA ASN A 1227 -6.50 24.94 42.77
C ASN A 1227 -6.11 24.21 44.07
N ILE A 1228 -4.79 24.01 44.30
CA ILE A 1228 -4.28 23.30 45.49
C ILE A 1228 -4.63 24.00 46.82
N SER A 1229 -4.79 25.33 46.81
CA SER A 1229 -5.24 26.11 47.98
C SER A 1229 -6.76 26.04 48.21
N GLY A 1230 -7.51 25.33 47.36
CA GLY A 1230 -8.97 25.21 47.44
C GLY A 1230 -9.72 26.42 46.90
N VAL A 1231 -9.05 27.35 46.21
CA VAL A 1231 -9.71 28.47 45.52
C VAL A 1231 -10.48 27.92 44.33
N LYS A 1232 -11.79 28.15 44.33
CA LYS A 1232 -12.70 27.69 43.27
C LYS A 1232 -12.84 28.74 42.17
N ILE A 1233 -12.92 28.29 40.93
CA ILE A 1233 -13.36 29.12 39.80
C ILE A 1233 -14.82 28.81 39.46
N THR A 1234 -15.55 29.82 38.98
CA THR A 1234 -16.93 29.70 38.52
C THR A 1234 -17.06 30.29 37.12
N LYS A 1235 -18.25 30.22 36.54
CA LYS A 1235 -18.55 30.87 35.26
C LYS A 1235 -18.26 32.39 35.27
N ASP A 1236 -18.28 33.05 36.44
CA ASP A 1236 -18.02 34.50 36.55
C ASP A 1236 -16.53 34.85 36.40
N ASN A 1237 -15.67 33.84 36.28
CA ASN A 1237 -14.25 34.01 35.95
C ASN A 1237 -14.01 34.04 34.44
N PHE A 1238 -15.02 33.80 33.61
CA PHE A 1238 -14.90 33.81 32.15
C PHE A 1238 -15.78 34.92 31.57
N GLU A 1239 -15.26 35.67 30.60
CA GLU A 1239 -16.04 36.73 29.92
C GLU A 1239 -17.17 36.13 29.06
N SER A 1240 -16.91 35.03 28.35
CA SER A 1240 -17.92 34.24 27.65
C SER A 1240 -17.63 32.74 27.70
N LEU A 1241 -18.71 31.94 27.78
CA LEU A 1241 -18.70 30.48 27.61
C LEU A 1241 -19.49 30.03 26.38
N GLU A 1242 -19.89 30.99 25.54
CA GLU A 1242 -20.60 30.73 24.28
C GLU A 1242 -19.71 31.13 23.11
N ILE A 1243 -19.59 30.24 22.13
CA ILE A 1243 -18.88 30.48 20.87
C ILE A 1243 -19.78 30.15 19.68
N LYS A 1244 -19.66 30.95 18.62
CA LYS A 1244 -20.28 30.63 17.33
C LYS A 1244 -19.41 29.60 16.60
N LEU A 1245 -20.00 28.47 16.25
CA LEU A 1245 -19.36 27.44 15.43
C LEU A 1245 -19.89 27.51 13.98
N PRO A 1246 -19.08 27.11 12.97
CA PRO A 1246 -17.65 26.79 13.07
C PRO A 1246 -16.80 28.02 13.40
N ILE A 1247 -15.62 27.81 14.00
CA ILE A 1247 -14.71 28.90 14.39
C ILE A 1247 -14.11 29.54 13.12
N GLU A 1248 -14.20 30.86 13.02
CA GLU A 1248 -13.65 31.64 11.90
C GLU A 1248 -12.20 32.09 12.18
N ARG A 1249 -11.48 32.49 11.13
CA ARG A 1249 -10.16 33.14 11.24
C ARG A 1249 -10.24 34.64 10.96
N ASN A 1250 -9.32 35.40 11.53
CA ASN A 1250 -9.04 36.78 11.16
C ASN A 1250 -8.28 36.85 9.81
N LYS A 1251 -8.16 38.06 9.24
CA LYS A 1251 -7.46 38.27 7.96
C LYS A 1251 -5.97 37.93 7.99
N ASP A 1252 -5.36 37.92 9.17
CA ASP A 1252 -3.95 37.57 9.39
C ASP A 1252 -3.76 36.07 9.69
N GLY A 1253 -4.81 35.26 9.53
CA GLY A 1253 -4.81 33.82 9.77
C GLY A 1253 -5.04 33.43 11.24
N SER A 1254 -4.97 34.38 12.19
CA SER A 1254 -5.18 34.10 13.61
C SER A 1254 -6.62 33.64 13.90
N ILE A 1255 -6.79 32.85 14.96
CA ILE A 1255 -8.10 32.30 15.34
C ILE A 1255 -8.97 33.41 15.95
N LYS A 1256 -10.23 33.50 15.51
CA LYS A 1256 -11.18 34.52 15.96
C LYS A 1256 -12.06 34.00 17.11
N LEU A 1257 -11.53 34.07 18.33
CA LEU A 1257 -12.23 33.64 19.55
C LEU A 1257 -13.16 34.71 20.15
N GLY A 1258 -12.83 36.00 19.98
CA GLY A 1258 -13.47 37.07 20.76
C GLY A 1258 -13.19 36.87 22.25
N ASP A 1259 -14.22 37.01 23.08
CA ASP A 1259 -14.12 36.92 24.55
C ASP A 1259 -14.36 35.47 25.06
N TYR A 1260 -14.46 34.48 24.16
CA TYR A 1260 -14.72 33.08 24.52
C TYR A 1260 -13.55 32.50 25.32
N LEU A 1261 -13.86 31.97 26.51
CA LEU A 1261 -12.92 31.41 27.47
C LEU A 1261 -11.82 32.38 27.94
N GLU A 1262 -11.99 33.68 27.72
CA GLU A 1262 -11.11 34.70 28.30
C GLU A 1262 -11.25 34.65 29.83
N PHE A 1263 -10.16 34.27 30.52
CA PHE A 1263 -10.16 33.96 31.95
C PHE A 1263 -9.59 35.10 32.80
N THR A 1264 -10.35 35.50 33.81
CA THR A 1264 -9.90 36.40 34.87
C THR A 1264 -9.62 35.62 36.17
N SER A 1265 -8.34 35.50 36.51
CA SER A 1265 -7.89 34.76 37.68
C SER A 1265 -8.41 35.36 39.00
N PRO A 1266 -8.96 34.53 39.92
CA PRO A 1266 -9.37 34.99 41.24
C PRO A 1266 -8.18 35.37 42.15
N MET A 1267 -6.94 35.04 41.75
CA MET A 1267 -5.73 35.30 42.54
C MET A 1267 -5.22 36.74 42.42
N PHE A 1268 -5.74 37.53 41.48
CA PHE A 1268 -5.34 38.94 41.23
C PHE A 1268 -6.48 39.96 41.46
N LYS A 1269 -7.55 39.58 42.17
CA LYS A 1269 -8.63 40.48 42.57
C LYS A 1269 -8.41 41.14 43.93
#